data_AF-A0A8C3N730-F1
#
_entry.id   AF-A0A8C3N730-F1
#
_cell.length_a   1.000
_cell.length_b   1.000
_cell.length_c   1.000
_cell.angle_alpha   90.00
_cell.angle_beta   90.00
_cell.angle_gamma   90.00
#
_symmetry.space_group_name_H-M   'P 1'
#
loop_
_entity.id
_entity.type
_entity.pdbx_description
1 polymer ?
#
loop_
_entity_poly.entity_id
_entity_poly.type
_entity_poly.pdbx_seq_one_letter_code
_entity_poly.pdbx_strand_id
1 'polypeptide(L)'
;PGPPGAAPAPGPSHSLGLNVHSMTPATSPIGASGVAHRSQSSEGVSSLSSSPSNSLETQSQSLSRSQSMDIDSVSCEKSMSQVDVDSGIENMEVDENDRREKRSLTDKEPLSGSEVSEEQALQLVCKIFRVSWKDRDRDVIFLNSLSAQFKQNPKEVFSDFKDLIGQILMEVLMMSTQARDENPFASLTATSQPIAAAARSPDRSLMLNMGSNPGSSPMFCNVGSFGSSSLSSLYGTSPAPPTNFTSYVPMTGSSLTPPASSVATPAVAPISVSSQLAAASPSWTQPCSPRYRPYTVAHSGGSAAAATPRSLSISIPSSSPSPPAMAAGPPAMPVITSRHRPTAMGPPLFTASPGALRRRPSLQSRIPPSVGGSGSSSVSDSCSDHFTIENCKETEMLNYLIECFDRVGIEERKAPKMCSQPTVSQLLSNIRSQCISHAALVLQGSLTQPRSLQQQSLLVPYMLCRNLPFGFIQELVRTTYQDEEVFKQIFIPILQGLAVASKECSLDSDNFKYPLMALCELCEIKFGKTHPMCSLVVSLPLWLPKSLSPGAGRELQRLSYLGAFFSLSVFAEDDNKVVEKYFSGPAITLENTRVVSQSLQHYLELARQELFKILHSILLNGDTREAALSYMAAVVNANMKKAQMQTDDRLVSTDGFMLNFLWVLQQLSTKIKLETVDPMYIFHPRCRIELPTDETRVKATMEEVAAWIAELYRDPSLFSEPKFPTECFFLTLHAHHLSILPSCRRYIPQTAVLHLVFRTVEDLKNNESQWKDSPLATRHREMLKRCKTQLKKLVRCKACADAGLLDENFLRRCLNFYGMVIQLMLRILDPAYPNIKLPLTPEVPKVFASLPEFYVEDVAEFLFFIVQYAPQVLYEPCTQDIVMFLVVMLCNQNYIRNPYLVAKLVEVMFMTNPAVQPRTQKFFEMIENHPLSTKLLVPSLMKFYTDVEHTGATSEFYDKFTIRYHISTIFKSLWQNIAHHGTFMEEFNSGKQFVRYINMLINDTTFLLDESLESLKRIHEVQEEMKNKEQWDLLPRDQQQARQSQLAQDERVSRSYLALATETVDMFHILTKQVQKPFLRPELGPRLAAMLNFNLQQLCGPKCRDLKVENPEKYGFEPKKLLDQLTDIYLQLDCARFAKAIADDQRSYSKELFEEVISKMRKAGIKSTIAIEKFKLLAEKVEEIVAKNARAEIDYSDAPDEFRDPLMDTLMTDPVRLPSGTIMDRSIILRHLLNSSTDPFNRQTLTENMLEPVPELKEQIQAWMRDKQNDH
;
A
#
# COMPACT_ATOMS: atom_id res chain seq x y z
N PRO A 1 -10.43 75.11 -15.33
CA PRO A 1 -10.88 75.49 -13.98
C PRO A 1 -10.11 74.70 -12.91
N GLY A 2 -9.30 75.39 -12.09
CA GLY A 2 -8.66 74.83 -10.88
C GLY A 2 -9.48 75.19 -9.62
N PRO A 3 -8.87 75.42 -8.42
CA PRO A 3 -7.45 75.69 -8.16
C PRO A 3 -6.83 74.83 -7.00
N PRO A 4 -5.98 75.30 -6.04
CA PRO A 4 -4.60 74.81 -5.84
C PRO A 4 -4.29 74.22 -4.43
N GLY A 5 -3.08 73.78 -4.03
CA GLY A 5 -1.71 73.76 -4.60
C GLY A 5 -0.82 72.74 -3.83
N ALA A 6 0.52 72.80 -3.70
CA ALA A 6 1.57 73.71 -4.18
C ALA A 6 2.96 72.97 -4.28
N ALA A 7 4.11 73.60 -3.97
CA ALA A 7 5.49 73.06 -4.11
C ALA A 7 6.49 73.75 -3.10
N PRO A 8 7.83 73.50 -3.01
CA PRO A 8 8.83 73.09 -4.04
C PRO A 8 9.88 71.99 -3.62
N ALA A 9 10.93 71.79 -4.44
CA ALA A 9 12.05 70.82 -4.27
C ALA A 9 13.45 71.51 -4.19
N PRO A 10 14.58 70.81 -3.91
CA PRO A 10 15.41 70.18 -4.98
C PRO A 10 16.26 68.93 -4.56
N GLY A 11 17.14 68.44 -5.44
CA GLY A 11 18.29 67.51 -5.18
C GLY A 11 19.61 68.10 -5.75
N PRO A 12 20.61 67.35 -6.30
CA PRO A 12 21.04 65.94 -6.11
C PRO A 12 22.59 65.71 -6.05
N SER A 13 23.08 64.50 -5.74
CA SER A 13 24.46 63.98 -5.99
C SER A 13 24.53 62.45 -5.72
N HIS A 14 25.37 61.55 -6.28
CA HIS A 14 26.31 61.47 -7.42
C HIS A 14 27.81 61.89 -7.31
N SER A 15 28.64 61.21 -8.14
CA SER A 15 30.12 61.28 -8.39
C SER A 15 31.04 60.47 -7.45
N LEU A 16 32.18 59.87 -7.85
CA LEU A 16 32.87 59.48 -9.13
C LEU A 16 33.99 58.45 -8.72
N GLY A 17 34.58 57.54 -9.51
CA GLY A 17 34.40 57.08 -10.91
C GLY A 17 35.75 56.56 -11.50
N LEU A 18 35.72 55.63 -12.49
CA LEU A 18 36.85 55.25 -13.40
C LEU A 18 38.06 54.48 -12.75
N ASN A 19 38.87 53.61 -13.41
CA ASN A 19 38.75 52.85 -14.68
C ASN A 19 39.83 51.72 -14.78
N VAL A 20 39.58 50.70 -15.62
CA VAL A 20 40.54 50.03 -16.57
C VAL A 20 41.75 49.18 -16.06
N HIS A 21 41.86 47.94 -16.61
CA HIS A 21 43.07 47.06 -16.73
C HIS A 21 43.75 46.53 -15.43
N SER A 22 44.56 45.45 -15.42
CA SER A 22 44.76 44.29 -16.32
C SER A 22 45.62 43.19 -15.64
N MET A 23 45.43 41.92 -16.03
CA MET A 23 46.36 40.77 -15.96
C MET A 23 47.14 40.40 -14.67
N THR A 24 47.10 39.10 -14.38
CA THR A 24 48.02 38.28 -13.56
C THR A 24 49.50 38.42 -13.99
N PRO A 25 50.49 38.22 -13.08
CA PRO A 25 50.98 36.85 -12.81
C PRO A 25 51.38 36.57 -11.35
N ALA A 26 51.69 35.29 -11.05
CA ALA A 26 52.11 34.78 -9.75
C ALA A 26 53.65 34.81 -9.56
N THR A 27 54.13 34.66 -8.31
CA THR A 27 55.27 33.77 -7.97
C THR A 27 55.50 33.60 -6.46
N SER A 28 55.91 32.39 -6.07
CA SER A 28 56.58 32.02 -4.79
C SER A 28 58.12 32.27 -4.93
N PRO A 29 59.07 31.91 -4.03
CA PRO A 29 59.01 30.94 -2.90
C PRO A 29 59.97 31.18 -1.68
N ILE A 30 60.19 30.12 -0.89
CA ILE A 30 61.35 29.82 0.01
C ILE A 30 61.42 30.49 1.40
N GLY A 31 61.66 29.65 2.42
CA GLY A 31 62.05 30.00 3.80
C GLY A 31 61.72 28.86 4.78
N ALA A 32 62.73 28.13 5.31
CA ALA A 32 62.50 26.83 5.98
C ALA A 32 63.32 26.62 7.28
N SER A 33 62.87 25.63 8.09
CA SER A 33 63.56 24.88 9.18
C SER A 33 62.92 25.03 10.58
N GLY A 34 62.73 23.91 11.33
CA GLY A 34 62.13 23.98 12.69
C GLY A 34 61.78 22.70 13.50
N VAL A 35 62.22 21.50 13.08
CA VAL A 35 62.34 20.20 13.83
C VAL A 35 61.52 19.93 15.14
N ALA A 36 60.61 18.94 15.07
CA ALA A 36 60.16 17.93 16.08
C ALA A 36 59.79 18.34 17.55
N HIS A 37 58.70 17.83 18.16
CA HIS A 37 58.54 16.41 18.52
C HIS A 37 57.10 15.93 18.86
N ARG A 38 56.73 14.75 18.30
CA ARG A 38 55.92 13.63 18.84
C ARG A 38 54.98 13.84 20.07
N SER A 39 53.68 13.55 19.87
CA SER A 39 52.86 12.65 20.73
C SER A 39 51.52 12.27 20.06
N GLN A 40 50.88 11.19 20.53
CA GLN A 40 49.63 10.63 19.99
C GLN A 40 48.50 10.71 21.01
N SER A 41 47.27 11.01 20.59
CA SER A 41 46.04 10.41 21.14
C SER A 41 44.89 10.61 20.15
N SER A 42 43.96 9.67 20.12
CA SER A 42 42.74 9.70 19.32
C SER A 42 41.56 9.32 20.21
N GLU A 43 40.40 9.92 19.99
CA GLU A 43 39.12 9.20 20.13
C GLU A 43 38.03 9.93 19.34
N GLY A 44 37.16 9.16 18.69
CA GLY A 44 36.08 9.67 17.83
C GLY A 44 34.72 9.47 18.50
N VAL A 45 33.77 10.37 18.22
CA VAL A 45 32.43 10.32 18.81
C VAL A 45 31.51 9.44 17.94
N SER A 46 31.18 8.26 18.44
CA SER A 46 30.24 7.33 17.80
C SER A 46 28.79 7.71 18.10
N SER A 47 27.97 7.90 17.07
CA SER A 47 26.52 8.14 17.19
C SER A 47 25.74 6.84 16.96
N LEU A 48 24.96 6.41 17.95
CA LEU A 48 24.17 5.18 17.91
C LEU A 48 22.66 5.46 17.94
N SER A 49 22.07 5.73 16.77
CA SER A 49 20.62 5.80 16.59
C SER A 49 20.05 4.43 16.21
N SER A 50 19.28 3.79 17.10
CA SER A 50 18.72 2.46 16.82
C SER A 50 17.30 2.52 16.22
N SER A 51 17.24 2.48 14.88
CA SER A 51 16.03 2.14 14.12
C SER A 51 16.42 1.33 12.89
N PRO A 52 15.73 0.21 12.58
CA PRO A 52 16.23 -0.80 11.64
C PRO A 52 15.93 -0.46 10.15
N SER A 53 16.52 0.64 9.66
CA SER A 53 16.53 1.00 8.24
C SER A 53 17.63 0.25 7.47
N ASN A 54 17.42 0.05 6.16
CA ASN A 54 18.27 -0.81 5.34
C ASN A 54 19.70 -0.26 5.14
N SER A 55 20.72 -1.02 5.57
CA SER A 55 22.10 -0.93 5.07
C SER A 55 22.90 -2.19 5.45
N LEU A 56 23.00 -3.13 4.51
CA LEU A 56 23.92 -4.28 4.60
C LEU A 56 24.46 -4.64 3.20
N GLU A 57 25.03 -3.64 2.52
CA GLU A 57 25.90 -3.87 1.37
C GLU A 57 27.24 -4.41 1.87
N THR A 58 27.47 -5.71 1.70
CA THR A 58 28.77 -6.32 2.04
C THR A 58 29.84 -5.88 1.06
N GLN A 59 30.68 -4.92 1.48
CA GLN A 59 31.87 -4.54 0.73
C GLN A 59 32.85 -5.71 0.59
N SER A 60 33.03 -6.22 -0.63
CA SER A 60 34.17 -7.03 -1.01
C SER A 60 35.18 -6.16 -1.77
N GLN A 61 36.36 -5.93 -1.19
CA GLN A 61 37.39 -5.10 -1.80
C GLN A 61 37.90 -5.71 -3.12
N SER A 62 37.94 -4.89 -4.18
CA SER A 62 38.81 -5.13 -5.32
C SER A 62 39.40 -3.79 -5.80
N LEU A 63 40.70 -3.76 -6.02
CA LEU A 63 41.44 -2.56 -6.39
C LEU A 63 41.17 -2.20 -7.86
N SER A 64 40.83 -0.95 -8.14
CA SER A 64 40.89 -0.39 -9.49
C SER A 64 41.26 1.09 -9.43
N ARG A 65 42.27 1.46 -10.23
CA ARG A 65 42.99 2.73 -10.17
C ARG A 65 42.67 3.56 -11.40
N SER A 66 42.06 4.72 -11.20
CA SER A 66 41.90 5.76 -12.23
C SER A 66 42.02 7.13 -11.56
N GLN A 67 42.58 8.09 -12.29
CA GLN A 67 42.85 9.45 -11.80
C GLN A 67 41.82 10.41 -12.40
N SER A 68 41.51 11.48 -11.68
CA SER A 68 40.69 12.58 -12.15
C SER A 68 41.43 13.43 -13.19
N MET A 69 40.66 14.08 -14.07
CA MET A 69 40.89 15.48 -14.43
C MET A 69 39.56 16.21 -14.48
N ASP A 70 39.54 17.41 -13.92
CA ASP A 70 38.41 18.34 -13.88
C ASP A 70 38.39 19.24 -15.12
N ILE A 71 37.26 19.92 -15.38
CA ILE A 71 37.14 21.40 -15.55
C ILE A 71 35.75 21.79 -16.08
N ASP A 72 35.24 22.92 -15.61
CA ASP A 72 33.91 23.48 -15.91
C ASP A 72 33.80 24.30 -17.21
N SER A 73 32.54 24.63 -17.54
CA SER A 73 32.05 26.00 -17.85
C SER A 73 31.69 26.44 -19.30
N VAL A 74 30.37 26.70 -19.48
CA VAL A 74 29.75 28.00 -19.86
C VAL A 74 29.76 28.53 -21.34
N SER A 75 28.52 28.79 -21.82
CA SER A 75 28.01 29.80 -22.79
C SER A 75 28.28 29.74 -24.32
N CYS A 76 27.17 29.72 -25.07
CA CYS A 76 26.75 30.53 -26.24
C CYS A 76 27.76 31.19 -27.20
N GLU A 77 27.52 31.06 -28.53
CA GLU A 77 27.15 32.16 -29.47
C GLU A 77 27.15 31.70 -30.97
N LYS A 78 26.82 32.61 -31.89
CA LYS A 78 26.40 32.40 -33.30
C LYS A 78 27.51 32.21 -34.35
N SER A 79 27.17 31.42 -35.38
CA SER A 79 27.36 31.65 -36.84
C SER A 79 28.72 32.10 -37.42
N MET A 80 29.28 31.32 -38.37
CA MET A 80 29.20 31.60 -39.84
C MET A 80 29.92 30.54 -40.73
N SER A 81 29.38 30.35 -41.96
CA SER A 81 29.96 29.88 -43.25
C SER A 81 31.34 29.14 -43.29
N GLN A 82 31.56 28.09 -44.10
CA GLN A 82 31.65 28.13 -45.58
C GLN A 82 32.18 26.78 -46.16
N VAL A 83 31.60 26.30 -47.29
CA VAL A 83 32.14 25.46 -48.42
C VAL A 83 33.31 24.48 -48.18
N ASP A 84 33.35 23.21 -48.65
CA ASP A 84 32.45 22.13 -49.18
C ASP A 84 33.33 20.82 -49.16
N VAL A 85 33.09 19.62 -49.72
CA VAL A 85 32.11 19.02 -50.66
C VAL A 85 32.08 17.47 -50.50
N ASP A 86 30.98 16.81 -50.93
CA ASP A 86 30.79 15.34 -51.13
C ASP A 86 30.93 14.37 -49.92
N SER A 87 30.23 13.22 -49.83
CA SER A 87 29.24 12.60 -50.74
C SER A 87 28.18 11.78 -49.96
N GLY A 88 27.16 11.25 -50.64
CA GLY A 88 25.95 10.62 -50.06
C GLY A 88 26.13 9.29 -49.28
N ILE A 89 25.08 8.66 -48.74
CA ILE A 89 23.64 8.77 -49.10
C ILE A 89 22.73 8.66 -47.87
N GLU A 90 21.57 9.33 -47.89
CA GLU A 90 20.54 9.23 -46.84
C GLU A 90 19.51 8.13 -47.12
N ASN A 91 18.95 7.57 -46.05
CA ASN A 91 17.63 6.94 -46.03
C ASN A 91 16.84 7.56 -44.88
N MET A 92 15.83 8.38 -45.18
CA MET A 92 14.71 8.63 -44.26
C MET A 92 13.41 8.97 -45.01
N GLU A 93 12.34 8.73 -44.27
CA GLU A 93 10.94 9.04 -44.53
C GLU A 93 10.68 10.56 -44.63
N VAL A 94 9.48 10.95 -45.07
CA VAL A 94 8.50 11.72 -44.25
C VAL A 94 7.18 11.92 -45.03
N ASP A 95 6.11 12.18 -44.29
CA ASP A 95 4.67 12.25 -44.65
C ASP A 95 4.22 13.28 -45.72
N GLU A 96 2.92 13.18 -46.04
CA GLU A 96 2.18 13.98 -47.02
C GLU A 96 1.73 15.41 -46.59
N ASN A 97 1.34 16.19 -47.61
CA ASN A 97 0.37 17.32 -47.60
C ASN A 97 0.83 18.64 -46.94
N ASP A 98 0.37 19.83 -47.36
CA ASP A 98 -0.76 20.22 -48.22
C ASP A 98 -0.49 21.57 -48.97
N ARG A 99 -1.36 21.93 -49.95
CA ARG A 99 -1.67 23.28 -50.51
C ARG A 99 -0.70 24.05 -51.43
N ARG A 100 -1.21 24.31 -52.66
CA ARG A 100 -1.26 25.59 -53.44
C ARG A 100 0.08 26.33 -53.73
N GLU A 101 0.40 26.80 -54.94
CA GLU A 101 -0.44 27.32 -56.05
C GLU A 101 0.13 27.07 -57.47
N LYS A 102 -0.78 27.13 -58.46
CA LYS A 102 -0.63 27.58 -59.87
C LYS A 102 0.77 27.66 -60.50
N ARG A 103 0.95 26.89 -61.59
CA ARG A 103 1.39 27.43 -62.91
C ARG A 103 0.76 26.59 -64.04
N SER A 104 0.74 27.12 -65.25
CA SER A 104 -0.12 26.67 -66.36
C SER A 104 0.64 26.47 -67.68
N LEU A 105 0.02 25.74 -68.62
CA LEU A 105 0.49 25.43 -69.98
C LEU A 105 1.60 24.36 -70.03
N THR A 106 1.72 23.49 -71.04
CA THR A 106 1.07 23.42 -72.37
C THR A 106 0.47 22.04 -72.66
N ASP A 107 -0.38 21.97 -73.69
CA ASP A 107 -1.16 20.80 -74.09
C ASP A 107 -0.36 19.59 -74.58
N LYS A 108 -0.84 18.39 -74.22
CA LYS A 108 -0.89 17.21 -75.11
C LYS A 108 -2.19 16.45 -74.90
N GLU A 109 -2.69 15.85 -75.97
CA GLU A 109 -4.02 15.24 -76.06
C GLU A 109 -4.17 13.98 -75.18
N PRO A 110 -5.40 13.65 -74.73
CA PRO A 110 -5.64 12.46 -73.93
C PRO A 110 -5.53 11.18 -74.78
N LEU A 111 -4.53 10.35 -74.48
CA LEU A 111 -4.55 8.96 -74.91
C LEU A 111 -5.71 8.23 -74.22
N SER A 112 -6.63 7.71 -75.03
CA SER A 112 -7.78 6.91 -74.61
C SER A 112 -7.40 5.92 -73.51
N GLY A 113 -8.13 5.95 -72.39
CA GLY A 113 -7.98 4.94 -71.36
C GLY A 113 -8.28 3.57 -71.95
N SER A 114 -7.36 2.61 -71.76
CA SER A 114 -7.69 1.20 -71.99
C SER A 114 -8.60 0.75 -70.86
N GLU A 115 -9.89 0.65 -71.15
CA GLU A 115 -10.81 -0.13 -70.32
C GLU A 115 -10.28 -1.56 -70.23
N VAL A 116 -10.24 -2.12 -69.01
CA VAL A 116 -9.89 -3.53 -68.79
C VAL A 116 -10.98 -4.40 -69.41
N SER A 117 -10.58 -5.33 -70.29
CA SER A 117 -11.54 -6.21 -70.95
C SER A 117 -12.15 -7.21 -69.97
N GLU A 118 -13.36 -7.67 -70.28
CA GLU A 118 -14.04 -8.72 -69.51
C GLU A 118 -13.16 -9.97 -69.35
N GLU A 119 -12.39 -10.32 -70.39
CA GLU A 119 -11.44 -11.43 -70.37
C GLU A 119 -10.29 -11.22 -69.36
N GLN A 120 -9.77 -9.99 -69.24
CA GLN A 120 -8.75 -9.64 -68.25
C GLN A 120 -9.33 -9.67 -66.83
N ALA A 121 -10.57 -9.21 -66.64
CA ALA A 121 -11.29 -9.31 -65.37
C ALA A 121 -11.51 -10.78 -64.96
N LEU A 122 -11.92 -11.65 -65.89
CA LEU A 122 -12.06 -13.08 -65.65
C LEU A 122 -10.72 -13.77 -65.34
N GLN A 123 -9.63 -13.41 -66.04
CA GLN A 123 -8.28 -13.90 -65.71
C GLN A 123 -7.84 -13.50 -64.30
N LEU A 124 -8.17 -12.27 -63.86
CA LEU A 124 -7.88 -11.77 -62.51
C LEU A 124 -8.67 -12.55 -61.44
N VAL A 125 -9.94 -12.87 -61.69
CA VAL A 125 -10.76 -13.73 -60.82
C VAL A 125 -10.15 -15.14 -60.72
N CYS A 126 -9.82 -15.78 -61.84
CA CYS A 126 -9.16 -17.10 -61.84
C CYS A 126 -7.85 -17.09 -61.04
N LYS A 127 -7.04 -16.03 -61.20
CA LYS A 127 -5.75 -15.84 -60.53
C LYS A 127 -5.89 -15.68 -59.00
N ILE A 128 -6.87 -14.91 -58.52
CA ILE A 128 -7.05 -14.66 -57.09
C ILE A 128 -7.61 -15.90 -56.36
N PHE A 129 -8.57 -16.60 -56.98
CA PHE A 129 -9.15 -17.81 -56.39
C PHE A 129 -8.34 -19.08 -56.66
N ARG A 130 -7.34 -19.03 -57.55
CA ARG A 130 -6.62 -20.22 -58.08
C ARG A 130 -7.60 -21.27 -58.63
N VAL A 131 -8.49 -20.84 -59.52
CA VAL A 131 -9.51 -21.71 -60.15
C VAL A 131 -9.39 -21.72 -61.68
N SER A 132 -9.88 -22.78 -62.30
CA SER A 132 -10.06 -22.90 -63.75
C SER A 132 -11.36 -23.64 -64.09
N TRP A 133 -12.01 -23.22 -65.16
CA TRP A 133 -13.14 -23.94 -65.78
C TRP A 133 -12.90 -24.23 -67.28
N LYS A 134 -11.72 -23.85 -67.80
CA LYS A 134 -11.30 -24.13 -69.18
C LYS A 134 -10.47 -25.42 -69.21
N ASP A 135 -9.31 -25.38 -68.56
CA ASP A 135 -8.30 -26.44 -68.58
C ASP A 135 -8.07 -27.06 -67.20
N ARG A 136 -7.71 -28.35 -67.14
CA ARG A 136 -7.33 -29.05 -65.91
C ARG A 136 -5.81 -29.00 -65.74
N ASP A 137 -5.36 -28.29 -64.71
CA ASP A 137 -3.96 -28.14 -64.34
C ASP A 137 -3.77 -28.44 -62.84
N ARG A 138 -2.53 -28.63 -62.38
CA ARG A 138 -2.20 -29.10 -61.02
C ARG A 138 -2.30 -28.02 -59.95
N ASP A 139 -2.04 -26.76 -60.32
CA ASP A 139 -1.91 -25.63 -59.40
C ASP A 139 -3.18 -24.77 -59.25
N VAL A 140 -4.31 -25.23 -59.79
CA VAL A 140 -5.63 -24.57 -59.72
C VAL A 140 -6.78 -25.58 -59.55
N ILE A 141 -7.82 -25.20 -58.81
CA ILE A 141 -9.02 -26.03 -58.61
C ILE A 141 -9.86 -26.00 -59.90
N PHE A 142 -10.20 -27.18 -60.43
CA PHE A 142 -11.07 -27.29 -61.61
C PHE A 142 -12.55 -27.34 -61.25
N LEU A 143 -13.31 -26.33 -61.67
CA LEU A 143 -14.74 -26.18 -61.42
C LEU A 143 -15.55 -26.94 -62.46
N ASN A 144 -16.19 -28.04 -62.05
CA ASN A 144 -16.86 -28.96 -62.96
C ASN A 144 -18.28 -28.47 -63.32
N SER A 145 -19.01 -27.88 -62.37
CA SER A 145 -20.34 -27.32 -62.62
C SER A 145 -20.25 -26.07 -63.47
N LEU A 146 -19.39 -25.12 -63.08
CA LEU A 146 -19.15 -23.89 -63.85
C LEU A 146 -18.63 -24.19 -65.28
N SER A 147 -17.73 -25.18 -65.43
CA SER A 147 -17.26 -25.62 -66.75
C SER A 147 -18.37 -26.26 -67.60
N ALA A 148 -19.38 -26.89 -67.00
CA ALA A 148 -20.54 -27.42 -67.73
C ALA A 148 -21.49 -26.30 -68.18
N GLN A 149 -21.74 -25.29 -67.33
CA GLN A 149 -22.59 -24.13 -67.64
C GLN A 149 -22.00 -23.28 -68.77
N PHE A 150 -20.70 -22.94 -68.71
CA PHE A 150 -19.99 -22.25 -69.80
C PHE A 150 -19.95 -23.03 -71.12
N LYS A 151 -20.17 -24.36 -71.10
CA LYS A 151 -20.29 -25.19 -72.31
C LYS A 151 -21.72 -25.29 -72.86
N GLN A 152 -22.73 -24.87 -72.09
CA GLN A 152 -24.13 -24.84 -72.54
C GLN A 152 -24.51 -23.47 -73.12
N ASN A 153 -24.46 -22.40 -72.33
CA ASN A 153 -24.78 -21.03 -72.78
C ASN A 153 -23.76 -20.03 -72.20
N PRO A 154 -22.67 -19.69 -72.93
CA PRO A 154 -21.60 -18.80 -72.44
C PRO A 154 -22.07 -17.38 -72.03
N LYS A 155 -23.23 -16.92 -72.50
CA LYS A 155 -23.77 -15.57 -72.27
C LYS A 155 -24.78 -15.48 -71.12
N GLU A 156 -25.10 -16.59 -70.46
CA GLU A 156 -26.14 -16.66 -69.41
C GLU A 156 -25.62 -17.26 -68.09
N VAL A 157 -24.30 -17.50 -67.97
CA VAL A 157 -23.71 -18.19 -66.79
C VAL A 157 -23.73 -17.33 -65.53
N PHE A 158 -23.59 -16.01 -65.68
CA PHE A 158 -23.62 -15.06 -64.58
C PHE A 158 -24.28 -13.76 -65.02
N SER A 159 -24.98 -13.11 -64.07
CA SER A 159 -25.65 -11.83 -64.28
C SER A 159 -24.75 -10.62 -64.01
N ASP A 160 -23.82 -10.75 -63.06
CA ASP A 160 -22.72 -9.82 -62.83
C ASP A 160 -21.48 -10.55 -62.26
N PHE A 161 -20.37 -9.83 -62.06
CA PHE A 161 -19.18 -10.45 -61.45
C PHE A 161 -19.41 -10.91 -60.00
N LYS A 162 -20.35 -10.33 -59.25
CA LYS A 162 -20.60 -10.69 -57.85
C LYS A 162 -21.31 -12.04 -57.75
N ASP A 163 -22.25 -12.31 -58.65
CA ASP A 163 -22.89 -13.61 -58.90
C ASP A 163 -21.84 -14.65 -59.29
N LEU A 164 -21.01 -14.40 -60.32
CA LEU A 164 -19.93 -15.30 -60.73
C LEU A 164 -18.98 -15.68 -59.58
N ILE A 165 -18.54 -14.69 -58.79
CA ILE A 165 -17.67 -14.92 -57.63
C ILE A 165 -18.38 -15.78 -56.57
N GLY A 166 -19.68 -15.55 -56.34
CA GLY A 166 -20.49 -16.36 -55.44
C GLY A 166 -20.61 -17.81 -55.89
N GLN A 167 -20.86 -18.04 -57.19
CA GLN A 167 -20.90 -19.39 -57.78
C GLN A 167 -19.54 -20.11 -57.65
N ILE A 168 -18.43 -19.42 -57.95
CA ILE A 168 -17.06 -19.93 -57.78
C ILE A 168 -16.81 -20.35 -56.33
N LEU A 169 -17.05 -19.46 -55.36
CA LEU A 169 -16.82 -19.76 -53.95
C LEU A 169 -17.71 -20.89 -53.44
N MET A 170 -18.99 -20.91 -53.81
CA MET A 170 -19.91 -21.96 -53.39
C MET A 170 -19.52 -23.34 -53.97
N GLU A 171 -19.12 -23.44 -55.25
CA GLU A 171 -18.64 -24.71 -55.81
C GLU A 171 -17.36 -25.18 -55.09
N VAL A 172 -16.37 -24.30 -54.90
CA VAL A 172 -15.10 -24.62 -54.22
C VAL A 172 -15.31 -25.08 -52.78
N LEU A 173 -16.14 -24.38 -52.01
CA LEU A 173 -16.42 -24.72 -50.61
C LEU A 173 -17.23 -26.02 -50.50
N MET A 174 -18.21 -26.23 -51.39
CA MET A 174 -18.98 -27.47 -51.40
C MET A 174 -18.14 -28.69 -51.79
N MET A 175 -17.11 -28.55 -52.64
CA MET A 175 -16.18 -29.65 -52.94
C MET A 175 -15.51 -30.21 -51.68
N SER A 176 -15.11 -29.36 -50.72
CA SER A 176 -14.50 -29.84 -49.47
C SER A 176 -15.50 -30.53 -48.54
N THR A 177 -16.80 -30.16 -48.56
CA THR A 177 -17.83 -30.90 -47.82
C THR A 177 -17.99 -32.33 -48.36
N GLN A 178 -17.98 -32.49 -49.70
CA GLN A 178 -18.32 -33.72 -50.41
C GLN A 178 -17.18 -34.75 -50.47
N ALA A 179 -15.92 -34.30 -50.54
CA ALA A 179 -14.77 -35.18 -50.48
C ALA A 179 -14.71 -35.91 -49.13
N ARG A 180 -14.53 -37.24 -49.14
CA ARG A 180 -14.55 -38.05 -47.89
C ARG A 180 -13.19 -38.15 -47.21
N ASP A 181 -12.11 -38.27 -47.99
CA ASP A 181 -10.78 -38.61 -47.48
C ASP A 181 -9.64 -37.73 -48.08
N GLU A 182 -9.94 -36.81 -49.00
CA GLU A 182 -8.96 -35.90 -49.63
C GLU A 182 -9.35 -34.43 -49.43
N ASN A 183 -8.41 -33.59 -48.98
CA ASN A 183 -8.57 -32.14 -48.89
C ASN A 183 -8.33 -31.50 -50.28
N PRO A 184 -9.32 -30.81 -50.90
CA PRO A 184 -9.19 -30.27 -52.26
C PRO A 184 -8.27 -29.04 -52.37
N PHE A 185 -7.85 -28.45 -51.25
CA PHE A 185 -6.93 -27.33 -51.17
C PHE A 185 -5.46 -27.78 -51.01
N ALA A 186 -5.21 -29.06 -50.70
CA ALA A 186 -3.87 -29.57 -50.36
C ALA A 186 -2.83 -29.45 -51.49
N SER A 187 -3.27 -29.35 -52.76
CA SER A 187 -2.38 -29.03 -53.89
C SER A 187 -1.96 -27.56 -53.94
N LEU A 188 -2.82 -26.63 -53.49
CA LEU A 188 -2.54 -25.20 -53.50
C LEU A 188 -1.49 -24.81 -52.45
N THR A 189 -1.53 -25.46 -51.29
CA THR A 189 -0.56 -25.26 -50.19
C THR A 189 0.81 -25.89 -50.46
N ALA A 190 0.97 -26.70 -51.52
CA ALA A 190 2.28 -27.23 -51.94
C ALA A 190 3.13 -26.19 -52.70
N THR A 191 2.50 -25.18 -53.31
CA THR A 191 3.16 -24.09 -54.07
C THR A 191 3.19 -22.73 -53.35
N SER A 192 2.86 -22.72 -52.06
CA SER A 192 3.00 -21.56 -51.17
C SER A 192 3.70 -22.00 -49.87
N GLN A 193 4.43 -21.09 -49.20
CA GLN A 193 4.98 -21.44 -47.89
C GLN A 193 3.83 -21.61 -46.88
N PRO A 194 3.76 -22.74 -46.15
CA PRO A 194 2.65 -22.96 -45.23
C PRO A 194 2.72 -21.99 -44.06
N ILE A 195 1.56 -21.50 -43.61
CA ILE A 195 1.42 -20.53 -42.51
C ILE A 195 2.15 -21.01 -41.24
N ALA A 196 2.19 -22.33 -40.98
CA ALA A 196 2.91 -22.93 -39.87
C ALA A 196 4.46 -22.81 -39.95
N ALA A 197 5.05 -22.58 -41.14
CA ALA A 197 6.49 -22.38 -41.31
C ALA A 197 6.90 -20.90 -41.19
N ALA A 198 5.97 -19.96 -41.43
CA ALA A 198 6.22 -18.51 -41.29
C ALA A 198 6.58 -18.11 -39.84
N ALA A 199 6.24 -18.94 -38.85
CA ALA A 199 6.65 -18.81 -37.44
C ALA A 199 8.18 -18.91 -37.21
N ARG A 200 9.01 -19.05 -38.25
CA ARG A 200 10.47 -18.94 -38.21
C ARG A 200 11.05 -18.07 -39.34
N SER A 201 10.69 -16.80 -39.38
CA SER A 201 11.45 -15.79 -40.15
C SER A 201 12.80 -15.50 -39.48
N PRO A 202 13.94 -15.55 -40.20
CA PRO A 202 15.25 -15.30 -39.61
C PRO A 202 15.61 -13.81 -39.64
N ASP A 203 15.68 -13.14 -38.47
CA ASP A 203 16.51 -11.93 -38.35
C ASP A 203 16.92 -11.59 -36.90
N ARG A 204 18.09 -12.09 -36.50
CA ARG A 204 19.04 -11.47 -35.55
C ARG A 204 20.29 -12.34 -35.42
N SER A 205 21.34 -11.94 -36.13
CA SER A 205 22.66 -12.60 -36.05
C SER A 205 23.41 -12.18 -34.78
N LEU A 206 23.71 -13.15 -33.93
CA LEU A 206 24.87 -13.11 -33.05
C LEU A 206 25.72 -14.35 -33.32
N MET A 207 27.03 -14.13 -33.53
CA MET A 207 27.94 -15.15 -34.04
C MET A 207 28.30 -16.19 -32.98
N LEU A 208 28.32 -17.46 -33.38
CA LEU A 208 29.25 -18.47 -32.85
C LEU A 208 29.86 -19.26 -34.02
N ASN A 209 31.15 -19.58 -33.90
CA ASN A 209 31.94 -20.17 -35.00
C ASN A 209 31.51 -21.60 -35.34
N MET A 210 31.62 -21.97 -36.61
CA MET A 210 31.57 -23.37 -37.03
C MET A 210 32.85 -24.12 -36.64
N GLY A 211 32.68 -25.32 -36.07
CA GLY A 211 33.69 -26.38 -36.01
C GLY A 211 33.23 -27.58 -36.84
N SER A 212 34.16 -28.32 -37.44
CA SER A 212 33.87 -29.30 -38.51
C SER A 212 33.54 -30.72 -38.02
N ASN A 213 32.64 -31.37 -38.75
CA ASN A 213 32.44 -32.83 -38.81
C ASN A 213 33.60 -33.51 -39.59
N PRO A 214 33.70 -34.86 -39.75
CA PRO A 214 32.92 -35.95 -39.13
C PRO A 214 33.72 -37.19 -38.63
N GLY A 215 33.09 -37.98 -37.75
CA GLY A 215 32.94 -39.45 -37.88
C GLY A 215 34.12 -40.43 -37.69
N SER A 216 33.96 -41.35 -36.73
CA SER A 216 34.31 -42.79 -36.89
C SER A 216 33.72 -43.66 -35.76
N SER A 217 33.28 -44.88 -36.08
CA SER A 217 33.03 -45.98 -35.11
C SER A 217 34.07 -47.09 -35.37
N PRO A 218 34.42 -47.97 -34.40
CA PRO A 218 33.62 -49.21 -34.24
C PRO A 218 33.65 -49.93 -32.85
N MET A 219 32.65 -50.81 -32.65
CA MET A 219 32.67 -52.12 -31.91
C MET A 219 32.96 -52.24 -30.38
N PHE A 220 31.99 -52.85 -29.66
CA PHE A 220 32.03 -53.90 -28.58
C PHE A 220 33.15 -53.93 -27.50
N CYS A 221 32.95 -54.32 -26.22
CA CYS A 221 31.94 -55.15 -25.51
C CYS A 221 31.62 -54.50 -24.12
N ASN A 222 30.44 -54.63 -23.48
CA ASN A 222 29.84 -55.80 -22.78
C ASN A 222 30.77 -56.35 -21.64
N VAL A 223 30.40 -56.56 -20.36
CA VAL A 223 29.15 -56.99 -19.63
C VAL A 223 29.10 -56.26 -18.26
N GLY A 224 28.00 -56.06 -17.49
CA GLY A 224 26.56 -56.35 -17.66
C GLY A 224 25.88 -56.98 -16.39
N SER A 225 24.61 -56.63 -16.11
CA SER A 225 23.72 -57.19 -15.05
C SER A 225 24.04 -56.82 -13.57
N PHE A 226 23.09 -56.73 -12.61
CA PHE A 226 21.75 -57.33 -12.45
C PHE A 226 20.62 -56.30 -12.16
N GLY A 227 19.35 -56.75 -12.09
CA GLY A 227 18.22 -55.89 -11.73
C GLY A 227 16.93 -56.61 -11.29
N SER A 228 15.86 -55.81 -11.16
CA SER A 228 14.44 -56.16 -10.95
C SER A 228 14.00 -56.85 -9.64
N SER A 229 13.04 -56.20 -8.94
CA SER A 229 11.87 -56.87 -8.34
C SER A 229 10.70 -55.88 -8.15
N SER A 230 9.67 -56.07 -8.97
CA SER A 230 8.24 -55.69 -8.80
C SER A 230 7.63 -56.03 -7.42
N LEU A 231 6.42 -55.62 -6.99
CA LEU A 231 5.33 -54.70 -7.40
C LEU A 231 4.41 -54.50 -6.17
N SER A 232 3.68 -53.40 -5.96
CA SER A 232 2.25 -53.18 -6.32
C SER A 232 1.79 -51.87 -5.63
N SER A 233 1.19 -50.85 -6.27
CA SER A 233 -0.11 -50.75 -6.97
C SER A 233 -1.34 -50.61 -6.05
N LEU A 234 -1.93 -49.40 -5.98
CA LEU A 234 -3.37 -49.08 -6.05
C LEU A 234 -3.64 -47.59 -5.73
N TYR A 235 -4.40 -46.89 -6.59
CA TYR A 235 -5.41 -45.86 -6.20
C TYR A 235 -6.21 -45.34 -7.41
N GLY A 236 -7.47 -44.95 -7.19
CA GLY A 236 -8.30 -44.26 -8.18
C GLY A 236 -9.56 -43.60 -7.58
N THR A 237 -9.81 -42.34 -7.99
CA THR A 237 -11.07 -41.57 -7.97
C THR A 237 -11.88 -41.35 -6.67
N SER A 238 -11.84 -40.08 -6.18
CA SER A 238 -12.92 -39.31 -5.50
C SER A 238 -13.46 -39.74 -4.12
N PRO A 239 -14.18 -38.86 -3.36
CA PRO A 239 -14.59 -37.45 -3.63
C PRO A 239 -14.06 -36.41 -2.59
N ALA A 240 -14.48 -35.15 -2.71
CA ALA A 240 -14.21 -34.05 -1.74
C ALA A 240 -15.08 -34.18 -0.46
N PRO A 241 -14.71 -33.58 0.72
CA PRO A 241 -14.89 -32.14 0.97
C PRO A 241 -13.71 -31.46 1.74
N PRO A 242 -13.90 -30.58 2.78
CA PRO A 242 -13.61 -29.14 2.70
C PRO A 242 -12.29 -28.67 3.36
N THR A 243 -11.77 -27.51 2.93
CA THR A 243 -10.44 -26.96 3.35
C THR A 243 -10.50 -25.78 4.33
N ASN A 244 -10.61 -26.12 5.62
CA ASN A 244 -10.24 -25.25 6.75
C ASN A 244 -8.90 -25.71 7.39
N PHE A 245 -8.47 -24.99 8.44
CA PHE A 245 -7.30 -25.22 9.29
C PHE A 245 -5.93 -24.69 8.83
N THR A 246 -5.68 -23.44 9.19
CA THR A 246 -4.54 -23.12 10.07
C THR A 246 -4.73 -23.77 11.46
N SER A 247 -3.73 -24.50 11.99
CA SER A 247 -3.48 -24.54 13.45
C SER A 247 -2.20 -25.28 13.87
N TYR A 248 -1.71 -24.85 15.03
CA TYR A 248 -0.63 -25.35 15.88
C TYR A 248 -0.56 -26.87 16.16
N VAL A 249 0.60 -27.30 16.66
CA VAL A 249 0.88 -28.65 17.17
C VAL A 249 0.56 -28.76 18.67
N PRO A 250 -0.21 -29.77 19.13
CA PRO A 250 -0.48 -30.00 20.55
C PRO A 250 0.60 -30.88 21.21
N MET A 251 0.58 -30.93 22.56
CA MET A 251 1.29 -31.93 23.37
C MET A 251 0.31 -32.71 24.24
N THR A 252 0.65 -33.97 24.53
CA THR A 252 -0.24 -34.98 25.11
C THR A 252 -0.19 -35.04 26.64
N GLY A 253 -1.33 -35.30 27.29
CA GLY A 253 -1.40 -35.71 28.70
C GLY A 253 -2.31 -36.93 28.87
N SER A 254 -1.90 -37.90 29.70
CA SER A 254 -2.62 -39.15 29.95
C SER A 254 -3.52 -39.07 31.18
N SER A 255 -4.66 -39.76 31.13
CA SER A 255 -5.68 -39.77 32.19
C SER A 255 -5.46 -40.85 33.27
N LEU A 256 -5.66 -40.51 34.55
CA LEU A 256 -6.00 -41.46 35.63
C LEU A 256 -6.84 -40.75 36.73
N THR A 257 -7.79 -41.49 37.30
CA THR A 257 -8.71 -41.11 38.43
C THR A 257 -8.14 -41.61 39.78
N PRO A 258 -8.80 -41.48 40.98
CA PRO A 258 -10.11 -40.92 41.41
C PRO A 258 -9.93 -40.01 42.68
N PRO A 259 -10.72 -40.02 43.82
CA PRO A 259 -12.15 -40.24 44.09
C PRO A 259 -12.85 -39.10 44.93
N ALA A 260 -14.11 -39.34 45.30
CA ALA A 260 -15.17 -38.52 45.93
C ALA A 260 -15.02 -37.99 47.41
N SER A 261 -16.08 -37.28 47.85
CA SER A 261 -16.55 -36.98 49.26
C SER A 261 -15.74 -35.99 50.13
N SER A 262 -16.31 -35.24 51.10
CA SER A 262 -17.73 -35.02 51.53
C SER A 262 -17.91 -33.78 52.45
N VAL A 263 -19.10 -33.15 52.39
CA VAL A 263 -19.91 -32.52 53.47
C VAL A 263 -19.21 -31.85 54.68
N ALA A 264 -19.47 -30.54 54.91
CA ALA A 264 -19.98 -29.98 56.18
C ALA A 264 -20.26 -28.45 56.16
N THR A 265 -21.45 -28.05 56.61
CA THR A 265 -21.80 -26.69 57.09
C THR A 265 -22.10 -26.78 58.60
N PRO A 266 -21.73 -25.80 59.45
CA PRO A 266 -22.62 -24.68 59.81
C PRO A 266 -21.84 -23.39 60.19
N ALA A 267 -22.36 -22.27 60.70
CA ALA A 267 -23.58 -21.48 60.57
C ALA A 267 -23.36 -20.21 61.45
N VAL A 268 -23.93 -19.08 61.02
CA VAL A 268 -23.82 -17.71 61.57
C VAL A 268 -24.33 -17.52 63.01
N ALA A 269 -23.72 -16.59 63.77
CA ALA A 269 -24.39 -15.78 64.83
C ALA A 269 -23.71 -14.38 65.01
N PRO A 270 -24.41 -13.30 65.46
CA PRO A 270 -23.97 -11.89 65.29
C PRO A 270 -24.01 -11.00 66.57
N ILE A 271 -24.13 -9.65 66.42
CA ILE A 271 -24.32 -8.57 67.45
C ILE A 271 -22.95 -8.02 67.98
N SER A 272 -22.65 -6.73 68.28
CA SER A 272 -23.41 -5.54 68.76
C SER A 272 -22.90 -4.17 68.20
N VAL A 273 -23.36 -3.03 68.75
CA VAL A 273 -23.13 -1.62 68.31
C VAL A 273 -22.35 -0.78 69.35
N SER A 274 -21.56 0.23 68.90
CA SER A 274 -21.48 1.62 69.44
C SER A 274 -20.08 2.25 69.71
N SER A 275 -19.89 3.47 69.15
CA SER A 275 -19.15 4.68 69.63
C SER A 275 -17.99 4.61 70.65
N GLN A 276 -16.83 5.21 70.32
CA GLN A 276 -16.28 6.47 70.92
C GLN A 276 -14.94 6.92 70.28
N LEU A 277 -14.39 8.06 70.71
CA LEU A 277 -13.17 8.70 70.14
C LEU A 277 -11.86 8.14 70.73
N ALA A 278 -10.80 8.10 69.91
CA ALA A 278 -9.41 8.39 70.30
C ALA A 278 -8.57 8.67 69.04
N ALA A 279 -7.46 9.41 69.17
CA ALA A 279 -6.59 9.79 68.06
C ALA A 279 -5.36 8.85 67.92
N ALA A 280 -4.96 8.57 66.67
CA ALA A 280 -3.63 8.10 66.32
C ALA A 280 -3.36 8.28 64.80
N SER A 281 -2.29 8.98 64.44
CA SER A 281 -1.66 8.86 63.11
C SER A 281 -1.04 7.46 62.98
N PRO A 282 -0.98 6.86 61.77
CA PRO A 282 0.24 7.07 60.98
C PRO A 282 0.10 6.94 59.44
N SER A 283 1.19 7.33 58.76
CA SER A 283 1.68 6.80 57.48
C SER A 283 0.68 6.55 56.33
N TRP A 284 0.75 7.40 55.29
CA TRP A 284 0.24 7.05 53.96
C TRP A 284 0.96 5.82 53.40
N THR A 285 0.19 4.80 53.02
CA THR A 285 0.69 3.58 52.40
C THR A 285 0.87 3.71 50.89
N GLN A 286 1.77 2.91 50.32
CA GLN A 286 2.01 2.86 48.88
C GLN A 286 0.77 2.33 48.12
N PRO A 287 0.38 2.95 46.98
CA PRO A 287 -0.47 2.30 46.00
C PRO A 287 0.35 1.24 45.24
N CYS A 288 0.07 -0.04 45.44
CA CYS A 288 0.74 -1.12 44.69
C CYS A 288 0.24 -1.20 43.24
N SER A 289 1.17 -1.27 42.28
CA SER A 289 0.85 -1.50 40.87
C SER A 289 0.24 -2.90 40.65
N PRO A 290 -0.93 -3.03 39.98
CA PRO A 290 -1.54 -4.33 39.71
C PRO A 290 -0.84 -5.06 38.55
N ARG A 291 -0.17 -6.18 38.82
CA ARG A 291 0.32 -7.08 37.76
C ARG A 291 -0.82 -7.91 37.17
N TYR A 292 -0.89 -7.95 35.84
CA TYR A 292 -1.92 -8.64 35.09
C TYR A 292 -1.71 -10.17 35.06
N ARG A 293 -2.80 -10.94 35.16
CA ARG A 293 -2.92 -12.30 34.61
C ARG A 293 -4.15 -12.34 33.71
N PRO A 294 -4.06 -12.75 32.44
CA PRO A 294 -5.23 -13.01 31.62
C PRO A 294 -5.83 -14.38 31.96
N TYR A 295 -7.16 -14.50 32.00
CA TYR A 295 -7.95 -15.51 31.27
C TYR A 295 -9.46 -15.40 31.59
N THR A 296 -10.28 -15.72 30.58
CA THR A 296 -11.67 -16.21 30.64
C THR A 296 -12.69 -15.50 31.56
N VAL A 297 -13.71 -14.90 30.94
CA VAL A 297 -15.07 -14.82 31.49
C VAL A 297 -16.03 -15.44 30.48
N ALA A 298 -16.92 -16.31 30.94
CA ALA A 298 -18.09 -16.78 30.19
C ALA A 298 -19.36 -16.17 30.78
N HIS A 299 -20.39 -15.96 29.97
CA HIS A 299 -21.62 -15.27 30.40
C HIS A 299 -22.41 -16.02 31.48
N SER A 300 -22.93 -15.27 32.44
CA SER A 300 -24.27 -15.47 33.00
C SER A 300 -24.86 -14.10 33.36
N GLY A 301 -26.18 -13.97 33.48
CA GLY A 301 -26.85 -12.69 33.72
C GLY A 301 -28.08 -12.84 34.61
N GLY A 302 -28.49 -11.74 35.25
CA GLY A 302 -29.62 -11.74 36.18
C GLY A 302 -30.00 -10.35 36.71
N SER A 303 -31.29 -10.03 36.52
CA SER A 303 -32.07 -8.92 37.09
C SER A 303 -32.01 -8.78 38.63
N ALA A 304 -32.43 -7.67 39.29
CA ALA A 304 -32.82 -6.31 38.85
C ALA A 304 -33.13 -5.40 40.08
N ALA A 305 -33.50 -4.13 39.80
CA ALA A 305 -34.41 -3.27 40.57
C ALA A 305 -33.92 -2.65 41.91
N ALA A 306 -34.48 -1.52 42.40
CA ALA A 306 -35.15 -0.36 41.78
C ALA A 306 -35.46 0.71 42.87
N ALA A 307 -35.62 2.00 42.51
CA ALA A 307 -36.48 2.96 43.22
C ALA A 307 -36.71 4.27 42.43
N THR A 308 -37.97 4.75 42.39
CA THR A 308 -38.35 6.12 41.98
C THR A 308 -39.52 6.63 42.84
N PRO A 309 -39.64 7.96 43.09
CA PRO A 309 -40.85 8.57 43.65
C PRO A 309 -41.90 8.89 42.56
N ARG A 310 -43.15 9.19 42.98
CA ARG A 310 -44.35 9.25 42.12
C ARG A 310 -45.01 10.63 42.06
N SER A 311 -45.76 10.88 40.99
CA SER A 311 -47.06 11.61 41.02
C SER A 311 -48.01 11.01 39.94
N LEU A 312 -49.28 11.45 39.85
CA LEU A 312 -50.39 10.66 39.27
C LEU A 312 -51.45 11.48 38.50
N SER A 313 -52.34 10.76 37.78
CA SER A 313 -53.67 11.14 37.19
C SER A 313 -53.69 11.72 35.74
N ILE A 314 -54.69 11.48 34.84
CA ILE A 314 -55.87 10.55 34.84
C ILE A 314 -56.43 10.29 33.37
N SER A 315 -56.96 9.07 33.12
CA SER A 315 -57.95 8.58 32.09
C SER A 315 -57.89 8.84 30.54
N ILE A 316 -57.74 7.75 29.72
CA ILE A 316 -58.76 7.04 28.82
C ILE A 316 -59.58 7.88 27.77
N PRO A 317 -59.98 7.40 26.54
CA PRO A 317 -60.06 6.03 25.95
C PRO A 317 -59.47 5.85 24.50
N SER A 318 -59.74 4.69 23.89
CA SER A 318 -59.33 4.19 22.55
C SER A 318 -60.36 4.41 21.41
N SER A 319 -59.91 4.33 20.14
CA SER A 319 -60.69 3.75 19.02
C SER A 319 -59.82 3.45 17.78
N SER A 320 -60.15 2.41 17.01
CA SER A 320 -59.59 2.10 15.68
C SER A 320 -60.61 1.35 14.81
N PRO A 321 -60.63 1.53 13.47
CA PRO A 321 -61.54 0.81 12.57
C PRO A 321 -60.84 -0.23 11.67
N SER A 322 -61.58 -1.26 11.26
CA SER A 322 -61.22 -2.24 10.21
C SER A 322 -62.12 -2.06 8.97
N PRO A 323 -61.84 -2.73 7.84
CA PRO A 323 -62.74 -3.84 7.44
C PRO A 323 -62.04 -4.94 6.59
N PRO A 324 -62.74 -5.98 6.09
CA PRO A 324 -63.59 -6.93 6.83
C PRO A 324 -63.16 -8.40 6.57
N ALA A 325 -63.82 -9.37 7.21
CA ALA A 325 -63.48 -10.80 7.12
C ALA A 325 -64.67 -11.69 6.68
N MET A 326 -64.37 -12.93 6.28
CA MET A 326 -65.24 -14.12 6.31
C MET A 326 -64.38 -15.35 6.65
N ALA A 327 -64.95 -16.42 7.21
CA ALA A 327 -64.18 -17.45 7.94
C ALA A 327 -64.75 -18.88 7.84
N ALA A 328 -63.90 -19.90 8.01
CA ALA A 328 -64.22 -21.25 8.48
C ALA A 328 -62.94 -22.05 8.85
N GLY A 329 -63.05 -23.11 9.67
CA GLY A 329 -61.94 -23.95 10.15
C GLY A 329 -61.81 -25.33 9.46
N PRO A 330 -60.82 -26.16 9.87
CA PRO A 330 -60.46 -27.43 9.22
C PRO A 330 -61.20 -28.68 9.77
N PRO A 331 -61.14 -29.81 9.05
CA PRO A 331 -60.48 -31.00 9.59
C PRO A 331 -59.58 -31.74 8.56
N ALA A 332 -59.12 -32.96 8.88
CA ALA A 332 -58.01 -33.66 8.20
C ALA A 332 -58.39 -34.90 7.33
N MET A 333 -57.39 -35.41 6.60
CA MET A 333 -57.18 -36.78 6.02
C MET A 333 -58.23 -37.87 6.36
N PRO A 334 -58.64 -38.76 5.41
CA PRO A 334 -57.71 -39.82 4.94
C PRO A 334 -57.98 -40.57 3.58
N VAL A 335 -57.04 -41.46 3.21
CA VAL A 335 -57.22 -42.85 2.65
C VAL A 335 -57.68 -43.14 1.18
N ILE A 336 -56.70 -43.62 0.37
CA ILE A 336 -56.60 -44.87 -0.44
C ILE A 336 -57.59 -45.21 -1.62
N THR A 337 -56.96 -45.60 -2.76
CA THR A 337 -57.43 -46.40 -3.95
C THR A 337 -58.50 -45.90 -4.93
N SER A 338 -58.14 -45.91 -6.23
CA SER A 338 -58.60 -46.98 -7.15
C SER A 338 -57.71 -47.20 -8.39
N ARG A 339 -57.66 -48.48 -8.82
CA ARG A 339 -57.05 -49.10 -10.02
C ARG A 339 -57.36 -48.35 -11.35
N HIS A 340 -56.63 -48.47 -12.46
CA HIS A 340 -56.26 -49.72 -13.17
C HIS A 340 -55.01 -49.61 -14.08
N ARG A 341 -54.53 -50.78 -14.55
CA ARG A 341 -53.35 -50.99 -15.42
C ARG A 341 -53.70 -52.00 -16.52
N PRO A 342 -53.10 -51.94 -17.73
CA PRO A 342 -52.89 -53.12 -18.57
C PRO A 342 -51.55 -53.85 -18.24
N THR A 343 -51.49 -55.17 -18.42
CA THR A 343 -50.49 -56.04 -17.74
C THR A 343 -49.80 -57.09 -18.62
N ALA A 344 -48.48 -57.22 -18.48
CA ALA A 344 -47.67 -58.45 -18.47
C ALA A 344 -46.24 -58.05 -18.01
N MET A 345 -45.49 -58.65 -17.07
CA MET A 345 -45.26 -60.03 -16.61
C MET A 345 -44.51 -60.91 -17.64
N GLY A 346 -43.35 -61.51 -17.35
CA GLY A 346 -42.62 -61.58 -16.07
C GLY A 346 -41.14 -62.06 -16.14
N PRO A 347 -40.54 -62.52 -15.03
CA PRO A 347 -39.10 -62.88 -14.87
C PRO A 347 -38.90 -64.42 -14.63
N PRO A 348 -37.72 -64.97 -14.22
CA PRO A 348 -36.29 -64.66 -14.47
C PRO A 348 -35.42 -65.94 -14.80
N LEU A 349 -34.08 -65.80 -14.73
CA LEU A 349 -33.03 -66.82 -14.41
C LEU A 349 -32.44 -67.81 -15.48
N PHE A 350 -31.10 -67.90 -15.41
CA PHE A 350 -30.17 -69.04 -15.64
C PHE A 350 -29.88 -69.73 -17.00
N THR A 351 -28.56 -69.95 -17.19
CA THR A 351 -27.83 -71.09 -17.83
C THR A 351 -27.65 -71.25 -19.36
N ALA A 352 -26.39 -71.65 -19.68
CA ALA A 352 -25.91 -72.54 -20.75
C ALA A 352 -25.72 -72.05 -22.22
N SER A 353 -24.51 -72.32 -22.73
CA SER A 353 -24.12 -72.48 -24.14
C SER A 353 -24.36 -73.94 -24.60
N PRO A 354 -24.02 -74.40 -25.83
CA PRO A 354 -23.55 -73.69 -27.04
C PRO A 354 -24.34 -74.07 -28.32
N GLY A 355 -23.89 -73.61 -29.50
CA GLY A 355 -24.31 -74.18 -30.79
C GLY A 355 -24.31 -73.16 -31.94
N ALA A 356 -23.84 -73.55 -33.13
CA ALA A 356 -23.71 -72.65 -34.28
C ALA A 356 -24.21 -73.28 -35.57
N LEU A 357 -24.68 -72.46 -36.52
CA LEU A 357 -24.54 -72.69 -37.96
C LEU A 357 -24.66 -71.38 -38.76
N ARG A 358 -24.25 -71.41 -40.04
CA ARG A 358 -23.87 -70.22 -40.82
C ARG A 358 -24.96 -69.71 -41.78
N ARG A 359 -25.08 -68.39 -41.92
CA ARG A 359 -24.81 -67.66 -43.19
C ARG A 359 -24.67 -66.13 -42.98
N ARG A 360 -23.67 -65.55 -43.67
CA ARG A 360 -23.44 -64.10 -43.95
C ARG A 360 -23.87 -63.84 -45.42
N PRO A 361 -23.82 -62.61 -46.00
CA PRO A 361 -23.30 -61.31 -45.52
C PRO A 361 -24.35 -60.16 -45.64
N SER A 362 -24.10 -58.86 -45.42
CA SER A 362 -23.24 -58.09 -44.50
C SER A 362 -23.57 -56.59 -44.66
N LEU A 363 -23.59 -55.83 -43.54
CA LEU A 363 -23.29 -54.38 -43.37
C LEU A 363 -24.23 -53.77 -42.31
N GLN A 364 -23.68 -53.51 -41.13
CA GLN A 364 -24.32 -52.78 -40.03
C GLN A 364 -23.31 -51.77 -39.47
N SER A 365 -23.79 -50.61 -39.05
CA SER A 365 -22.98 -49.58 -38.38
C SER A 365 -23.71 -49.03 -37.16
N ARG A 366 -23.24 -49.38 -35.95
CA ARG A 366 -23.22 -48.55 -34.72
C ARG A 366 -22.77 -49.36 -33.48
N ILE A 367 -21.59 -49.01 -32.94
CA ILE A 367 -21.24 -48.98 -31.48
C ILE A 367 -21.15 -50.37 -30.78
N PRO A 368 -20.40 -50.61 -29.66
CA PRO A 368 -19.20 -49.97 -29.04
C PRO A 368 -17.95 -50.89 -29.28
N PRO A 369 -17.17 -51.49 -28.33
CA PRO A 369 -16.68 -51.11 -26.99
C PRO A 369 -15.17 -51.38 -26.64
N SER A 370 -14.55 -50.44 -25.91
CA SER A 370 -13.67 -50.65 -24.73
C SER A 370 -12.23 -51.24 -24.81
N VAL A 371 -11.40 -50.82 -23.83
CA VAL A 371 -10.14 -51.38 -23.29
C VAL A 371 -8.91 -51.62 -24.21
N GLY A 372 -7.88 -50.78 -24.01
CA GLY A 372 -6.50 -51.22 -23.67
C GLY A 372 -5.56 -51.76 -24.76
N GLY A 373 -4.50 -51.01 -25.05
CA GLY A 373 -3.33 -51.48 -25.83
C GLY A 373 -2.17 -50.49 -25.78
N SER A 374 -0.97 -50.96 -25.43
CA SER A 374 0.23 -50.12 -25.18
C SER A 374 0.88 -49.59 -26.46
N GLY A 375 1.44 -48.38 -26.43
CA GLY A 375 2.26 -47.83 -27.53
C GLY A 375 3.08 -46.59 -27.15
N SER A 376 4.41 -46.67 -27.36
CA SER A 376 5.40 -45.57 -27.42
C SER A 376 5.22 -44.34 -26.51
N SER A 377 6.02 -44.29 -25.44
CA SER A 377 6.39 -43.02 -24.81
C SER A 377 7.31 -42.19 -25.73
N SER A 378 7.00 -40.91 -25.92
CA SER A 378 7.97 -39.91 -26.35
C SER A 378 7.92 -38.73 -25.39
N VAL A 379 9.07 -38.38 -24.82
CA VAL A 379 9.24 -37.16 -24.02
C VAL A 379 9.78 -36.09 -24.95
N SER A 380 9.06 -34.97 -25.07
CA SER A 380 9.48 -33.83 -25.88
C SER A 380 9.12 -32.52 -25.15
N ASP A 381 10.10 -31.95 -24.46
CA ASP A 381 9.99 -30.59 -23.91
C ASP A 381 9.95 -29.57 -25.07
N SER A 382 8.85 -28.82 -25.19
CA SER A 382 8.81 -27.50 -25.83
C SER A 382 7.53 -26.75 -25.45
N CYS A 383 7.67 -25.49 -25.03
CA CYS A 383 6.55 -24.65 -24.59
C CYS A 383 5.97 -23.84 -25.76
N SER A 384 5.52 -24.52 -26.81
CA SER A 384 5.09 -23.92 -28.09
C SER A 384 3.60 -24.11 -28.43
N ASP A 385 2.92 -25.06 -27.80
CA ASP A 385 1.75 -25.72 -28.42
C ASP A 385 0.38 -25.21 -27.90
N HIS A 386 0.32 -24.02 -27.29
CA HIS A 386 -0.88 -23.55 -26.58
C HIS A 386 -2.04 -23.06 -27.48
N PHE A 387 -1.77 -22.69 -28.74
CA PHE A 387 -2.76 -22.12 -29.66
C PHE A 387 -2.74 -22.83 -31.03
N THR A 388 -2.92 -24.15 -31.02
CA THR A 388 -3.00 -24.94 -32.25
C THR A 388 -4.31 -24.69 -33.01
N ILE A 389 -4.24 -24.64 -34.34
CA ILE A 389 -5.41 -24.52 -35.22
C ILE A 389 -6.04 -25.93 -35.36
N GLU A 390 -7.35 -26.06 -35.12
CA GLU A 390 -8.06 -27.32 -35.27
C GLU A 390 -8.15 -27.74 -36.75
N ASN A 391 -7.64 -28.92 -37.09
CA ASN A 391 -7.76 -29.49 -38.43
C ASN A 391 -9.18 -30.05 -38.69
N CYS A 392 -10.14 -29.16 -38.98
CA CYS A 392 -11.50 -29.48 -39.42
C CYS A 392 -11.80 -28.88 -40.80
N LYS A 393 -12.86 -29.35 -41.48
CA LYS A 393 -13.21 -28.90 -42.84
C LYS A 393 -13.48 -27.40 -42.91
N GLU A 394 -14.10 -26.84 -41.88
CA GLU A 394 -14.35 -25.40 -41.76
C GLU A 394 -13.07 -24.58 -41.64
N THR A 395 -12.03 -25.13 -40.99
CA THR A 395 -10.68 -24.53 -40.98
C THR A 395 -10.05 -24.56 -42.36
N GLU A 396 -10.18 -25.65 -43.11
CA GLU A 396 -9.66 -25.75 -44.49
C GLU A 396 -10.33 -24.73 -45.42
N MET A 397 -11.66 -24.60 -45.32
CA MET A 397 -12.44 -23.54 -45.98
C MET A 397 -11.98 -22.13 -45.58
N LEU A 398 -11.80 -21.89 -44.28
CA LEU A 398 -11.44 -20.59 -43.73
C LEU A 398 -10.02 -20.17 -44.14
N ASN A 399 -9.06 -21.10 -44.15
CA ASN A 399 -7.71 -20.90 -44.72
C ASN A 399 -7.80 -20.42 -46.17
N TYR A 400 -8.53 -21.14 -47.02
CA TYR A 400 -8.67 -20.78 -48.44
C TYR A 400 -9.31 -19.40 -48.64
N LEU A 401 -10.34 -19.06 -47.87
CA LEU A 401 -11.01 -17.74 -47.92
C LEU A 401 -10.10 -16.60 -47.43
N ILE A 402 -9.33 -16.84 -46.35
CA ILE A 402 -8.32 -15.91 -45.83
C ILE A 402 -7.23 -15.66 -46.86
N GLU A 403 -6.67 -16.71 -47.47
CA GLU A 403 -5.67 -16.58 -48.53
C GLU A 403 -6.23 -15.83 -49.75
N CYS A 404 -7.47 -16.10 -50.17
CA CYS A 404 -8.08 -15.39 -51.29
C CYS A 404 -8.24 -13.89 -50.98
N PHE A 405 -8.59 -13.52 -49.75
CA PHE A 405 -8.67 -12.13 -49.30
C PHE A 405 -7.28 -11.44 -49.31
N ASP A 406 -6.23 -12.11 -48.83
CA ASP A 406 -4.87 -11.56 -48.88
C ASP A 406 -4.32 -11.46 -50.32
N ARG A 407 -4.65 -12.43 -51.18
CA ARG A 407 -4.30 -12.39 -52.61
C ARG A 407 -4.83 -11.13 -53.31
N VAL A 408 -5.96 -10.56 -52.88
CA VAL A 408 -6.43 -9.23 -53.34
C VAL A 408 -5.44 -8.13 -52.95
N GLY A 409 -5.05 -8.06 -51.66
CA GLY A 409 -4.11 -7.05 -51.16
C GLY A 409 -2.66 -7.23 -51.64
N ILE A 410 -2.27 -8.45 -52.01
CA ILE A 410 -1.00 -8.72 -52.72
C ILE A 410 -1.07 -8.16 -54.14
N GLU A 411 -2.17 -8.37 -54.87
CA GLU A 411 -2.29 -7.95 -56.26
C GLU A 411 -2.43 -6.43 -56.41
N GLU A 412 -3.15 -5.76 -55.50
CA GLU A 412 -3.20 -4.28 -55.42
C GLU A 412 -1.83 -3.65 -55.23
N ARG A 413 -0.97 -4.27 -54.40
CA ARG A 413 0.43 -3.84 -54.20
C ARG A 413 1.30 -4.10 -55.44
N LYS A 414 1.01 -5.14 -56.23
CA LYS A 414 1.75 -5.48 -57.45
C LYS A 414 1.37 -4.62 -58.65
N ALA A 415 0.10 -4.24 -58.78
CA ALA A 415 -0.44 -3.58 -59.98
C ALA A 415 -1.31 -2.34 -59.65
N PRO A 416 -0.87 -1.39 -58.80
CA PRO A 416 -1.72 -0.33 -58.26
C PRO A 416 -2.39 0.53 -59.34
N LYS A 417 -1.71 0.81 -60.46
CA LYS A 417 -2.25 1.58 -61.60
C LYS A 417 -3.40 0.86 -62.34
N MET A 418 -3.44 -0.48 -62.29
CA MET A 418 -4.55 -1.27 -62.84
C MET A 418 -5.68 -1.40 -61.82
N CYS A 419 -5.33 -1.69 -60.55
CA CYS A 419 -6.31 -1.84 -59.47
C CYS A 419 -7.02 -0.53 -59.09
N SER A 420 -6.44 0.62 -59.43
CA SER A 420 -7.08 1.95 -59.31
C SER A 420 -8.10 2.26 -60.42
N GLN A 421 -8.24 1.43 -61.46
CA GLN A 421 -9.33 1.60 -62.42
C GLN A 421 -10.67 1.27 -61.75
N PRO A 422 -11.75 2.04 -61.97
CA PRO A 422 -13.02 1.84 -61.25
C PRO A 422 -13.61 0.43 -61.37
N THR A 423 -13.56 -0.16 -62.56
CA THR A 423 -14.06 -1.53 -62.84
C THR A 423 -13.28 -2.59 -62.07
N VAL A 424 -11.94 -2.50 -62.07
CA VAL A 424 -11.06 -3.43 -61.34
C VAL A 424 -11.17 -3.22 -59.83
N SER A 425 -11.24 -1.97 -59.37
CA SER A 425 -11.42 -1.64 -57.94
C SER A 425 -12.75 -2.19 -57.41
N GLN A 426 -13.84 -2.04 -58.16
CA GLN A 426 -15.14 -2.60 -57.82
C GLN A 426 -15.14 -4.14 -57.86
N LEU A 427 -14.41 -4.75 -58.80
CA LEU A 427 -14.23 -6.21 -58.85
C LEU A 427 -13.46 -6.74 -57.63
N LEU A 428 -12.35 -6.10 -57.24
CA LEU A 428 -11.55 -6.47 -56.07
C LEU A 428 -12.34 -6.25 -54.76
N SER A 429 -13.18 -5.21 -54.71
CA SER A 429 -14.14 -4.98 -53.62
C SER A 429 -15.21 -6.09 -53.54
N ASN A 430 -15.79 -6.48 -54.68
CA ASN A 430 -16.74 -7.61 -54.76
C ASN A 430 -16.09 -8.93 -54.33
N ILE A 431 -14.83 -9.19 -54.71
CA ILE A 431 -14.06 -10.36 -54.25
C ILE A 431 -13.93 -10.35 -52.72
N ARG A 432 -13.49 -9.26 -52.11
CA ARG A 432 -13.38 -9.15 -50.64
C ARG A 432 -14.73 -9.36 -49.94
N SER A 433 -15.77 -8.67 -50.41
CA SER A 433 -17.12 -8.76 -49.86
C SER A 433 -17.67 -10.19 -49.94
N GLN A 434 -17.43 -10.90 -51.05
CA GLN A 434 -17.84 -12.30 -51.20
C GLN A 434 -17.00 -13.27 -50.34
N CYS A 435 -15.68 -13.10 -50.26
CA CYS A 435 -14.83 -13.89 -49.36
C CYS A 435 -15.29 -13.77 -47.90
N ILE A 436 -15.62 -12.55 -47.45
CA ILE A 436 -16.11 -12.27 -46.11
C ILE A 436 -17.53 -12.84 -45.89
N SER A 437 -18.42 -12.71 -46.87
CA SER A 437 -19.78 -13.28 -46.80
C SER A 437 -19.75 -14.80 -46.68
N HIS A 438 -18.88 -15.47 -47.46
CA HIS A 438 -18.70 -16.92 -47.37
C HIS A 438 -17.97 -17.33 -46.09
N ALA A 439 -17.03 -16.53 -45.58
CA ALA A 439 -16.41 -16.77 -44.27
C ALA A 439 -17.45 -16.71 -43.14
N ALA A 440 -18.41 -15.78 -43.19
CA ALA A 440 -19.53 -15.75 -42.23
C ALA A 440 -20.37 -17.04 -42.30
N LEU A 441 -20.71 -17.53 -43.50
CA LEU A 441 -21.43 -18.82 -43.67
C LEU A 441 -20.66 -20.02 -43.10
N VAL A 442 -19.33 -20.05 -43.26
CA VAL A 442 -18.47 -21.08 -42.67
C VAL A 442 -18.45 -20.99 -41.15
N LEU A 443 -18.35 -19.78 -40.58
CA LEU A 443 -18.27 -19.55 -39.13
C LEU A 443 -19.59 -19.83 -38.41
N GLN A 444 -20.74 -19.60 -39.06
CA GLN A 444 -22.06 -20.06 -38.59
C GLN A 444 -22.17 -21.60 -38.57
N GLY A 445 -21.36 -22.30 -39.36
CA GLY A 445 -21.51 -23.73 -39.64
C GLY A 445 -22.60 -24.04 -40.69
N SER A 446 -23.06 -23.04 -41.45
CA SER A 446 -24.17 -23.17 -42.43
C SER A 446 -23.85 -24.10 -43.61
N LEU A 447 -22.57 -24.40 -43.85
CA LEU A 447 -22.11 -25.37 -44.86
C LEU A 447 -21.78 -26.76 -44.28
N THR A 448 -21.82 -26.95 -42.96
CA THR A 448 -21.45 -28.21 -42.28
C THR A 448 -22.48 -28.64 -41.24
N GLN A 449 -22.40 -28.10 -40.03
CA GLN A 449 -23.40 -28.22 -38.96
C GLN A 449 -23.42 -26.90 -38.17
N PRO A 450 -24.61 -26.37 -37.81
CA PRO A 450 -24.73 -25.06 -37.16
C PRO A 450 -23.98 -25.03 -35.83
N ARG A 451 -23.02 -24.10 -35.71
CA ARG A 451 -22.15 -24.00 -34.54
C ARG A 451 -22.85 -23.29 -33.37
N SER A 452 -22.67 -23.82 -32.17
CA SER A 452 -23.28 -23.31 -30.94
C SER A 452 -22.41 -22.23 -30.29
N LEU A 453 -23.05 -21.32 -29.55
CA LEU A 453 -22.39 -20.25 -28.78
C LEU A 453 -21.41 -20.74 -27.69
N GLN A 454 -21.32 -22.05 -27.45
CA GLN A 454 -20.44 -22.69 -26.46
C GLN A 454 -19.24 -23.41 -27.10
N GLN A 455 -19.19 -23.54 -28.43
CA GLN A 455 -18.03 -24.10 -29.12
C GLN A 455 -16.92 -23.06 -29.25
N GLN A 456 -15.66 -23.53 -29.29
CA GLN A 456 -14.52 -22.65 -29.49
C GLN A 456 -14.58 -22.00 -30.90
N SER A 457 -14.24 -20.71 -30.98
CA SER A 457 -14.21 -20.00 -32.26
C SER A 457 -12.98 -20.38 -33.08
N LEU A 458 -13.22 -20.78 -34.34
CA LEU A 458 -12.17 -21.07 -35.31
C LEU A 458 -11.25 -19.87 -35.56
N LEU A 459 -11.73 -18.62 -35.40
CA LEU A 459 -10.92 -17.41 -35.65
C LEU A 459 -9.93 -17.09 -34.53
N VAL A 460 -10.16 -17.52 -33.29
CA VAL A 460 -9.31 -17.13 -32.14
C VAL A 460 -7.84 -17.58 -32.31
N PRO A 461 -7.54 -18.83 -32.73
CA PRO A 461 -6.17 -19.22 -33.09
C PRO A 461 -5.52 -18.31 -34.16
N TYR A 462 -6.26 -17.89 -35.19
CA TYR A 462 -5.71 -16.99 -36.22
C TYR A 462 -5.45 -15.58 -35.69
N MET A 463 -6.32 -15.05 -34.82
CA MET A 463 -6.10 -13.76 -34.16
C MET A 463 -4.86 -13.81 -33.26
N LEU A 464 -4.74 -14.86 -32.43
CA LEU A 464 -3.63 -14.99 -31.48
C LEU A 464 -2.29 -15.20 -32.20
N CYS A 465 -2.25 -16.01 -33.26
CA CYS A 465 -1.07 -16.18 -34.10
C CYS A 465 -0.83 -15.05 -35.12
N ARG A 466 -1.70 -14.03 -35.17
CA ARG A 466 -1.67 -12.91 -36.14
C ARG A 466 -1.70 -13.34 -37.62
N ASN A 467 -2.34 -14.46 -37.93
CA ASN A 467 -2.48 -15.02 -39.26
C ASN A 467 -3.67 -14.45 -40.06
N LEU A 468 -4.17 -13.25 -39.69
CA LEU A 468 -5.31 -12.60 -40.36
C LEU A 468 -4.85 -11.41 -41.22
N PRO A 469 -5.30 -11.30 -42.48
CA PRO A 469 -4.96 -10.17 -43.34
C PRO A 469 -5.52 -8.85 -42.81
N PHE A 470 -4.80 -7.76 -43.06
CA PHE A 470 -5.22 -6.43 -42.65
C PHE A 470 -6.63 -6.08 -43.18
N GLY A 471 -7.50 -5.62 -42.28
CA GLY A 471 -8.88 -5.26 -42.60
C GLY A 471 -9.87 -6.43 -42.67
N PHE A 472 -9.43 -7.70 -42.62
CA PHE A 472 -10.34 -8.86 -42.70
C PHE A 472 -11.42 -8.85 -41.60
N ILE A 473 -11.01 -8.68 -40.34
CA ILE A 473 -11.96 -8.60 -39.20
C ILE A 473 -12.84 -7.34 -39.29
N GLN A 474 -12.29 -6.21 -39.77
CA GLN A 474 -13.05 -4.97 -39.91
C GLN A 474 -14.18 -5.11 -40.95
N GLU A 475 -13.92 -5.80 -42.06
CA GLU A 475 -14.93 -6.09 -43.09
C GLU A 475 -15.92 -7.18 -42.64
N LEU A 476 -15.46 -8.16 -41.85
CA LEU A 476 -16.34 -9.16 -41.23
C LEU A 476 -17.34 -8.52 -40.27
N VAL A 477 -16.89 -7.62 -39.38
CA VAL A 477 -17.80 -6.83 -38.52
C VAL A 477 -18.73 -5.96 -39.37
N ARG A 478 -18.20 -5.23 -40.37
CA ARG A 478 -19.00 -4.37 -41.28
C ARG A 478 -20.13 -5.12 -42.00
N THR A 479 -19.86 -6.34 -42.43
CA THR A 479 -20.81 -7.20 -43.15
C THR A 479 -21.83 -7.81 -42.20
N THR A 480 -21.38 -8.36 -41.07
CA THR A 480 -22.24 -9.12 -40.15
C THR A 480 -23.08 -8.24 -39.22
N TYR A 481 -22.64 -7.02 -38.87
CA TYR A 481 -23.37 -6.12 -37.97
C TYR A 481 -24.75 -5.67 -38.49
N GLN A 482 -25.08 -5.94 -39.75
CA GLN A 482 -26.41 -5.71 -40.33
C GLN A 482 -27.44 -6.75 -39.88
N ASP A 483 -26.99 -7.90 -39.36
CA ASP A 483 -27.81 -8.98 -38.79
C ASP A 483 -27.32 -9.27 -37.37
N GLU A 484 -28.12 -8.86 -36.38
CA GLU A 484 -27.73 -8.89 -34.97
C GLU A 484 -27.50 -10.33 -34.44
N GLU A 485 -28.24 -11.32 -34.97
CA GLU A 485 -28.12 -12.71 -34.53
C GLU A 485 -26.91 -13.40 -35.16
N VAL A 486 -26.63 -13.13 -36.44
CA VAL A 486 -25.39 -13.57 -37.11
C VAL A 486 -24.16 -12.94 -36.44
N PHE A 487 -24.22 -11.64 -36.12
CA PHE A 487 -23.16 -10.94 -35.42
C PHE A 487 -22.88 -11.56 -34.04
N LYS A 488 -23.93 -11.83 -33.24
CA LYS A 488 -23.81 -12.56 -31.96
C LYS A 488 -23.22 -13.95 -32.15
N GLN A 489 -23.70 -14.73 -33.11
CA GLN A 489 -23.27 -16.12 -33.33
C GLN A 489 -21.76 -16.21 -33.63
N ILE A 490 -21.22 -15.27 -34.41
CA ILE A 490 -19.80 -15.26 -34.78
C ILE A 490 -18.93 -14.66 -33.66
N PHE A 491 -19.32 -13.52 -33.09
CA PHE A 491 -18.43 -12.74 -32.23
C PHE A 491 -18.52 -13.07 -30.74
N ILE A 492 -19.62 -13.63 -30.22
CA ILE A 492 -19.66 -14.10 -28.81
C ILE A 492 -18.63 -15.22 -28.55
N PRO A 493 -18.52 -16.27 -29.40
CA PRO A 493 -17.45 -17.28 -29.26
C PRO A 493 -16.03 -16.73 -29.39
N ILE A 494 -15.82 -15.68 -30.20
CA ILE A 494 -14.50 -15.00 -30.30
C ILE A 494 -14.17 -14.33 -28.96
N LEU A 495 -15.08 -13.50 -28.45
CA LEU A 495 -14.89 -12.78 -27.19
C LEU A 495 -14.65 -13.74 -26.02
N GLN A 496 -15.43 -14.84 -25.94
CA GLN A 496 -15.23 -15.88 -24.93
C GLN A 496 -13.88 -16.59 -25.08
N GLY A 497 -13.47 -16.95 -26.30
CA GLY A 497 -12.18 -17.60 -26.56
C GLY A 497 -10.99 -16.72 -26.16
N LEU A 498 -11.03 -15.41 -26.44
CA LEU A 498 -10.01 -14.46 -25.99
C LEU A 498 -9.94 -14.37 -24.46
N ALA A 499 -11.08 -14.41 -23.76
CA ALA A 499 -11.13 -14.40 -22.31
C ALA A 499 -10.65 -15.73 -21.67
N VAL A 500 -10.79 -16.86 -22.36
CA VAL A 500 -10.19 -18.14 -21.94
C VAL A 500 -8.67 -18.10 -22.15
N ALA A 501 -8.20 -17.69 -23.33
CA ALA A 501 -6.77 -17.55 -23.60
C ALA A 501 -6.07 -16.62 -22.58
N SER A 502 -6.69 -15.48 -22.25
CA SER A 502 -6.18 -14.56 -21.23
C SER A 502 -6.13 -15.14 -19.81
N LYS A 503 -6.91 -16.17 -19.49
CA LYS A 503 -6.89 -16.86 -18.18
C LYS A 503 -5.81 -17.94 -18.07
N GLU A 504 -5.29 -18.42 -19.20
CA GLU A 504 -4.18 -19.40 -19.23
C GLU A 504 -2.81 -18.72 -19.32
N CYS A 505 -2.77 -17.51 -19.89
CA CYS A 505 -1.60 -16.66 -19.98
C CYS A 505 -1.00 -16.28 -18.61
N SER A 506 0.29 -15.96 -18.62
CA SER A 506 1.10 -15.53 -17.48
C SER A 506 2.11 -14.49 -17.95
N LEU A 507 2.72 -13.76 -17.02
CA LEU A 507 3.89 -12.90 -17.30
C LEU A 507 5.20 -13.71 -17.40
N ASP A 508 5.12 -15.06 -17.35
CA ASP A 508 6.22 -15.96 -17.67
C ASP A 508 6.66 -15.96 -19.15
N SER A 509 5.85 -15.40 -20.05
CA SER A 509 6.02 -15.47 -21.50
C SER A 509 5.40 -14.25 -22.19
N ASP A 510 5.77 -13.97 -23.44
CA ASP A 510 5.16 -12.87 -24.21
C ASP A 510 3.70 -13.15 -24.61
N ASN A 511 3.18 -14.34 -24.31
CA ASN A 511 1.90 -14.84 -24.80
C ASN A 511 0.68 -14.03 -24.32
N PHE A 512 0.77 -13.35 -23.17
CA PHE A 512 -0.30 -12.46 -22.67
C PHE A 512 -0.60 -11.28 -23.60
N LYS A 513 0.35 -10.91 -24.47
CA LYS A 513 0.21 -9.77 -25.39
C LYS A 513 -0.83 -10.05 -26.48
N TYR A 514 -0.94 -11.29 -26.95
CA TYR A 514 -1.83 -11.66 -28.06
C TYR A 514 -3.33 -11.50 -27.74
N PRO A 515 -3.90 -12.05 -26.64
CA PRO A 515 -5.32 -11.88 -26.34
C PRO A 515 -5.69 -10.43 -25.97
N LEU A 516 -4.78 -9.67 -25.34
CA LEU A 516 -4.98 -8.25 -25.05
C LEU A 516 -5.07 -7.43 -26.35
N MET A 517 -4.09 -7.57 -27.24
CA MET A 517 -4.06 -6.80 -28.50
C MET A 517 -5.20 -7.20 -29.44
N ALA A 518 -5.59 -8.47 -29.47
CA ALA A 518 -6.76 -8.94 -30.24
C ALA A 518 -8.08 -8.34 -29.71
N LEU A 519 -8.26 -8.24 -28.39
CA LEU A 519 -9.43 -7.56 -27.81
C LEU A 519 -9.37 -6.03 -28.04
N CYS A 520 -8.18 -5.43 -27.99
CA CYS A 520 -7.99 -4.01 -28.28
C CYS A 520 -8.38 -3.67 -29.72
N GLU A 521 -7.87 -4.43 -30.71
CA GLU A 521 -8.22 -4.25 -32.13
C GLU A 521 -9.75 -4.33 -32.32
N LEU A 522 -10.41 -5.33 -31.72
CA LEU A 522 -11.87 -5.46 -31.78
C LEU A 522 -12.59 -4.23 -31.20
N CYS A 523 -12.17 -3.72 -30.04
CA CYS A 523 -12.80 -2.55 -29.40
C CYS A 523 -12.57 -1.23 -30.16
N GLU A 524 -11.47 -1.11 -30.91
CA GLU A 524 -11.17 0.08 -31.73
C GLU A 524 -12.02 0.15 -33.02
N ILE A 525 -12.65 -0.95 -33.44
CA ILE A 525 -13.56 -0.98 -34.61
C ILE A 525 -14.81 -0.13 -34.36
N LYS A 526 -14.93 0.93 -35.16
CA LYS A 526 -16.00 1.94 -35.09
C LYS A 526 -16.63 2.22 -36.44
N PHE A 527 -17.93 2.49 -36.45
CA PHE A 527 -18.67 2.91 -37.66
C PHE A 527 -19.40 4.22 -37.36
N GLY A 528 -18.89 5.33 -37.88
CA GLY A 528 -19.38 6.66 -37.54
C GLY A 528 -19.13 6.99 -36.06
N LYS A 529 -20.16 6.79 -35.22
CA LYS A 529 -20.10 7.02 -33.76
C LYS A 529 -20.25 5.74 -32.92
N THR A 530 -20.70 4.63 -33.49
CA THR A 530 -20.97 3.39 -32.74
C THR A 530 -19.75 2.47 -32.74
N HIS A 531 -19.55 1.76 -31.62
CA HIS A 531 -18.58 0.68 -31.49
C HIS A 531 -19.33 -0.66 -31.28
N PRO A 532 -19.58 -1.45 -32.34
CA PRO A 532 -20.34 -2.70 -32.24
C PRO A 532 -19.74 -3.70 -31.26
N MET A 533 -18.42 -3.86 -31.27
CA MET A 533 -17.72 -4.80 -30.40
C MET A 533 -17.81 -4.41 -28.92
N CYS A 534 -17.65 -3.12 -28.58
CA CYS A 534 -17.85 -2.63 -27.21
C CYS A 534 -19.29 -2.86 -26.73
N SER A 535 -20.27 -2.64 -27.63
CA SER A 535 -21.69 -2.86 -27.35
C SER A 535 -21.99 -4.34 -27.09
N LEU A 536 -21.42 -5.24 -27.90
CA LEU A 536 -21.52 -6.69 -27.72
C LEU A 536 -20.85 -7.15 -26.40
N VAL A 537 -19.64 -6.66 -26.10
CA VAL A 537 -18.90 -6.95 -24.86
C VAL A 537 -19.71 -6.60 -23.61
N VAL A 538 -20.37 -5.44 -23.60
CA VAL A 538 -21.26 -5.02 -22.50
C VAL A 538 -22.53 -5.87 -22.41
N SER A 539 -23.06 -6.35 -23.54
CA SER A 539 -24.24 -7.22 -23.58
C SER A 539 -24.00 -8.66 -23.08
N LEU A 540 -22.74 -9.06 -22.86
CA LEU A 540 -22.41 -10.43 -22.44
C LEU A 540 -23.04 -10.75 -21.07
N PRO A 541 -23.62 -11.96 -20.85
CA PRO A 541 -24.21 -12.36 -19.57
C PRO A 541 -23.27 -12.33 -18.36
N LEU A 542 -21.95 -12.29 -18.62
CA LEU A 542 -20.89 -12.19 -17.63
C LEU A 542 -20.13 -10.84 -17.70
N TRP A 543 -20.72 -9.78 -18.26
CA TRP A 543 -20.17 -8.42 -18.14
C TRP A 543 -20.06 -8.01 -16.66
N LEU A 544 -21.20 -8.02 -15.96
CA LEU A 544 -21.29 -7.76 -14.52
C LEU A 544 -22.06 -8.93 -13.84
N PRO A 545 -21.35 -9.98 -13.40
CA PRO A 545 -21.98 -11.13 -12.74
C PRO A 545 -22.56 -10.72 -11.38
N LYS A 546 -23.74 -11.25 -11.05
CA LYS A 546 -24.34 -11.11 -9.72
C LYS A 546 -23.56 -11.98 -8.72
N SER A 547 -23.30 -11.45 -7.52
CA SER A 547 -22.63 -12.18 -6.45
C SER A 547 -23.45 -13.41 -6.01
N LEU A 548 -22.76 -14.53 -5.82
CA LEU A 548 -23.32 -15.83 -5.44
C LEU A 548 -22.95 -16.20 -3.99
N SER A 549 -21.92 -15.56 -3.42
CA SER A 549 -21.43 -15.79 -2.06
C SER A 549 -20.91 -14.48 -1.43
N PRO A 550 -20.52 -14.43 -0.14
CA PRO A 550 -19.98 -13.21 0.48
C PRO A 550 -18.59 -12.79 -0.03
N GLY A 551 -18.00 -13.54 -0.96
CA GLY A 551 -16.71 -13.26 -1.63
C GLY A 551 -16.87 -12.50 -2.94
N ALA A 552 -17.68 -11.45 -2.97
CA ALA A 552 -18.08 -10.73 -4.17
C ALA A 552 -16.90 -10.24 -5.03
N GLY A 553 -15.83 -9.67 -4.44
CA GLY A 553 -14.65 -9.24 -5.19
C GLY A 553 -13.93 -10.41 -5.88
N ARG A 554 -13.76 -11.53 -5.16
CA ARG A 554 -13.12 -12.75 -5.70
C ARG A 554 -13.94 -13.38 -6.83
N GLU A 555 -15.26 -13.34 -6.73
CA GLU A 555 -16.18 -13.77 -7.79
C GLU A 555 -16.13 -12.84 -9.00
N LEU A 556 -16.19 -11.52 -8.79
CA LEU A 556 -16.15 -10.52 -9.85
C LEU A 556 -14.84 -10.63 -10.66
N GLN A 557 -13.69 -10.78 -10.01
CA GLN A 557 -12.41 -11.02 -10.68
C GLN A 557 -12.43 -12.27 -11.57
N ARG A 558 -13.02 -13.38 -11.10
CA ARG A 558 -12.97 -14.68 -11.78
C ARG A 558 -14.04 -14.87 -12.86
N LEU A 559 -15.23 -14.34 -12.62
CA LEU A 559 -16.42 -14.57 -13.43
C LEU A 559 -16.68 -13.46 -14.45
N SER A 560 -16.28 -12.21 -14.17
CA SER A 560 -16.54 -11.11 -15.12
C SER A 560 -15.66 -11.19 -16.36
N TYR A 561 -16.17 -10.66 -17.48
CA TYR A 561 -15.49 -10.66 -18.77
C TYR A 561 -14.13 -9.97 -18.70
N LEU A 562 -14.07 -8.72 -18.23
CA LEU A 562 -12.83 -7.99 -18.08
C LEU A 562 -11.94 -8.55 -16.95
N GLY A 563 -12.52 -9.26 -15.98
CA GLY A 563 -11.80 -9.94 -14.90
C GLY A 563 -10.72 -10.92 -15.37
N ALA A 564 -10.94 -11.55 -16.53
CA ALA A 564 -9.95 -12.39 -17.21
C ALA A 564 -8.65 -11.64 -17.54
N PHE A 565 -8.77 -10.42 -18.06
CA PHE A 565 -7.66 -9.64 -18.62
C PHE A 565 -6.93 -8.82 -17.54
N PHE A 566 -7.67 -8.26 -16.57
CA PHE A 566 -7.07 -7.53 -15.45
C PHE A 566 -6.30 -8.43 -14.47
N SER A 567 -6.50 -9.76 -14.48
CA SER A 567 -5.90 -10.69 -13.51
C SER A 567 -4.41 -11.03 -13.73
N LEU A 568 -3.76 -10.51 -14.78
CA LEU A 568 -2.32 -10.71 -15.01
C LEU A 568 -1.50 -10.13 -13.84
N SER A 569 -0.60 -10.92 -13.23
CA SER A 569 0.04 -10.54 -11.97
C SER A 569 1.50 -10.99 -11.89
N VAL A 570 2.31 -10.23 -11.15
CA VAL A 570 3.68 -10.61 -10.78
C VAL A 570 3.76 -11.17 -9.36
N PHE A 571 2.70 -11.06 -8.55
CA PHE A 571 2.73 -11.46 -7.14
C PHE A 571 2.74 -12.98 -7.00
N ALA A 572 3.64 -13.48 -6.15
CA ALA A 572 3.85 -14.91 -5.88
C ALA A 572 2.63 -15.65 -5.29
N GLU A 573 1.61 -14.92 -4.85
CA GLU A 573 0.35 -15.45 -4.30
C GLU A 573 -0.74 -15.56 -5.39
N ASP A 574 -0.58 -14.83 -6.50
CA ASP A 574 -1.46 -14.84 -7.66
C ASP A 574 -0.99 -15.85 -8.72
N ASP A 575 0.31 -15.77 -9.09
CA ASP A 575 0.91 -16.62 -10.11
C ASP A 575 2.28 -17.17 -9.67
N ASN A 576 2.36 -18.50 -9.57
CA ASN A 576 3.59 -19.20 -9.19
C ASN A 576 4.55 -19.38 -10.39
N LYS A 577 4.06 -19.34 -11.64
CA LYS A 577 4.90 -19.51 -12.85
C LYS A 577 5.97 -18.44 -12.94
N VAL A 578 5.62 -17.18 -12.64
CA VAL A 578 6.54 -16.04 -12.57
C VAL A 578 7.64 -16.29 -11.54
N VAL A 579 7.28 -16.82 -10.37
CA VAL A 579 8.24 -17.16 -9.29
C VAL A 579 9.21 -18.26 -9.72
N GLU A 580 8.72 -19.29 -10.40
CA GLU A 580 9.50 -20.44 -10.85
C GLU A 580 10.39 -20.11 -12.07
N LYS A 581 9.96 -19.21 -12.96
CA LYS A 581 10.81 -18.76 -14.06
C LYS A 581 11.89 -17.77 -13.61
N TYR A 582 11.52 -16.73 -12.86
CA TYR A 582 12.40 -15.58 -12.63
C TYR A 582 13.18 -15.63 -11.31
N PHE A 583 12.66 -16.32 -10.27
CA PHE A 583 13.25 -16.30 -8.92
C PHE A 583 13.61 -17.70 -8.38
N SER A 584 13.63 -18.73 -9.24
CA SER A 584 13.97 -20.11 -8.85
C SER A 584 15.45 -20.36 -8.57
N GLY A 585 16.34 -19.52 -9.11
CA GLY A 585 17.80 -19.72 -9.10
C GLY A 585 18.44 -19.92 -7.72
N PRO A 586 19.64 -20.54 -7.65
CA PRO A 586 20.28 -20.92 -6.39
C PRO A 586 20.78 -19.73 -5.54
N ALA A 587 21.01 -18.57 -6.17
CA ALA A 587 21.32 -17.31 -5.50
C ALA A 587 20.53 -16.17 -6.15
N ILE A 588 19.70 -15.49 -5.37
CA ILE A 588 19.00 -14.26 -5.76
C ILE A 588 19.92 -13.10 -5.38
N THR A 589 20.69 -12.59 -6.35
CA THR A 589 21.54 -11.39 -6.15
C THR A 589 20.73 -10.12 -6.34
N LEU A 590 21.15 -9.02 -5.69
CA LEU A 590 20.46 -7.74 -5.75
C LEU A 590 20.33 -7.23 -7.20
N GLU A 591 21.41 -7.30 -7.97
CA GLU A 591 21.42 -6.81 -9.36
C GLU A 591 20.56 -7.67 -10.30
N ASN A 592 20.60 -9.00 -10.18
CA ASN A 592 19.70 -9.87 -10.95
C ASN A 592 18.23 -9.59 -10.59
N THR A 593 17.94 -9.36 -9.30
CA THR A 593 16.60 -8.97 -8.83
C THR A 593 16.14 -7.66 -9.46
N ARG A 594 17.04 -6.67 -9.58
CA ARG A 594 16.77 -5.38 -10.20
C ARG A 594 16.42 -5.51 -11.69
N VAL A 595 17.27 -6.20 -12.47
CA VAL A 595 17.06 -6.39 -13.92
C VAL A 595 15.78 -7.20 -14.21
N VAL A 596 15.52 -8.24 -13.42
CA VAL A 596 14.27 -9.01 -13.47
C VAL A 596 13.07 -8.12 -13.14
N SER A 597 13.16 -7.32 -12.09
CA SER A 597 12.07 -6.41 -11.68
C SER A 597 11.73 -5.41 -12.79
N GLN A 598 12.74 -4.75 -13.37
CA GLN A 598 12.56 -3.83 -14.49
C GLN A 598 11.90 -4.50 -15.72
N SER A 599 12.26 -5.75 -16.00
CA SER A 599 11.67 -6.54 -17.08
C SER A 599 10.19 -6.85 -16.83
N LEU A 600 9.85 -7.28 -15.61
CA LEU A 600 8.46 -7.55 -15.20
C LEU A 600 7.62 -6.26 -15.12
N GLN A 601 8.20 -5.15 -14.68
CA GLN A 601 7.59 -3.81 -14.66
C GLN A 601 7.25 -3.33 -16.07
N HIS A 602 8.15 -3.52 -17.04
CA HIS A 602 7.87 -3.22 -18.45
C HIS A 602 6.73 -4.08 -19.01
N TYR A 603 6.67 -5.37 -18.67
CA TYR A 603 5.58 -6.25 -19.11
C TYR A 603 4.23 -5.89 -18.48
N LEU A 604 4.20 -5.52 -17.20
CA LEU A 604 3.02 -4.96 -16.54
C LEU A 604 2.57 -3.66 -17.21
N GLU A 605 3.47 -2.72 -17.45
CA GLU A 605 3.18 -1.43 -18.09
C GLU A 605 2.56 -1.63 -19.49
N LEU A 606 3.11 -2.53 -20.32
CA LEU A 606 2.51 -2.90 -21.61
C LEU A 606 1.11 -3.50 -21.45
N ALA A 607 0.92 -4.46 -20.54
CA ALA A 607 -0.40 -5.07 -20.32
C ALA A 607 -1.45 -4.04 -19.88
N ARG A 608 -1.07 -3.13 -18.98
CA ARG A 608 -1.91 -2.06 -18.44
C ARG A 608 -2.26 -1.00 -19.51
N GLN A 609 -1.34 -0.69 -20.42
CA GLN A 609 -1.60 0.20 -21.56
C GLN A 609 -2.68 -0.37 -22.49
N GLU A 610 -2.63 -1.67 -22.84
CA GLU A 610 -3.69 -2.30 -23.64
C GLU A 610 -5.03 -2.37 -22.88
N LEU A 611 -5.01 -2.72 -21.58
CA LEU A 611 -6.21 -2.70 -20.72
C LEU A 611 -6.88 -1.32 -20.67
N PHE A 612 -6.08 -0.23 -20.64
CA PHE A 612 -6.60 1.12 -20.74
C PHE A 612 -7.25 1.40 -22.09
N LYS A 613 -6.63 1.04 -23.22
CA LYS A 613 -7.24 1.24 -24.55
C LYS A 613 -8.59 0.54 -24.67
N ILE A 614 -8.69 -0.69 -24.15
CA ILE A 614 -9.92 -1.49 -24.12
C ILE A 614 -11.01 -0.76 -23.32
N LEU A 615 -10.76 -0.42 -22.05
CA LEU A 615 -11.77 0.23 -21.21
C LEU A 615 -12.12 1.65 -21.69
N HIS A 616 -11.13 2.41 -22.16
CA HIS A 616 -11.32 3.74 -22.73
C HIS A 616 -12.21 3.70 -23.98
N SER A 617 -12.04 2.71 -24.87
CA SER A 617 -12.90 2.54 -26.05
C SER A 617 -14.36 2.25 -25.67
N ILE A 618 -14.59 1.44 -24.63
CA ILE A 618 -15.95 1.17 -24.09
C ILE A 618 -16.55 2.43 -23.44
N LEU A 619 -15.74 3.30 -22.81
CA LEU A 619 -16.17 4.58 -22.22
C LEU A 619 -16.40 5.70 -23.25
N LEU A 620 -15.70 5.70 -24.39
CA LEU A 620 -15.90 6.66 -25.46
C LEU A 620 -17.27 6.50 -26.12
N ASN A 621 -17.68 5.27 -26.39
CA ASN A 621 -18.99 4.94 -26.96
C ASN A 621 -20.12 5.28 -25.96
N GLY A 622 -21.12 6.05 -26.41
CA GLY A 622 -22.15 6.62 -25.52
C GLY A 622 -23.00 5.56 -24.82
N ASP A 623 -23.47 4.58 -25.59
CA ASP A 623 -24.43 3.55 -25.14
C ASP A 623 -23.82 2.58 -24.12
N THR A 624 -22.49 2.47 -24.08
CA THR A 624 -21.76 1.56 -23.18
C THR A 624 -21.13 2.25 -21.97
N ARG A 625 -21.09 3.59 -21.94
CA ARG A 625 -20.44 4.35 -20.85
C ARG A 625 -21.05 4.07 -19.48
N GLU A 626 -22.38 4.01 -19.39
CA GLU A 626 -23.09 3.73 -18.14
C GLU A 626 -22.79 2.32 -17.59
N ALA A 627 -22.65 1.33 -18.48
CA ALA A 627 -22.30 -0.03 -18.09
C ALA A 627 -20.83 -0.17 -17.68
N ALA A 628 -19.93 0.63 -18.27
CA ALA A 628 -18.53 0.73 -17.85
C ALA A 628 -18.36 1.43 -16.50
N LEU A 629 -19.04 2.57 -16.27
CA LEU A 629 -19.06 3.24 -14.98
C LEU A 629 -19.66 2.35 -13.88
N SER A 630 -20.74 1.63 -14.19
CA SER A 630 -21.34 0.65 -13.26
C SER A 630 -20.43 -0.56 -13.00
N TYR A 631 -19.65 -1.02 -13.98
CA TYR A 631 -18.62 -2.06 -13.76
C TYR A 631 -17.49 -1.54 -12.86
N MET A 632 -16.97 -0.33 -13.14
CA MET A 632 -15.93 0.32 -12.33
C MET A 632 -16.37 0.50 -10.87
N ALA A 633 -17.60 0.97 -10.65
CA ALA A 633 -18.18 1.09 -9.31
C ALA A 633 -18.37 -0.27 -8.62
N ALA A 634 -18.85 -1.29 -9.33
CA ALA A 634 -18.98 -2.63 -8.77
C ALA A 634 -17.63 -3.24 -8.37
N VAL A 635 -16.54 -2.98 -9.10
CA VAL A 635 -15.18 -3.39 -8.72
C VAL A 635 -14.73 -2.75 -7.41
N VAL A 636 -15.08 -1.48 -7.17
CA VAL A 636 -14.83 -0.78 -5.90
C VAL A 636 -15.69 -1.37 -4.78
N ASN A 637 -17.03 -1.33 -4.92
CA ASN A 637 -17.97 -1.70 -3.86
C ASN A 637 -17.81 -3.19 -3.45
N ALA A 638 -17.55 -4.10 -4.39
CA ALA A 638 -17.30 -5.52 -4.10
C ALA A 638 -15.98 -5.79 -3.34
N ASN A 639 -15.09 -4.79 -3.26
CA ASN A 639 -13.77 -4.89 -2.63
C ASN A 639 -13.58 -4.03 -1.38
N MET A 640 -14.61 -3.33 -0.87
CA MET A 640 -14.49 -2.47 0.33
C MET A 640 -13.85 -3.19 1.54
N LYS A 641 -14.07 -4.50 1.69
CA LYS A 641 -13.44 -5.34 2.73
C LYS A 641 -11.91 -5.38 2.67
N LYS A 642 -11.29 -5.01 1.54
CA LYS A 642 -9.83 -5.03 1.33
C LYS A 642 -9.09 -3.94 2.13
N ALA A 643 -9.81 -2.95 2.66
CA ALA A 643 -9.29 -1.98 3.62
C ALA A 643 -9.05 -2.58 5.03
N GLN A 644 -9.65 -3.73 5.35
CA GLN A 644 -9.62 -4.31 6.69
C GLN A 644 -8.21 -4.77 7.10
N MET A 645 -7.81 -4.41 8.32
CA MET A 645 -6.51 -4.73 8.94
C MET A 645 -6.13 -6.23 8.85
N GLN A 646 -7.13 -7.12 8.84
CA GLN A 646 -6.97 -8.54 8.54
C GLN A 646 -7.99 -8.95 7.47
N THR A 647 -7.69 -8.65 6.21
CA THR A 647 -8.49 -9.04 5.04
C THR A 647 -8.38 -10.56 4.78
N ASP A 648 -9.50 -11.22 4.46
CA ASP A 648 -9.51 -12.59 3.92
C ASP A 648 -9.36 -12.56 2.38
N ASP A 649 -8.20 -12.98 1.88
CA ASP A 649 -7.85 -13.10 0.45
C ASP A 649 -8.82 -14.01 -0.34
N ARG A 650 -9.66 -14.80 0.34
CA ARG A 650 -10.72 -15.60 -0.30
C ARG A 650 -11.94 -14.78 -0.72
N LEU A 651 -12.16 -13.60 -0.11
CA LEU A 651 -13.37 -12.79 -0.31
C LEU A 651 -13.17 -11.64 -1.32
N VAL A 652 -11.95 -11.12 -1.43
CA VAL A 652 -11.59 -9.94 -2.23
C VAL A 652 -10.86 -10.32 -3.53
N SER A 653 -10.72 -9.35 -4.44
CA SER A 653 -9.82 -9.45 -5.60
C SER A 653 -8.34 -9.40 -5.19
N THR A 654 -7.45 -9.95 -6.02
CA THR A 654 -6.00 -9.93 -5.74
C THR A 654 -5.36 -8.55 -5.84
N ASP A 655 -4.18 -8.39 -5.23
CA ASP A 655 -3.35 -7.20 -5.40
C ASP A 655 -2.98 -6.97 -6.87
N GLY A 656 -2.63 -8.02 -7.64
CA GLY A 656 -2.35 -7.89 -9.08
C GLY A 656 -3.51 -7.28 -9.86
N PHE A 657 -4.72 -7.84 -9.69
CA PHE A 657 -5.94 -7.32 -10.33
C PHE A 657 -6.24 -5.88 -9.90
N MET A 658 -6.20 -5.60 -8.59
CA MET A 658 -6.56 -4.29 -8.05
C MET A 658 -5.57 -3.19 -8.45
N LEU A 659 -4.26 -3.47 -8.51
CA LEU A 659 -3.25 -2.51 -8.96
C LEU A 659 -3.30 -2.28 -10.49
N ASN A 660 -3.65 -3.30 -11.29
CA ASN A 660 -3.90 -3.12 -12.72
C ASN A 660 -5.14 -2.26 -12.97
N PHE A 661 -6.22 -2.48 -12.21
CA PHE A 661 -7.43 -1.67 -12.25
C PHE A 661 -7.15 -0.22 -11.84
N LEU A 662 -6.41 0.00 -10.74
CA LEU A 662 -5.97 1.32 -10.31
C LEU A 662 -5.17 2.05 -11.40
N TRP A 663 -4.18 1.40 -12.02
CA TRP A 663 -3.37 2.03 -13.08
C TRP A 663 -4.24 2.55 -14.23
N VAL A 664 -5.26 1.79 -14.65
CA VAL A 664 -6.18 2.21 -15.71
C VAL A 664 -7.04 3.39 -15.27
N LEU A 665 -7.50 3.42 -14.02
CA LEU A 665 -8.25 4.55 -13.45
C LEU A 665 -7.39 5.81 -13.30
N GLN A 666 -6.12 5.68 -12.91
CA GLN A 666 -5.15 6.79 -12.91
C GLN A 666 -5.00 7.36 -14.33
N GLN A 667 -4.82 6.50 -15.34
CA GLN A 667 -4.62 6.95 -16.72
C GLN A 667 -5.87 7.58 -17.35
N LEU A 668 -7.08 7.17 -16.94
CA LEU A 668 -8.32 7.88 -17.25
C LEU A 668 -8.39 9.25 -16.53
N SER A 669 -7.86 9.33 -15.31
CA SER A 669 -7.87 10.54 -14.48
C SER A 669 -6.82 11.59 -14.86
N THR A 670 -5.74 11.24 -15.56
CA THR A 670 -4.67 12.16 -16.02
C THR A 670 -5.18 13.39 -16.81
N LYS A 671 -6.36 13.31 -17.43
CA LYS A 671 -6.99 14.42 -18.19
C LYS A 671 -8.07 15.19 -17.41
N ILE A 672 -8.36 14.80 -16.17
CA ILE A 672 -9.36 15.45 -15.32
C ILE A 672 -8.77 16.72 -14.73
N LYS A 673 -9.39 17.87 -15.01
CA LYS A 673 -9.07 19.10 -14.31
C LYS A 673 -9.82 19.14 -12.98
N LEU A 674 -9.14 19.55 -11.91
CA LEU A 674 -9.77 19.67 -10.59
C LEU A 674 -10.93 20.69 -10.54
N GLU A 675 -10.99 21.65 -11.47
CA GLU A 675 -12.12 22.58 -11.63
C GLU A 675 -13.43 21.91 -12.11
N THR A 676 -13.39 20.64 -12.55
CA THR A 676 -14.56 19.88 -13.04
C THR A 676 -14.97 18.71 -12.12
N VAL A 677 -14.38 18.62 -10.93
CA VAL A 677 -14.73 17.64 -9.88
C VAL A 677 -15.65 18.32 -8.87
N ASP A 678 -16.88 17.82 -8.71
CA ASP A 678 -17.82 18.30 -7.68
C ASP A 678 -17.43 17.73 -6.29
N PRO A 679 -17.04 18.58 -5.30
CA PRO A 679 -16.72 18.13 -3.95
C PRO A 679 -17.87 17.43 -3.22
N MET A 680 -19.12 17.72 -3.61
CA MET A 680 -20.31 17.17 -2.96
C MET A 680 -20.70 15.77 -3.46
N TYR A 681 -20.02 15.23 -4.49
CA TYR A 681 -20.40 13.96 -5.12
C TYR A 681 -20.43 12.77 -4.17
N ILE A 682 -19.57 12.71 -3.16
CA ILE A 682 -19.56 11.61 -2.18
C ILE A 682 -20.79 11.63 -1.25
N PHE A 683 -21.53 12.75 -1.20
CA PHE A 683 -22.80 12.91 -0.50
C PHE A 683 -24.02 12.94 -1.44
N HIS A 684 -23.80 12.81 -2.75
CA HIS A 684 -24.84 12.93 -3.77
C HIS A 684 -25.70 11.65 -3.86
N PRO A 685 -27.04 11.72 -3.98
CA PRO A 685 -27.91 10.55 -3.93
C PRO A 685 -27.78 9.58 -5.12
N ARG A 686 -27.13 10.00 -6.23
CA ARG A 686 -26.70 9.12 -7.34
C ARG A 686 -25.20 8.75 -7.28
N CYS A 687 -24.53 8.90 -6.14
CA CYS A 687 -23.14 8.43 -6.01
C CYS A 687 -23.11 6.90 -6.19
N ARG A 688 -22.23 6.40 -7.06
CA ARG A 688 -22.11 4.95 -7.31
C ARG A 688 -21.28 4.20 -6.26
N ILE A 689 -20.67 4.93 -5.32
CA ILE A 689 -19.74 4.37 -4.33
C ILE A 689 -20.46 4.17 -3.00
N GLU A 690 -20.48 2.94 -2.53
CA GLU A 690 -21.16 2.56 -1.27
C GLU A 690 -20.23 2.82 -0.07
N LEU A 691 -20.36 3.99 0.55
CA LEU A 691 -19.72 4.27 1.85
C LEU A 691 -20.38 3.44 2.97
N PRO A 692 -19.61 2.76 3.84
CA PRO A 692 -20.14 2.10 5.03
C PRO A 692 -20.83 3.09 5.98
N THR A 693 -21.89 2.63 6.65
CA THR A 693 -22.66 3.43 7.63
C THR A 693 -21.89 3.71 8.92
N ASP A 694 -20.82 2.96 9.15
CA ASP A 694 -19.88 3.01 10.27
C ASP A 694 -18.54 3.69 9.90
N GLU A 695 -18.36 4.12 8.65
CA GLU A 695 -17.14 4.76 8.14
C GLU A 695 -16.84 6.08 8.86
N THR A 696 -15.66 6.18 9.49
CA THR A 696 -15.31 7.32 10.34
C THR A 696 -15.06 8.60 9.54
N ARG A 697 -15.08 9.75 10.23
CA ARG A 697 -15.18 11.08 9.63
C ARG A 697 -14.11 12.00 10.16
N VAL A 698 -13.55 12.84 9.29
CA VAL A 698 -12.41 13.72 9.63
C VAL A 698 -12.69 14.55 10.90
N LYS A 699 -13.91 15.09 11.05
CA LYS A 699 -14.30 15.80 12.28
C LYS A 699 -15.67 15.45 12.87
N ALA A 700 -16.68 15.28 12.04
CA ALA A 700 -18.08 15.20 12.48
C ALA A 700 -18.42 13.92 13.27
N THR A 701 -19.55 13.92 13.98
CA THR A 701 -20.18 12.68 14.46
C THR A 701 -21.03 12.03 13.37
N MET A 702 -21.28 10.72 13.46
CA MET A 702 -22.15 10.02 12.50
C MET A 702 -23.59 10.55 12.54
N GLU A 703 -24.03 11.03 13.71
CA GLU A 703 -25.33 11.68 13.91
C GLU A 703 -25.39 13.06 13.22
N GLU A 704 -24.34 13.88 13.34
CA GLU A 704 -24.21 15.15 12.60
C GLU A 704 -24.22 14.94 11.08
N VAL A 705 -23.48 13.94 10.59
CA VAL A 705 -23.43 13.62 9.15
C VAL A 705 -24.78 13.12 8.66
N ALA A 706 -25.46 12.24 9.40
CA ALA A 706 -26.80 11.76 9.04
C ALA A 706 -27.83 12.91 9.02
N ALA A 707 -27.79 13.80 10.01
CA ALA A 707 -28.66 14.97 10.07
C ALA A 707 -28.37 15.97 8.93
N TRP A 708 -27.10 16.19 8.58
CA TRP A 708 -26.70 17.07 7.49
C TRP A 708 -27.04 16.50 6.10
N ILE A 709 -26.87 15.19 5.87
CA ILE A 709 -27.31 14.56 4.62
C ILE A 709 -28.83 14.63 4.47
N ALA A 710 -29.59 14.46 5.57
CA ALA A 710 -31.05 14.63 5.57
C ALA A 710 -31.50 16.11 5.39
N GLU A 711 -30.64 17.08 5.72
CA GLU A 711 -30.81 18.50 5.37
C GLU A 711 -30.56 18.74 3.88
N LEU A 712 -29.44 18.23 3.34
CA LEU A 712 -29.10 18.34 1.90
C LEU A 712 -30.15 17.70 0.99
N TYR A 713 -30.65 16.51 1.32
CA TYR A 713 -31.66 15.81 0.51
C TYR A 713 -33.04 16.51 0.49
N ARG A 714 -33.24 17.54 1.31
CA ARG A 714 -34.43 18.41 1.27
C ARG A 714 -34.35 19.47 0.17
N ASP A 715 -33.15 19.83 -0.27
CA ASP A 715 -32.92 20.80 -1.35
C ASP A 715 -32.03 20.20 -2.46
N PRO A 716 -32.64 19.52 -3.46
CA PRO A 716 -31.92 18.99 -4.61
C PRO A 716 -31.18 20.04 -5.46
N SER A 717 -31.43 21.35 -5.29
CA SER A 717 -30.74 22.40 -6.07
C SER A 717 -29.28 22.61 -5.65
N LEU A 718 -28.91 22.13 -4.45
CA LEU A 718 -27.53 22.14 -3.94
C LEU A 718 -26.60 21.15 -4.65
N PHE A 719 -27.15 20.22 -5.44
CA PHE A 719 -26.43 19.13 -6.08
C PHE A 719 -26.27 19.34 -7.59
N SER A 720 -25.04 19.25 -8.11
CA SER A 720 -24.82 19.20 -9.54
C SER A 720 -25.05 17.79 -10.10
N GLU A 721 -25.43 17.69 -11.37
CA GLU A 721 -25.49 16.38 -12.03
C GLU A 721 -24.09 15.76 -12.12
N PRO A 722 -23.88 14.52 -11.60
CA PRO A 722 -22.60 13.84 -11.71
C PRO A 722 -22.17 13.70 -13.16
N LYS A 723 -20.93 14.10 -13.43
CA LYS A 723 -20.29 13.99 -14.74
C LYS A 723 -19.13 13.01 -14.63
N PHE A 724 -18.82 12.35 -15.75
CA PHE A 724 -17.69 11.42 -15.85
C PHE A 724 -16.38 11.88 -15.16
N PRO A 725 -15.91 13.16 -15.26
CA PRO A 725 -14.70 13.60 -14.55
C PRO A 725 -14.83 13.56 -13.01
N THR A 726 -16.02 13.82 -12.48
CA THR A 726 -16.27 13.69 -11.04
C THR A 726 -16.35 12.22 -10.63
N GLU A 727 -17.16 11.41 -11.33
CA GLU A 727 -17.33 9.99 -11.05
C GLU A 727 -16.00 9.22 -11.14
N CYS A 728 -15.23 9.45 -12.21
CA CYS A 728 -13.94 8.81 -12.44
C CYS A 728 -12.89 9.22 -11.39
N PHE A 729 -12.87 10.50 -10.97
CA PHE A 729 -11.95 10.95 -9.93
C PHE A 729 -12.21 10.23 -8.59
N PHE A 730 -13.46 10.20 -8.13
CA PHE A 730 -13.80 9.53 -6.87
C PHE A 730 -13.66 8.00 -6.97
N LEU A 731 -13.96 7.38 -8.11
CA LEU A 731 -13.68 5.95 -8.33
C LEU A 731 -12.17 5.65 -8.29
N THR A 732 -11.33 6.56 -8.79
CA THR A 732 -9.86 6.44 -8.72
C THR A 732 -9.36 6.58 -7.28
N LEU A 733 -9.91 7.50 -6.49
CA LEU A 733 -9.60 7.68 -5.07
C LEU A 733 -9.97 6.44 -4.23
N HIS A 734 -11.16 5.87 -4.43
CA HIS A 734 -11.54 4.64 -3.72
C HIS A 734 -10.77 3.41 -4.23
N ALA A 735 -10.43 3.34 -5.52
CA ALA A 735 -9.51 2.31 -6.02
C ALA A 735 -8.09 2.45 -5.44
N HIS A 736 -7.62 3.67 -5.18
CA HIS A 736 -6.39 3.95 -4.43
C HIS A 736 -6.45 3.31 -3.04
N HIS A 737 -7.46 3.69 -2.25
CA HIS A 737 -7.71 3.16 -0.91
C HIS A 737 -7.73 1.63 -0.87
N LEU A 738 -8.38 0.98 -1.84
CA LEU A 738 -8.58 -0.47 -1.87
C LEU A 738 -7.45 -1.28 -2.56
N SER A 739 -6.42 -0.65 -3.12
CA SER A 739 -5.38 -1.37 -3.88
C SER A 739 -3.96 -1.10 -3.39
N ILE A 740 -3.47 0.14 -3.54
CA ILE A 740 -2.08 0.49 -3.22
C ILE A 740 -1.80 0.39 -1.72
N LEU A 741 -2.73 0.86 -0.88
CA LEU A 741 -2.52 0.86 0.58
C LEU A 741 -2.59 -0.54 1.20
N PRO A 742 -3.55 -1.43 0.88
CA PRO A 742 -3.51 -2.83 1.32
C PRO A 742 -2.22 -3.55 0.90
N SER A 743 -1.69 -3.27 -0.30
CA SER A 743 -0.37 -3.78 -0.71
C SER A 743 0.78 -3.22 0.14
N CYS A 744 0.81 -1.91 0.42
CA CYS A 744 1.80 -1.29 1.33
C CYS A 744 1.70 -1.85 2.77
N ARG A 745 0.48 -1.95 3.31
CA ARG A 745 0.14 -2.55 4.62
C ARG A 745 0.62 -4.00 4.73
N ARG A 746 0.52 -4.79 3.65
CA ARG A 746 0.99 -6.18 3.59
C ARG A 746 2.52 -6.27 3.49
N TYR A 747 3.17 -5.34 2.78
CA TYR A 747 4.61 -5.34 2.52
C TYR A 747 5.48 -5.09 3.77
N ILE A 748 5.09 -4.15 4.64
CA ILE A 748 5.88 -3.76 5.82
C ILE A 748 6.04 -4.94 6.82
N PRO A 749 4.96 -5.62 7.27
CA PRO A 749 5.09 -6.78 8.16
C PRO A 749 5.76 -7.98 7.49
N GLN A 750 5.54 -8.22 6.19
CA GLN A 750 6.22 -9.29 5.46
C GLN A 750 7.75 -9.10 5.48
N THR A 751 8.23 -7.87 5.31
CA THR A 751 9.67 -7.54 5.40
C THR A 751 10.20 -7.77 6.83
N ALA A 752 9.45 -7.38 7.86
CA ALA A 752 9.83 -7.64 9.26
C ALA A 752 9.88 -9.14 9.60
N VAL A 753 8.90 -9.93 9.14
CA VAL A 753 8.87 -11.39 9.30
C VAL A 753 10.02 -12.07 8.55
N LEU A 754 10.34 -11.61 7.34
CA LEU A 754 11.51 -12.06 6.59
C LEU A 754 12.81 -11.85 7.40
N HIS A 755 12.99 -10.66 7.99
CA HIS A 755 14.17 -10.36 8.82
C HIS A 755 14.23 -11.20 10.11
N LEU A 756 13.08 -11.48 10.74
CA LEU A 756 13.00 -12.34 11.92
C LEU A 756 13.36 -13.81 11.58
N VAL A 757 12.78 -14.36 10.52
CA VAL A 757 13.07 -15.75 10.07
C VAL A 757 14.53 -15.87 9.62
N PHE A 758 15.09 -14.85 8.97
CA PHE A 758 16.52 -14.79 8.63
C PHE A 758 17.40 -14.86 9.89
N ARG A 759 17.16 -14.01 10.90
CA ARG A 759 17.89 -14.05 12.17
C ARG A 759 17.80 -15.43 12.83
N THR A 760 16.58 -15.99 12.93
CA THR A 760 16.36 -17.32 13.53
C THR A 760 17.13 -18.42 12.78
N VAL A 761 17.26 -18.34 11.46
CA VAL A 761 18.08 -19.27 10.68
C VAL A 761 19.58 -19.12 10.98
N GLU A 762 20.05 -17.90 11.23
CA GLU A 762 21.45 -17.63 11.58
C GLU A 762 21.78 -18.04 13.02
N ASP A 763 20.93 -17.69 13.98
CA ASP A 763 21.04 -18.07 15.39
C ASP A 763 21.09 -19.60 15.56
N LEU A 764 20.29 -20.33 14.77
CA LEU A 764 20.29 -21.80 14.78
C LEU A 764 21.56 -22.40 14.16
N LYS A 765 22.18 -21.77 13.14
CA LYS A 765 23.49 -22.20 12.60
C LYS A 765 24.61 -21.92 13.63
N ASN A 766 24.65 -20.70 14.15
CA ASN A 766 25.74 -20.23 15.00
C ASN A 766 25.82 -21.03 16.31
N ASN A 767 24.67 -21.43 16.84
CA ASN A 767 24.57 -22.31 18.01
C ASN A 767 24.58 -23.81 17.66
N GLU A 768 24.87 -24.24 16.41
CA GLU A 768 24.84 -25.67 16.03
C GLU A 768 25.71 -26.51 16.97
N SER A 769 26.92 -26.05 17.32
CA SER A 769 27.83 -26.73 18.26
C SER A 769 27.23 -27.01 19.65
N GLN A 770 26.24 -26.23 20.10
CA GLN A 770 25.62 -26.39 21.42
C GLN A 770 24.47 -27.40 21.41
N TRP A 771 23.78 -27.58 20.28
CA TRP A 771 22.59 -28.43 20.19
C TRP A 771 22.75 -29.68 19.31
N LYS A 772 23.81 -29.78 18.48
CA LYS A 772 24.04 -30.86 17.50
C LYS A 772 24.03 -32.27 18.09
N ASP A 773 24.48 -32.39 19.34
CA ASP A 773 24.63 -33.63 20.10
C ASP A 773 23.59 -33.75 21.24
N SER A 774 22.65 -32.81 21.33
CA SER A 774 21.50 -32.87 22.24
C SER A 774 20.47 -33.91 21.79
N PRO A 775 19.70 -34.55 22.69
CA PRO A 775 18.53 -35.35 22.31
C PRO A 775 17.48 -34.55 21.50
N LEU A 776 17.52 -33.21 21.52
CA LEU A 776 16.68 -32.34 20.69
C LEU A 776 17.25 -32.06 19.28
N ALA A 777 18.46 -32.56 18.95
CA ALA A 777 19.16 -32.23 17.70
C ALA A 777 18.32 -32.49 16.44
N THR A 778 17.58 -33.61 16.38
CA THR A 778 16.71 -33.95 15.24
C THR A 778 15.62 -32.89 15.05
N ARG A 779 15.00 -32.42 16.13
CA ARG A 779 13.98 -31.35 16.11
C ARG A 779 14.59 -30.03 15.66
N HIS A 780 15.80 -29.69 16.09
CA HIS A 780 16.49 -28.47 15.66
C HIS A 780 16.94 -28.52 14.19
N ARG A 781 17.43 -29.67 13.70
CA ARG A 781 17.73 -29.87 12.26
C ARG A 781 16.47 -29.74 11.40
N GLU A 782 15.35 -30.29 11.86
CA GLU A 782 14.08 -30.16 11.13
C GLU A 782 13.54 -28.72 11.17
N MET A 783 13.58 -28.06 12.33
CA MET A 783 13.20 -26.64 12.47
C MET A 783 14.05 -25.76 11.56
N LEU A 784 15.38 -25.95 11.54
CA LEU A 784 16.30 -25.25 10.64
C LEU A 784 15.99 -25.53 9.16
N LYS A 785 15.59 -26.75 8.79
CA LYS A 785 15.12 -27.09 7.43
C LYS A 785 13.82 -26.35 7.09
N ARG A 786 12.83 -26.34 7.99
CA ARG A 786 11.55 -25.63 7.83
C ARG A 786 11.79 -24.12 7.67
N CYS A 787 12.55 -23.50 8.57
CA CYS A 787 12.88 -22.07 8.53
C CYS A 787 13.68 -21.69 7.27
N LYS A 788 14.65 -22.52 6.82
CA LYS A 788 15.37 -22.30 5.55
C LYS A 788 14.44 -22.38 4.32
N THR A 789 13.44 -23.26 4.33
CA THR A 789 12.43 -23.34 3.25
C THR A 789 11.49 -22.13 3.27
N GLN A 790 11.01 -21.74 4.46
CA GLN A 790 10.18 -20.54 4.64
C GLN A 790 10.93 -19.26 4.23
N LEU A 791 12.21 -19.13 4.60
CA LEU A 791 13.09 -18.03 4.18
C LEU A 791 13.19 -17.96 2.65
N LYS A 792 13.44 -19.09 1.97
CA LYS A 792 13.45 -19.14 0.50
C LYS A 792 12.12 -18.72 -0.13
N LYS A 793 10.98 -19.09 0.45
CA LYS A 793 9.66 -18.60 -0.01
C LYS A 793 9.54 -17.09 0.20
N LEU A 794 9.82 -16.58 1.41
CA LEU A 794 9.66 -15.17 1.74
C LEU A 794 10.57 -14.25 0.92
N VAL A 795 11.82 -14.63 0.65
CA VAL A 795 12.71 -13.85 -0.25
C VAL A 795 12.14 -13.76 -1.66
N ARG A 796 11.59 -14.86 -2.19
CA ARG A 796 10.95 -14.88 -3.53
C ARG A 796 9.66 -14.05 -3.56
N CYS A 797 8.80 -14.20 -2.55
CA CYS A 797 7.59 -13.39 -2.41
C CYS A 797 7.92 -11.90 -2.32
N LYS A 798 8.94 -11.52 -1.54
CA LYS A 798 9.43 -10.14 -1.48
C LYS A 798 9.90 -9.66 -2.85
N ALA A 799 10.78 -10.39 -3.55
CA ALA A 799 11.28 -9.97 -4.86
C ALA A 799 10.16 -9.77 -5.91
N CYS A 800 9.08 -10.57 -5.83
CA CYS A 800 7.87 -10.38 -6.63
C CYS A 800 7.08 -9.11 -6.24
N ALA A 801 6.99 -8.83 -4.93
CA ALA A 801 6.35 -7.61 -4.43
C ALA A 801 7.17 -6.35 -4.74
N ASP A 802 8.50 -6.40 -4.62
CA ASP A 802 9.43 -5.33 -5.02
C ASP A 802 9.19 -4.97 -6.51
N ALA A 803 9.11 -5.98 -7.39
CA ALA A 803 8.81 -5.76 -8.80
C ALA A 803 7.41 -5.14 -9.04
N GLY A 804 6.37 -5.61 -8.35
CA GLY A 804 4.99 -5.16 -8.56
C GLY A 804 4.61 -3.81 -7.91
N LEU A 805 5.27 -3.47 -6.79
CA LEU A 805 4.90 -2.34 -5.91
C LEU A 805 5.90 -1.19 -5.96
N LEU A 806 7.20 -1.45 -6.20
CA LEU A 806 8.27 -0.45 -6.19
C LEU A 806 8.68 0.02 -7.60
N ASP A 807 7.76 0.01 -8.58
CA ASP A 807 7.94 0.76 -9.83
C ASP A 807 7.83 2.26 -9.55
N GLU A 808 8.91 3.00 -9.79
CA GLU A 808 8.95 4.45 -9.61
C GLU A 808 7.90 5.17 -10.46
N ASN A 809 7.58 4.68 -11.67
CA ASN A 809 6.63 5.35 -12.54
C ASN A 809 5.20 5.20 -12.04
N PHE A 810 4.83 4.02 -11.54
CA PHE A 810 3.56 3.77 -10.85
C PHE A 810 3.48 4.55 -9.54
N LEU A 811 4.54 4.58 -8.72
CA LEU A 811 4.54 5.36 -7.48
C LEU A 811 4.47 6.88 -7.72
N ARG A 812 5.11 7.42 -8.78
CA ARG A 812 4.95 8.83 -9.20
C ARG A 812 3.52 9.13 -9.69
N ARG A 813 2.89 8.21 -10.43
CA ARG A 813 1.47 8.33 -10.83
C ARG A 813 0.55 8.35 -9.60
N CYS A 814 0.81 7.49 -8.62
CA CYS A 814 0.11 7.50 -7.34
C CYS A 814 0.30 8.81 -6.57
N LEU A 815 1.55 9.31 -6.46
CA LEU A 815 1.86 10.55 -5.75
C LEU A 815 1.20 11.77 -6.39
N ASN A 816 1.26 11.89 -7.71
CA ASN A 816 0.61 12.97 -8.45
C ASN A 816 -0.93 12.93 -8.33
N PHE A 817 -1.55 11.73 -8.29
CA PHE A 817 -2.98 11.62 -8.00
C PHE A 817 -3.31 12.06 -6.56
N TYR A 818 -2.56 11.62 -5.55
CA TYR A 818 -2.73 12.12 -4.18
C TYR A 818 -2.47 13.64 -4.08
N GLY A 819 -1.60 14.20 -4.91
CA GLY A 819 -1.46 15.65 -5.08
C GLY A 819 -2.77 16.32 -5.48
N MET A 820 -3.50 15.77 -6.46
CA MET A 820 -4.83 16.28 -6.85
C MET A 820 -5.87 16.13 -5.73
N VAL A 821 -5.81 15.05 -4.94
CA VAL A 821 -6.68 14.83 -3.76
C VAL A 821 -6.38 15.86 -2.67
N ILE A 822 -5.11 16.12 -2.39
CA ILE A 822 -4.66 17.19 -1.48
C ILE A 822 -5.17 18.55 -1.94
N GLN A 823 -5.00 18.90 -3.22
CA GLN A 823 -5.52 20.14 -3.79
C GLN A 823 -7.05 20.25 -3.65
N LEU A 824 -7.79 19.15 -3.78
CA LEU A 824 -9.24 19.13 -3.54
C LEU A 824 -9.54 19.43 -2.07
N MET A 825 -8.91 18.71 -1.14
CA MET A 825 -9.14 18.85 0.30
C MET A 825 -8.77 20.24 0.82
N LEU A 826 -7.65 20.82 0.35
CA LEU A 826 -7.24 22.19 0.70
C LEU A 826 -8.23 23.25 0.19
N ARG A 827 -8.84 23.07 -0.99
CA ARG A 827 -9.90 23.97 -1.51
C ARG A 827 -11.23 23.85 -0.75
N ILE A 828 -11.56 22.66 -0.24
CA ILE A 828 -12.75 22.45 0.62
C ILE A 828 -12.52 23.09 2.00
N LEU A 829 -11.28 23.08 2.49
CA LEU A 829 -10.86 23.63 3.78
C LEU A 829 -10.75 25.17 3.74
N ASP A 830 -10.11 25.76 2.71
CA ASP A 830 -10.03 27.20 2.48
C ASP A 830 -10.12 27.51 0.96
N PRO A 831 -11.21 28.14 0.48
CA PRO A 831 -11.35 28.59 -0.91
C PRO A 831 -10.27 29.57 -1.39
N ALA A 832 -9.46 30.17 -0.50
CA ALA A 832 -8.33 31.02 -0.86
C ALA A 832 -7.07 30.24 -1.28
N TYR A 833 -7.06 28.89 -1.18
CA TYR A 833 -5.98 28.04 -1.69
C TYR A 833 -5.57 28.44 -3.14
N PRO A 834 -4.26 28.57 -3.46
CA PRO A 834 -3.10 28.21 -2.64
C PRO A 834 -2.67 29.25 -1.58
N ASN A 835 -3.30 30.43 -1.54
CA ASN A 835 -2.93 31.53 -0.64
C ASN A 835 -3.62 31.43 0.73
N ILE A 836 -3.58 30.24 1.34
CA ILE A 836 -4.21 29.94 2.64
C ILE A 836 -3.64 30.88 3.72
N LYS A 837 -4.53 31.49 4.51
CA LYS A 837 -4.15 32.36 5.63
C LYS A 837 -4.39 31.64 6.95
N LEU A 838 -3.34 31.49 7.75
CA LEU A 838 -3.42 30.92 9.09
C LEU A 838 -3.41 32.01 10.18
N PRO A 839 -4.03 31.77 11.36
CA PRO A 839 -4.82 30.58 11.72
C PRO A 839 -6.13 30.47 10.92
N LEU A 840 -6.60 29.23 10.69
CA LEU A 840 -7.90 29.00 10.05
C LEU A 840 -9.05 29.47 10.97
N THR A 841 -10.27 29.54 10.41
CA THR A 841 -11.49 29.74 11.20
C THR A 841 -11.66 28.63 12.25
N PRO A 842 -12.19 28.95 13.46
CA PRO A 842 -12.49 27.92 14.46
C PRO A 842 -13.67 27.03 14.03
N GLU A 843 -14.56 27.55 13.18
CA GLU A 843 -15.60 26.77 12.50
C GLU A 843 -14.99 26.01 11.32
N VAL A 844 -15.18 24.68 11.31
CA VAL A 844 -14.74 23.78 10.25
C VAL A 844 -15.85 23.63 9.21
N PRO A 845 -15.58 23.73 7.90
CA PRO A 845 -16.59 23.54 6.87
C PRO A 845 -17.29 22.17 6.98
N LYS A 846 -18.64 22.14 7.01
CA LYS A 846 -19.43 20.89 7.14
C LYS A 846 -19.01 19.81 6.14
N VAL A 847 -18.69 20.21 4.90
CA VAL A 847 -18.20 19.33 3.83
C VAL A 847 -16.91 18.62 4.24
N PHE A 848 -15.88 19.37 4.66
CA PHE A 848 -14.61 18.83 5.13
C PHE A 848 -14.78 17.93 6.35
N ALA A 849 -15.57 18.39 7.33
CA ALA A 849 -15.85 17.65 8.56
C ALA A 849 -16.49 16.27 8.33
N SER A 850 -17.25 16.14 7.25
CA SER A 850 -18.05 14.94 6.89
C SER A 850 -17.36 14.01 5.88
N LEU A 851 -16.17 14.38 5.37
CA LEU A 851 -15.37 13.49 4.52
C LEU A 851 -14.99 12.21 5.29
N PRO A 852 -14.84 11.06 4.60
CA PRO A 852 -14.25 9.86 5.20
C PRO A 852 -12.87 10.17 5.78
N GLU A 853 -12.58 9.66 6.98
CA GLU A 853 -11.31 9.89 7.66
C GLU A 853 -10.11 9.40 6.85
N PHE A 854 -10.29 8.27 6.14
CA PHE A 854 -9.23 7.67 5.33
C PHE A 854 -8.73 8.57 4.19
N TYR A 855 -9.47 9.60 3.76
CA TYR A 855 -8.95 10.56 2.77
C TYR A 855 -7.70 11.32 3.28
N VAL A 856 -7.53 11.46 4.60
CA VAL A 856 -6.31 12.01 5.21
C VAL A 856 -5.30 10.89 5.51
N GLU A 857 -5.78 9.75 6.00
CA GLU A 857 -4.95 8.59 6.38
C GLU A 857 -4.18 8.03 5.17
N ASP A 858 -4.86 7.87 4.04
CA ASP A 858 -4.33 7.34 2.78
C ASP A 858 -3.10 8.12 2.30
N VAL A 859 -3.19 9.45 2.37
CA VAL A 859 -2.11 10.36 2.03
C VAL A 859 -0.94 10.20 3.00
N ALA A 860 -1.22 10.16 4.31
CA ALA A 860 -0.19 10.02 5.33
C ALA A 860 0.54 8.66 5.26
N GLU A 861 -0.20 7.57 5.08
CA GLU A 861 0.39 6.23 4.97
C GLU A 861 1.15 6.02 3.66
N PHE A 862 0.65 6.53 2.53
CA PHE A 862 1.38 6.45 1.27
C PHE A 862 2.67 7.27 1.28
N LEU A 863 2.65 8.47 1.87
CA LEU A 863 3.86 9.28 2.07
C LEU A 863 4.86 8.57 2.99
N PHE A 864 4.40 7.99 4.11
CA PHE A 864 5.25 7.18 5.00
C PHE A 864 5.94 6.03 4.24
N PHE A 865 5.18 5.29 3.42
CA PHE A 865 5.72 4.20 2.60
C PHE A 865 6.76 4.68 1.58
N ILE A 866 6.49 5.77 0.85
CA ILE A 866 7.45 6.33 -0.10
C ILE A 866 8.73 6.80 0.60
N VAL A 867 8.62 7.54 1.71
CA VAL A 867 9.76 8.07 2.47
C VAL A 867 10.67 6.93 2.96
N GLN A 868 10.09 5.79 3.35
CA GLN A 868 10.84 4.64 3.84
C GLN A 868 11.47 3.79 2.71
N TYR A 869 10.77 3.56 1.59
CA TYR A 869 11.18 2.57 0.58
C TYR A 869 11.55 3.13 -0.80
N ALA A 870 11.02 4.29 -1.20
CA ALA A 870 11.23 4.88 -2.52
C ALA A 870 11.38 6.43 -2.49
N PRO A 871 12.23 7.02 -1.62
CA PRO A 871 12.26 8.47 -1.41
C PRO A 871 12.64 9.30 -2.65
N GLN A 872 13.19 8.68 -3.70
CA GLN A 872 13.44 9.33 -5.00
C GLN A 872 12.15 9.76 -5.72
N VAL A 873 10.98 9.22 -5.35
CA VAL A 873 9.66 9.57 -5.91
C VAL A 873 9.15 10.93 -5.38
N LEU A 874 9.70 11.47 -4.30
CA LEU A 874 9.19 12.69 -3.62
C LEU A 874 9.48 14.01 -4.33
N TYR A 875 10.16 14.00 -5.48
CA TYR A 875 10.66 15.20 -6.17
C TYR A 875 9.86 15.53 -7.43
N GLU A 876 8.53 15.56 -7.29
CA GLU A 876 7.53 15.83 -8.34
C GLU A 876 6.95 17.25 -8.22
N PRO A 877 6.22 17.77 -9.23
CA PRO A 877 5.60 19.10 -9.16
C PRO A 877 4.57 19.25 -8.02
N CYS A 878 3.86 18.17 -7.67
CA CYS A 878 2.87 18.15 -6.57
C CYS A 878 3.48 18.27 -5.16
N THR A 879 4.81 18.18 -5.03
CA THR A 879 5.51 18.20 -3.73
C THR A 879 5.27 19.50 -2.94
N GLN A 880 5.00 20.63 -3.62
CA GLN A 880 4.63 21.88 -2.93
C GLN A 880 3.27 21.79 -2.23
N ASP A 881 2.29 21.13 -2.84
CA ASP A 881 0.97 20.92 -2.24
C ASP A 881 1.03 19.95 -1.06
N ILE A 882 1.86 18.91 -1.17
CA ILE A 882 2.13 17.97 -0.07
C ILE A 882 2.74 18.69 1.13
N VAL A 883 3.71 19.58 0.91
CA VAL A 883 4.30 20.42 1.97
C VAL A 883 3.25 21.36 2.59
N MET A 884 2.45 22.04 1.77
CA MET A 884 1.35 22.90 2.25
C MET A 884 0.37 22.11 3.12
N PHE A 885 -0.04 20.93 2.68
CA PHE A 885 -0.95 20.03 3.40
C PHE A 885 -0.39 19.57 4.74
N LEU A 886 0.84 19.04 4.76
CA LEU A 886 1.48 18.60 6.01
C LEU A 886 1.54 19.75 7.02
N VAL A 887 1.96 20.95 6.60
CA VAL A 887 2.04 22.13 7.48
C VAL A 887 0.65 22.59 7.94
N VAL A 888 -0.34 22.70 7.04
CA VAL A 888 -1.70 23.16 7.39
C VAL A 888 -2.39 22.18 8.34
N MET A 889 -2.32 20.87 8.08
CA MET A 889 -2.96 19.85 8.93
C MET A 889 -2.27 19.74 10.30
N LEU A 890 -0.93 19.81 10.36
CA LEU A 890 -0.19 19.79 11.62
C LEU A 890 -0.36 21.08 12.45
N CYS A 891 -0.64 22.23 11.82
CA CYS A 891 -0.90 23.49 12.53
C CYS A 891 -2.36 23.64 13.00
N ASN A 892 -3.32 22.98 12.35
CA ASN A 892 -4.76 23.14 12.63
C ASN A 892 -5.39 21.83 13.11
N GLN A 893 -4.75 21.17 14.08
CA GLN A 893 -5.13 19.84 14.61
C GLN A 893 -6.58 19.75 15.09
N ASN A 894 -7.20 20.88 15.46
CA ASN A 894 -8.61 20.98 15.79
C ASN A 894 -9.55 20.61 14.63
N TYR A 895 -9.07 20.59 13.38
CA TYR A 895 -9.82 20.14 12.20
C TYR A 895 -9.93 18.60 12.11
N ILE A 896 -9.09 17.85 12.83
CA ILE A 896 -9.17 16.40 12.95
C ILE A 896 -9.88 16.04 14.28
N ARG A 897 -10.58 14.90 14.32
CA ARG A 897 -11.13 14.32 15.55
C ARG A 897 -10.22 13.25 16.18
N ASN A 898 -9.59 12.41 15.35
CA ASN A 898 -8.73 11.33 15.81
C ASN A 898 -7.28 11.81 16.09
N PRO A 899 -6.78 11.75 17.34
CA PRO A 899 -5.39 12.13 17.62
C PRO A 899 -4.36 11.20 16.97
N TYR A 900 -4.70 9.93 16.67
CA TYR A 900 -3.79 8.99 16.02
C TYR A 900 -3.51 9.33 14.55
N LEU A 901 -4.47 9.95 13.87
CA LEU A 901 -4.27 10.48 12.52
C LEU A 901 -3.31 11.68 12.51
N VAL A 902 -3.39 12.56 13.51
CA VAL A 902 -2.41 13.64 13.72
C VAL A 902 -1.03 13.04 14.05
N ALA A 903 -0.98 12.00 14.90
CA ALA A 903 0.25 11.28 15.20
C ALA A 903 0.88 10.64 13.95
N LYS A 904 0.08 10.14 13.00
CA LYS A 904 0.57 9.62 11.72
C LYS A 904 1.19 10.71 10.84
N LEU A 905 0.60 11.91 10.80
CA LEU A 905 1.18 13.07 10.12
C LEU A 905 2.51 13.53 10.77
N VAL A 906 2.61 13.47 12.10
CA VAL A 906 3.87 13.71 12.84
C VAL A 906 4.90 12.62 12.54
N GLU A 907 4.49 11.35 12.45
CA GLU A 907 5.38 10.24 12.08
C GLU A 907 5.92 10.39 10.64
N VAL A 908 5.09 10.84 9.68
CA VAL A 908 5.56 11.20 8.32
C VAL A 908 6.64 12.27 8.39
N MET A 909 6.41 13.37 9.13
CA MET A 909 7.40 14.43 9.27
C MET A 909 8.70 13.92 9.95
N PHE A 910 8.58 13.08 10.97
CA PHE A 910 9.72 12.43 11.63
C PHE A 910 10.52 11.56 10.66
N MET A 911 9.87 10.71 9.87
CA MET A 911 10.55 9.85 8.89
C MET A 911 11.22 10.65 7.76
N THR A 912 10.73 11.87 7.46
CA THR A 912 11.36 12.75 6.45
C THR A 912 12.60 13.49 6.96
N ASN A 913 12.83 13.52 8.28
CA ASN A 913 13.92 14.25 8.93
C ASN A 913 15.30 13.74 8.44
N PRO A 914 16.26 14.62 8.07
CA PRO A 914 17.61 14.22 7.66
C PRO A 914 18.32 13.28 8.64
N ALA A 915 18.06 13.39 9.94
CA ALA A 915 18.64 12.53 10.98
C ALA A 915 18.08 11.09 10.98
N VAL A 916 16.95 10.85 10.32
CA VAL A 916 16.28 9.54 10.20
C VAL A 916 16.43 8.98 8.78
N GLN A 917 16.28 9.84 7.77
CA GLN A 917 16.38 9.52 6.35
C GLN A 917 17.15 10.64 5.61
N PRO A 918 18.49 10.50 5.43
CA PRO A 918 19.28 11.52 4.75
C PRO A 918 18.82 11.84 3.31
N ARG A 919 18.15 10.88 2.64
CA ARG A 919 17.67 11.03 1.25
C ARG A 919 16.52 12.02 1.08
N THR A 920 15.83 12.39 2.16
CA THR A 920 14.67 13.31 2.15
C THR A 920 15.00 14.72 2.60
N GLN A 921 16.29 15.05 2.80
CA GLN A 921 16.75 16.36 3.29
C GLN A 921 16.06 17.55 2.59
N LYS A 922 16.10 17.60 1.25
CA LYS A 922 15.49 18.69 0.47
C LYS A 922 13.98 18.84 0.70
N PHE A 923 13.27 17.73 0.93
CA PHE A 923 11.83 17.75 1.21
C PHE A 923 11.55 18.26 2.63
N PHE A 924 12.36 17.85 3.62
CA PHE A 924 12.28 18.38 4.98
C PHE A 924 12.61 19.88 5.02
N GLU A 925 13.64 20.33 4.29
CA GLU A 925 14.00 21.75 4.14
C GLU A 925 12.84 22.59 3.57
N MET A 926 12.02 22.03 2.66
CA MET A 926 10.80 22.69 2.17
C MET A 926 9.72 22.83 3.25
N ILE A 927 9.53 21.81 4.11
CA ILE A 927 8.59 21.87 5.25
C ILE A 927 9.07 22.86 6.31
N GLU A 928 10.35 22.82 6.64
CA GLU A 928 10.95 23.65 7.69
C GLU A 928 10.94 25.15 7.32
N ASN A 929 11.31 25.49 6.10
CA ASN A 929 11.40 26.88 5.66
C ASN A 929 10.07 27.44 5.11
N HIS A 930 8.97 26.68 5.19
CA HIS A 930 7.66 27.13 4.73
C HIS A 930 7.15 28.34 5.55
N PRO A 931 6.60 29.41 4.94
CA PRO A 931 6.21 30.64 5.66
C PRO A 931 5.12 30.48 6.75
N LEU A 932 4.38 29.38 6.72
CA LEU A 932 3.44 29.00 7.78
C LEU A 932 4.10 28.16 8.88
N SER A 933 5.11 27.35 8.52
CA SER A 933 5.83 26.45 9.43
C SER A 933 6.62 27.24 10.47
N THR A 934 7.42 28.21 10.01
CA THR A 934 8.24 29.11 10.83
C THR A 934 7.43 29.89 11.89
N LYS A 935 6.13 30.09 11.68
CA LYS A 935 5.24 30.86 12.57
C LYS A 935 4.38 30.01 13.49
N LEU A 936 3.97 28.81 13.08
CA LEU A 936 2.90 28.06 13.75
C LEU A 936 3.21 26.59 14.03
N LEU A 937 4.27 26.00 13.44
CA LEU A 937 4.54 24.58 13.64
C LEU A 937 5.06 24.30 15.06
N VAL A 938 5.96 25.14 15.58
CA VAL A 938 6.50 25.06 16.95
C VAL A 938 5.41 25.02 18.04
N PRO A 939 4.50 26.03 18.16
CA PRO A 939 3.43 26.00 19.17
C PRO A 939 2.45 24.83 18.96
N SER A 940 2.19 24.45 17.71
CA SER A 940 1.29 23.33 17.39
C SER A 940 1.88 21.98 17.82
N LEU A 941 3.19 21.77 17.67
CA LEU A 941 3.88 20.58 18.16
C LEU A 941 3.98 20.56 19.70
N MET A 942 4.26 21.69 20.36
CA MET A 942 4.19 21.79 21.84
C MET A 942 2.80 21.44 22.38
N LYS A 943 1.75 21.94 21.71
CA LYS A 943 0.36 21.63 22.07
C LYS A 943 0.07 20.14 21.90
N PHE A 944 0.39 19.56 20.75
CA PHE A 944 0.12 18.13 20.49
C PHE A 944 0.85 17.21 21.48
N TYR A 945 2.10 17.51 21.81
CA TYR A 945 2.87 16.80 22.84
C TYR A 945 2.13 16.73 24.19
N THR A 946 1.39 17.81 24.52
CA THR A 946 0.57 17.91 25.73
C THR A 946 -0.77 17.19 25.59
N ASP A 947 -1.51 17.43 24.51
CA ASP A 947 -2.84 16.88 24.26
C ASP A 947 -2.83 15.33 24.16
N VAL A 948 -1.71 14.74 23.72
CA VAL A 948 -1.48 13.28 23.64
C VAL A 948 -1.36 12.59 25.02
N GLU A 949 -1.43 13.32 26.14
CA GLU A 949 -1.61 12.73 27.48
C GLU A 949 -3.05 12.21 27.72
N HIS A 950 -4.02 12.56 26.84
CA HIS A 950 -5.45 12.24 27.01
C HIS A 950 -6.11 11.83 25.67
N THR A 951 -5.55 10.84 24.96
CA THR A 951 -6.15 10.27 23.73
C THR A 951 -7.34 9.34 23.98
N GLY A 952 -7.49 8.80 25.21
CA GLY A 952 -8.64 8.00 25.65
C GLY A 952 -8.66 6.55 25.16
N ALA A 953 -7.50 5.92 24.95
CA ALA A 953 -7.37 4.60 24.32
C ALA A 953 -6.63 3.57 25.20
N THR A 954 -6.87 2.27 24.98
CA THR A 954 -6.29 1.21 25.84
C THR A 954 -4.78 1.02 25.70
N SER A 955 -4.14 1.55 24.65
CA SER A 955 -2.68 1.51 24.41
C SER A 955 -1.97 2.85 24.65
N GLU A 956 -2.76 3.92 24.86
CA GLU A 956 -2.36 5.33 25.01
C GLU A 956 -1.08 5.55 25.83
N PHE A 957 -0.97 4.87 26.97
CA PHE A 957 0.17 4.99 27.89
C PHE A 957 1.52 4.69 27.23
N TYR A 958 1.58 3.78 26.27
CA TYR A 958 2.81 3.44 25.54
C TYR A 958 2.97 4.29 24.28
N ASP A 959 1.88 4.47 23.54
CA ASP A 959 1.88 5.19 22.26
C ASP A 959 2.37 6.65 22.43
N LYS A 960 1.96 7.31 23.52
CA LYS A 960 2.34 8.70 23.81
C LYS A 960 3.85 8.92 23.82
N PHE A 961 4.65 7.99 24.35
CA PHE A 961 6.11 8.16 24.41
C PHE A 961 6.75 8.09 23.02
N THR A 962 6.26 7.21 22.15
CA THR A 962 6.70 7.12 20.74
C THR A 962 6.35 8.40 19.98
N ILE A 963 5.13 8.92 20.16
CA ILE A 963 4.69 10.19 19.55
C ILE A 963 5.56 11.36 20.05
N ARG A 964 5.81 11.43 21.35
CA ARG A 964 6.66 12.46 21.99
C ARG A 964 8.11 12.38 21.55
N TYR A 965 8.64 11.18 21.30
CA TYR A 965 9.95 10.97 20.69
C TYR A 965 10.00 11.48 19.25
N HIS A 966 9.00 11.16 18.41
CA HIS A 966 8.89 11.71 17.05
C HIS A 966 8.86 13.25 17.06
N ILE A 967 8.03 13.85 17.92
CA ILE A 967 7.99 15.31 18.12
C ILE A 967 9.36 15.83 18.56
N SER A 968 10.01 15.23 19.54
CA SER A 968 11.29 15.71 20.08
C SER A 968 12.40 15.75 19.03
N THR A 969 12.51 14.71 18.19
CA THR A 969 13.50 14.68 17.10
C THR A 969 13.22 15.75 16.05
N ILE A 970 11.95 15.99 15.69
CA ILE A 970 11.55 17.12 14.84
C ILE A 970 11.93 18.45 15.50
N PHE A 971 11.62 18.61 16.79
CA PHE A 971 11.89 19.82 17.58
C PHE A 971 13.37 20.18 17.60
N LYS A 972 14.26 19.18 17.76
CA LYS A 972 15.72 19.36 17.73
C LYS A 972 16.24 19.82 16.36
N SER A 973 15.59 19.45 15.26
CA SER A 973 15.91 19.97 13.92
C SER A 973 15.40 21.40 13.73
N LEU A 974 14.12 21.68 14.04
CA LEU A 974 13.56 23.04 13.96
C LEU A 974 14.36 24.03 14.82
N TRP A 975 14.88 23.59 15.96
CA TRP A 975 15.73 24.36 16.88
C TRP A 975 17.17 24.60 16.36
N GLN A 976 17.61 23.92 15.31
CA GLN A 976 18.86 24.23 14.62
C GLN A 976 18.67 25.29 13.52
N ASN A 977 17.44 25.49 13.02
CA ASN A 977 17.14 26.50 12.02
C ASN A 977 16.77 27.86 12.67
N ILE A 978 17.63 28.85 12.42
CA ILE A 978 17.52 30.24 12.91
C ILE A 978 16.13 30.87 12.63
N ALA A 979 15.45 30.47 11.55
CA ALA A 979 14.13 31.01 11.19
C ALA A 979 13.03 30.71 12.23
N HIS A 980 13.15 29.64 13.02
CA HIS A 980 12.15 29.26 14.04
C HIS A 980 12.43 29.90 15.41
N HIS A 981 13.66 30.38 15.67
CA HIS A 981 14.08 30.86 16.99
C HIS A 981 13.20 32.00 17.56
N GLY A 982 12.64 32.86 16.71
CA GLY A 982 11.71 33.92 17.14
C GLY A 982 10.46 33.34 17.79
N THR A 983 9.76 32.47 17.06
CA THR A 983 8.54 31.75 17.50
C THR A 983 8.80 30.91 18.75
N PHE A 984 9.94 30.23 18.84
CA PHE A 984 10.37 29.55 20.06
C PHE A 984 10.46 30.53 21.24
N MET A 985 11.16 31.66 21.09
CA MET A 985 11.34 32.65 22.16
C MET A 985 10.03 33.31 22.59
N GLU A 986 9.07 33.50 21.68
CA GLU A 986 7.73 34.01 22.00
C GLU A 986 6.94 33.03 22.89
N GLU A 987 6.86 31.76 22.51
CA GLU A 987 6.23 30.70 23.33
C GLU A 987 6.96 30.47 24.66
N PHE A 988 8.29 30.52 24.68
CA PHE A 988 9.05 30.33 25.91
C PHE A 988 8.80 31.45 26.95
N ASN A 989 8.69 32.70 26.51
CA ASN A 989 8.49 33.83 27.41
C ASN A 989 7.02 34.01 27.80
N SER A 990 6.07 33.75 26.88
CA SER A 990 4.64 34.08 27.06
C SER A 990 3.67 32.89 27.08
N GLY A 991 4.06 31.75 26.52
CA GLY A 991 3.19 30.61 26.25
C GLY A 991 2.74 29.86 27.51
N LYS A 992 1.42 29.78 27.72
CA LYS A 992 0.84 28.83 28.69
C LYS A 992 1.04 27.37 28.26
N GLN A 993 1.20 27.11 26.95
CA GLN A 993 1.50 25.77 26.45
C GLN A 993 2.92 25.32 26.80
N PHE A 994 3.91 26.22 26.79
CA PHE A 994 5.28 25.83 27.16
C PHE A 994 5.37 25.33 28.61
N VAL A 995 4.64 25.93 29.56
CA VAL A 995 4.58 25.44 30.96
C VAL A 995 4.04 24.01 31.04
N ARG A 996 3.00 23.70 30.26
CA ARG A 996 2.41 22.35 30.17
C ARG A 996 3.33 21.35 29.48
N TYR A 997 3.99 21.76 28.40
CA TYR A 997 5.01 20.97 27.70
C TYR A 997 6.17 20.60 28.63
N ILE A 998 6.72 21.56 29.38
CA ILE A 998 7.74 21.27 30.42
C ILE A 998 7.18 20.35 31.52
N ASN A 999 5.93 20.54 31.96
CA ASN A 999 5.31 19.65 32.93
C ASN A 999 5.23 18.18 32.44
N MET A 1000 4.84 17.96 31.18
CA MET A 1000 4.83 16.63 30.57
C MET A 1000 6.24 16.05 30.43
N LEU A 1001 7.22 16.85 30.01
CA LEU A 1001 8.63 16.43 29.98
C LEU A 1001 9.14 15.97 31.37
N ILE A 1002 8.79 16.69 32.46
CA ILE A 1002 9.14 16.27 33.84
C ILE A 1002 8.49 14.92 34.17
N ASN A 1003 7.20 14.73 33.86
CA ASN A 1003 6.49 13.46 34.08
C ASN A 1003 7.19 12.31 33.35
N ASP A 1004 7.48 12.50 32.06
CA ASP A 1004 8.06 11.47 31.21
C ASP A 1004 9.49 11.13 31.62
N THR A 1005 10.32 12.13 31.96
CA THR A 1005 11.69 11.88 32.46
C THR A 1005 11.68 11.16 33.81
N THR A 1006 10.73 11.47 34.70
CA THR A 1006 10.56 10.75 35.97
C THR A 1006 10.22 9.28 35.73
N PHE A 1007 9.22 9.00 34.88
CA PHE A 1007 8.77 7.63 34.62
C PHE A 1007 9.80 6.80 33.82
N LEU A 1008 10.29 7.33 32.70
CA LEU A 1008 11.15 6.58 31.78
C LEU A 1008 12.50 6.24 32.39
N LEU A 1009 13.07 7.12 33.22
CA LEU A 1009 14.31 6.81 33.94
C LEU A 1009 14.08 5.82 35.08
N ASP A 1010 13.03 5.94 35.88
CA ASP A 1010 12.81 5.01 37.00
C ASP A 1010 12.54 3.58 36.51
N GLU A 1011 11.63 3.39 35.54
CA GLU A 1011 11.37 2.07 34.96
C GLU A 1011 12.57 1.51 34.17
N SER A 1012 13.35 2.34 33.48
CA SER A 1012 14.53 1.83 32.76
C SER A 1012 15.67 1.43 33.70
N LEU A 1013 15.92 2.19 34.78
CA LEU A 1013 16.91 1.85 35.80
C LEU A 1013 16.49 0.64 36.63
N GLU A 1014 15.23 0.56 37.06
CA GLU A 1014 14.71 -0.64 37.75
C GLU A 1014 14.69 -1.86 36.80
N SER A 1015 14.45 -1.68 35.49
CA SER A 1015 14.58 -2.76 34.51
C SER A 1015 16.04 -3.20 34.30
N LEU A 1016 17.02 -2.29 34.33
CA LEU A 1016 18.45 -2.63 34.31
C LEU A 1016 18.84 -3.42 35.56
N LYS A 1017 18.31 -3.06 36.73
CA LYS A 1017 18.49 -3.81 37.96
C LYS A 1017 17.94 -5.24 37.84
N ARG A 1018 16.71 -5.43 37.34
CA ARG A 1018 16.13 -6.77 37.11
C ARG A 1018 16.97 -7.61 36.13
N ILE A 1019 17.55 -6.99 35.10
CA ILE A 1019 18.51 -7.65 34.20
C ILE A 1019 19.76 -8.09 34.95
N HIS A 1020 20.36 -7.22 35.78
CA HIS A 1020 21.56 -7.53 36.56
C HIS A 1020 21.33 -8.67 37.57
N GLU A 1021 20.20 -8.67 38.28
CA GLU A 1021 19.81 -9.74 39.21
C GLU A 1021 19.76 -11.11 38.51
N VAL A 1022 19.09 -11.21 37.35
CA VAL A 1022 18.99 -12.46 36.59
C VAL A 1022 20.33 -12.85 35.93
N GLN A 1023 21.16 -11.87 35.55
CA GLN A 1023 22.52 -12.13 35.03
C GLN A 1023 23.43 -12.75 36.10
N GLU A 1024 23.45 -12.22 37.33
CA GLU A 1024 24.25 -12.81 38.42
C GLU A 1024 23.70 -14.17 38.88
N GLU A 1025 22.38 -14.40 38.84
CA GLU A 1025 21.79 -15.74 39.04
C GLU A 1025 22.27 -16.75 37.98
N MET A 1026 22.22 -16.40 36.69
CA MET A 1026 22.68 -17.25 35.58
C MET A 1026 24.20 -17.52 35.60
N LYS A 1027 24.96 -16.59 36.17
CA LYS A 1027 26.41 -16.67 36.33
C LYS A 1027 26.82 -17.62 37.46
N ASN A 1028 26.00 -17.77 38.50
CA ASN A 1028 26.20 -18.80 39.53
C ASN A 1028 25.67 -20.18 39.06
N LYS A 1029 26.42 -20.83 38.16
CA LYS A 1029 26.03 -22.11 37.54
C LYS A 1029 25.62 -23.19 38.53
N GLU A 1030 26.26 -23.28 39.69
CA GLU A 1030 25.95 -24.30 40.70
C GLU A 1030 24.53 -24.14 41.27
N GLN A 1031 24.08 -22.90 41.52
CA GLN A 1031 22.69 -22.64 41.91
C GLN A 1031 21.73 -22.66 40.72
N TRP A 1032 22.19 -22.21 39.54
CA TRP A 1032 21.36 -22.20 38.34
C TRP A 1032 20.97 -23.60 37.86
N ASP A 1033 21.92 -24.54 37.80
CA ASP A 1033 21.67 -25.91 37.33
C ASP A 1033 20.86 -26.75 38.33
N LEU A 1034 20.72 -26.29 39.59
CA LEU A 1034 19.79 -26.85 40.59
C LEU A 1034 18.34 -26.37 40.41
N LEU A 1035 18.09 -25.29 39.66
CA LEU A 1035 16.73 -24.81 39.39
C LEU A 1035 15.97 -25.76 38.45
N PRO A 1036 14.67 -26.03 38.68
CA PRO A 1036 13.84 -26.73 37.71
C PRO A 1036 13.87 -26.04 36.34
N ARG A 1037 13.91 -26.82 35.25
CA ARG A 1037 13.99 -26.28 33.87
C ARG A 1037 12.89 -25.27 33.54
N ASP A 1038 11.68 -25.46 34.08
CA ASP A 1038 10.58 -24.52 33.87
C ASP A 1038 10.86 -23.14 34.52
N GLN A 1039 11.56 -23.11 35.66
CA GLN A 1039 12.01 -21.88 36.31
C GLN A 1039 13.19 -21.24 35.58
N GLN A 1040 14.16 -22.05 35.11
CA GLN A 1040 15.24 -21.56 34.23
C GLN A 1040 14.68 -20.90 32.97
N GLN A 1041 13.72 -21.56 32.30
CA GLN A 1041 13.07 -21.04 31.10
C GLN A 1041 12.20 -19.80 31.40
N ALA A 1042 11.51 -19.76 32.54
CA ALA A 1042 10.78 -18.57 32.99
C ALA A 1042 11.71 -17.38 33.25
N ARG A 1043 12.85 -17.59 33.93
CA ARG A 1043 13.88 -16.55 34.15
C ARG A 1043 14.51 -16.06 32.85
N GLN A 1044 14.84 -16.96 31.92
CA GLN A 1044 15.35 -16.57 30.59
C GLN A 1044 14.29 -15.79 29.77
N SER A 1045 13.02 -16.17 29.88
CA SER A 1045 11.91 -15.45 29.24
C SER A 1045 11.69 -14.07 29.87
N GLN A 1046 11.85 -13.96 31.19
CA GLN A 1046 11.82 -12.67 31.90
C GLN A 1046 12.98 -11.78 31.43
N LEU A 1047 14.22 -12.29 31.41
CA LEU A 1047 15.40 -11.57 30.95
C LEU A 1047 15.19 -11.02 29.53
N ALA A 1048 14.75 -11.86 28.58
CA ALA A 1048 14.51 -11.43 27.20
C ALA A 1048 13.42 -10.33 27.09
N GLN A 1049 12.47 -10.27 28.02
CA GLN A 1049 11.44 -9.23 28.08
C GLN A 1049 11.96 -7.95 28.76
N ASP A 1050 12.62 -8.04 29.92
CA ASP A 1050 13.23 -6.89 30.59
C ASP A 1050 14.31 -6.24 29.71
N GLU A 1051 15.14 -7.01 28.99
CA GLU A 1051 16.11 -6.49 28.00
C GLU A 1051 15.46 -5.71 26.86
N ARG A 1052 14.25 -6.12 26.43
CA ARG A 1052 13.49 -5.43 25.37
C ARG A 1052 12.88 -4.12 25.90
N VAL A 1053 12.31 -4.14 27.09
CA VAL A 1053 11.71 -2.97 27.74
C VAL A 1053 12.79 -1.93 28.06
N SER A 1054 13.88 -2.34 28.71
CA SER A 1054 15.02 -1.48 29.07
C SER A 1054 15.57 -0.72 27.87
N ARG A 1055 15.88 -1.40 26.75
CA ARG A 1055 16.35 -0.73 25.52
C ARG A 1055 15.35 0.30 24.99
N SER A 1056 14.06 -0.03 25.00
CA SER A 1056 13.02 0.87 24.49
C SER A 1056 12.89 2.13 25.35
N TYR A 1057 12.85 1.98 26.67
CA TYR A 1057 12.73 3.11 27.58
C TYR A 1057 14.01 3.94 27.70
N LEU A 1058 15.20 3.34 27.62
CA LEU A 1058 16.47 4.08 27.64
C LEU A 1058 16.64 4.99 26.42
N ALA A 1059 16.23 4.55 25.23
CA ALA A 1059 16.26 5.39 24.03
C ALA A 1059 15.34 6.63 24.19
N LEU A 1060 14.12 6.41 24.67
CA LEU A 1060 13.14 7.48 24.94
C LEU A 1060 13.63 8.43 26.05
N ALA A 1061 14.16 7.89 27.15
CA ALA A 1061 14.69 8.67 28.27
C ALA A 1061 15.88 9.53 27.85
N THR A 1062 16.82 8.98 27.07
CA THR A 1062 18.02 9.70 26.60
C THR A 1062 17.64 10.89 25.73
N GLU A 1063 16.71 10.72 24.78
CA GLU A 1063 16.24 11.85 23.96
C GLU A 1063 15.53 12.92 24.79
N THR A 1064 14.77 12.52 25.81
CA THR A 1064 14.01 13.41 26.69
C THR A 1064 14.93 14.23 27.61
N VAL A 1065 15.96 13.61 28.19
CA VAL A 1065 16.98 14.30 29.00
C VAL A 1065 17.83 15.25 28.14
N ASP A 1066 18.19 14.84 26.93
CA ASP A 1066 18.90 15.70 25.99
C ASP A 1066 18.04 16.89 25.53
N MET A 1067 16.72 16.69 25.33
CA MET A 1067 15.76 17.77 25.07
C MET A 1067 15.68 18.76 26.25
N PHE A 1068 15.70 18.29 27.50
CA PHE A 1068 15.84 19.15 28.68
C PHE A 1068 17.12 19.97 28.64
N HIS A 1069 18.27 19.32 28.49
CA HIS A 1069 19.61 19.94 28.48
C HIS A 1069 19.75 21.05 27.44
N ILE A 1070 19.18 20.84 26.25
CA ILE A 1070 19.15 21.82 25.16
C ILE A 1070 18.33 23.06 25.55
N LEU A 1071 17.16 22.88 26.19
CA LEU A 1071 16.28 23.98 26.61
C LEU A 1071 16.83 24.75 27.82
N THR A 1072 17.27 24.06 28.88
CA THR A 1072 17.77 24.70 30.11
C THR A 1072 19.01 25.54 29.85
N LYS A 1073 19.80 25.19 28.83
CA LYS A 1073 20.99 25.93 28.39
C LYS A 1073 20.69 27.32 27.81
N GLN A 1074 19.53 27.52 27.17
CA GLN A 1074 19.17 28.80 26.55
C GLN A 1074 17.98 29.51 27.22
N VAL A 1075 17.13 28.78 27.95
CA VAL A 1075 15.76 29.21 28.32
C VAL A 1075 15.50 28.96 29.81
N GLN A 1076 16.34 29.47 30.69
CA GLN A 1076 16.32 29.15 32.12
C GLN A 1076 15.02 29.59 32.84
N LYS A 1077 14.49 30.77 32.53
CA LYS A 1077 13.44 31.44 33.33
C LYS A 1077 12.15 30.61 33.55
N PRO A 1078 11.58 29.90 32.55
CA PRO A 1078 10.32 29.18 32.75
C PRO A 1078 10.46 27.93 33.63
N PHE A 1079 11.60 27.24 33.62
CA PHE A 1079 11.88 26.12 34.52
C PHE A 1079 11.89 26.54 36.00
N LEU A 1080 12.15 27.82 36.28
CA LEU A 1080 12.23 28.40 37.62
C LEU A 1080 10.89 28.95 38.15
N ARG A 1081 9.78 28.79 37.40
CA ARG A 1081 8.43 29.18 37.87
C ARG A 1081 8.03 28.36 39.12
N PRO A 1082 7.29 28.93 40.10
CA PRO A 1082 6.95 28.25 41.35
C PRO A 1082 6.31 26.86 41.17
N GLU A 1083 5.46 26.70 40.16
CA GLU A 1083 4.74 25.47 39.84
C GLU A 1083 5.59 24.39 39.15
N LEU A 1084 6.79 24.73 38.66
CA LEU A 1084 7.73 23.82 37.97
C LEU A 1084 9.04 23.59 38.74
N GLY A 1085 9.64 24.62 39.33
CA GLY A 1085 11.00 24.59 39.91
C GLY A 1085 11.22 23.46 40.93
N PRO A 1086 10.38 23.34 41.98
CA PRO A 1086 10.47 22.25 42.96
C PRO A 1086 10.26 20.86 42.34
N ARG A 1087 9.42 20.75 41.30
CA ARG A 1087 9.19 19.48 40.60
C ARG A 1087 10.39 19.05 39.77
N LEU A 1088 11.04 19.99 39.10
CA LEU A 1088 12.28 19.76 38.36
C LEU A 1088 13.42 19.38 39.31
N ALA A 1089 13.57 20.10 40.43
CA ALA A 1089 14.57 19.78 41.45
C ALA A 1089 14.39 18.37 42.03
N ALA A 1090 13.17 18.01 42.46
CA ALA A 1090 12.87 16.67 42.98
C ALA A 1090 13.10 15.55 41.93
N MET A 1091 12.73 15.78 40.66
CA MET A 1091 12.99 14.84 39.56
C MET A 1091 14.49 14.62 39.34
N LEU A 1092 15.28 15.69 39.32
CA LEU A 1092 16.73 15.61 39.13
C LEU A 1092 17.42 14.97 40.35
N ASN A 1093 17.01 15.34 41.57
CA ASN A 1093 17.55 14.78 42.81
C ASN A 1093 17.30 13.26 42.88
N PHE A 1094 16.08 12.82 42.57
CA PHE A 1094 15.73 11.40 42.52
C PHE A 1094 16.56 10.63 41.50
N ASN A 1095 16.78 11.20 40.30
CA ASN A 1095 17.62 10.57 39.28
C ASN A 1095 19.11 10.53 39.67
N LEU A 1096 19.64 11.59 40.31
CA LEU A 1096 20.97 11.53 40.93
C LEU A 1096 21.04 10.47 42.04
N GLN A 1097 19.99 10.32 42.85
CA GLN A 1097 19.93 9.33 43.93
C GLN A 1097 19.99 7.89 43.40
N GLN A 1098 19.29 7.58 42.29
CA GLN A 1098 19.35 6.27 41.63
C GLN A 1098 20.72 6.04 40.96
N LEU A 1099 21.28 7.03 40.25
CA LEU A 1099 22.56 6.90 39.52
C LEU A 1099 23.81 6.94 40.42
N CYS A 1100 23.78 7.71 41.51
CA CYS A 1100 24.95 7.97 42.36
C CYS A 1100 24.82 7.46 43.81
N GLY A 1101 23.61 7.16 44.30
CA GLY A 1101 23.39 6.58 45.62
C GLY A 1101 23.82 5.11 45.74
N PRO A 1102 23.48 4.42 46.85
CA PRO A 1102 23.97 3.07 47.16
C PRO A 1102 23.56 2.01 46.14
N LYS A 1103 22.35 2.13 45.55
CA LYS A 1103 21.81 1.23 44.51
C LYS A 1103 22.56 1.30 43.17
N CYS A 1104 23.44 2.27 42.97
CA CYS A 1104 24.27 2.44 41.76
C CYS A 1104 25.02 1.15 41.36
N ARG A 1105 25.34 0.27 42.33
CA ARG A 1105 26.00 -1.03 42.08
C ARG A 1105 25.09 -2.00 41.30
N ASP A 1106 23.80 -1.99 41.62
CA ASP A 1106 22.78 -2.90 41.07
C ASP A 1106 22.52 -2.64 39.57
N LEU A 1107 22.94 -1.49 39.05
CA LEU A 1107 22.77 -1.07 37.64
C LEU A 1107 23.85 -1.63 36.70
N LYS A 1108 24.77 -2.47 37.21
CA LYS A 1108 25.97 -2.92 36.47
C LYS A 1108 25.71 -4.16 35.60
N VAL A 1109 24.85 -4.00 34.58
CA VAL A 1109 24.56 -5.04 33.57
C VAL A 1109 25.78 -5.40 32.70
N GLU A 1110 25.80 -6.62 32.18
CA GLU A 1110 26.71 -7.02 31.11
C GLU A 1110 26.38 -6.32 29.78
N ASN A 1111 27.41 -5.83 29.09
CA ASN A 1111 27.34 -5.12 27.80
C ASN A 1111 26.30 -3.97 27.78
N PRO A 1112 26.48 -2.89 28.58
CA PRO A 1112 25.47 -1.81 28.72
C PRO A 1112 25.10 -1.12 27.40
N GLU A 1113 26.01 -1.07 26.42
CA GLU A 1113 25.79 -0.60 25.05
C GLU A 1113 24.65 -1.34 24.34
N LYS A 1114 24.41 -2.62 24.67
CA LYS A 1114 23.30 -3.44 24.14
C LYS A 1114 21.92 -2.84 24.44
N TYR A 1115 21.81 -1.98 25.44
CA TYR A 1115 20.58 -1.31 25.87
C TYR A 1115 20.62 0.21 25.61
N GLY A 1116 21.74 0.76 25.12
CA GLY A 1116 21.96 2.20 25.01
C GLY A 1116 22.28 2.89 26.35
N PHE A 1117 22.73 2.15 27.37
CA PHE A 1117 22.97 2.71 28.70
C PHE A 1117 24.35 3.37 28.80
N GLU A 1118 24.39 4.71 28.71
CA GLU A 1118 25.61 5.53 28.82
C GLU A 1118 25.63 6.32 30.15
N PRO A 1119 25.81 5.68 31.33
CA PRO A 1119 25.63 6.33 32.63
C PRO A 1119 26.54 7.52 32.89
N LYS A 1120 27.73 7.57 32.27
CA LYS A 1120 28.62 8.74 32.32
C LYS A 1120 28.00 9.98 31.67
N LYS A 1121 27.40 9.81 30.48
CA LYS A 1121 26.80 10.89 29.68
C LYS A 1121 25.47 11.33 30.28
N LEU A 1122 24.66 10.38 30.77
CA LEU A 1122 23.45 10.70 31.51
C LEU A 1122 23.76 11.54 32.77
N LEU A 1123 24.77 11.16 33.54
CA LEU A 1123 25.24 11.96 34.69
C LEU A 1123 25.82 13.31 34.24
N ASP A 1124 26.52 13.37 33.10
CA ASP A 1124 27.04 14.61 32.52
C ASP A 1124 25.92 15.60 32.17
N GLN A 1125 24.88 15.14 31.44
CA GLN A 1125 23.73 15.95 31.05
C GLN A 1125 22.93 16.40 32.29
N LEU A 1126 22.65 15.50 33.24
CA LEU A 1126 21.92 15.84 34.47
C LEU A 1126 22.67 16.88 35.31
N THR A 1127 23.98 16.71 35.53
CA THR A 1127 24.78 17.68 36.29
C THR A 1127 24.97 19.01 35.57
N ASP A 1128 24.94 19.02 34.23
CA ASP A 1128 24.89 20.25 33.45
C ASP A 1128 23.57 21.01 33.66
N ILE A 1129 22.42 20.33 33.79
CA ILE A 1129 21.13 21.00 34.04
C ILE A 1129 21.16 21.78 35.36
N TYR A 1130 21.77 21.21 36.43
CA TYR A 1130 22.00 21.95 37.68
C TYR A 1130 22.89 23.18 37.48
N LEU A 1131 23.98 23.06 36.74
CA LEU A 1131 24.92 24.16 36.47
C LEU A 1131 24.34 25.24 35.55
N GLN A 1132 23.42 24.88 34.66
CA GLN A 1132 22.69 25.79 33.79
C GLN A 1132 21.58 26.55 34.54
N LEU A 1133 21.07 26.00 35.65
CA LEU A 1133 20.01 26.61 36.46
C LEU A 1133 20.50 27.21 37.79
N ASP A 1134 21.82 27.28 38.03
CA ASP A 1134 22.42 27.84 39.26
C ASP A 1134 21.97 29.29 39.53
N CYS A 1135 21.00 29.41 40.43
CA CYS A 1135 20.49 30.66 40.96
C CYS A 1135 19.84 30.41 42.33
N ALA A 1136 19.67 31.45 43.15
CA ALA A 1136 19.09 31.32 44.49
C ALA A 1136 17.67 30.69 44.49
N ARG A 1137 16.86 30.90 43.44
CA ARG A 1137 15.54 30.25 43.29
C ARG A 1137 15.65 28.74 43.10
N PHE A 1138 16.62 28.27 42.31
CA PHE A 1138 16.81 26.84 42.07
C PHE A 1138 17.50 26.17 43.26
N ALA A 1139 18.47 26.85 43.89
CA ALA A 1139 19.07 26.38 45.14
C ALA A 1139 18.01 26.18 46.25
N LYS A 1140 17.03 27.08 46.37
CA LYS A 1140 15.86 26.86 47.25
C LYS A 1140 15.03 25.65 46.80
N ALA A 1141 14.70 25.54 45.52
CA ALA A 1141 13.91 24.42 45.00
C ALA A 1141 14.57 23.05 45.24
N ILE A 1142 15.91 22.97 45.29
CA ILE A 1142 16.66 21.76 45.68
C ILE A 1142 16.59 21.55 47.20
N ALA A 1143 16.76 22.60 48.00
CA ALA A 1143 16.67 22.56 49.46
C ALA A 1143 15.27 22.23 49.99
N ASP A 1144 14.22 22.54 49.22
CA ASP A 1144 12.82 22.24 49.55
C ASP A 1144 12.45 20.76 49.26
N ASP A 1145 13.28 19.98 48.56
CA ASP A 1145 13.07 18.54 48.32
C ASP A 1145 13.62 17.67 49.46
N GLN A 1146 12.85 17.59 50.55
CA GLN A 1146 13.16 16.72 51.70
C GLN A 1146 13.23 15.20 51.37
N ARG A 1147 12.84 14.75 50.16
CA ARG A 1147 12.72 13.31 49.84
C ARG A 1147 13.96 12.72 49.19
N SER A 1148 14.58 13.43 48.25
CA SER A 1148 15.72 12.91 47.48
C SER A 1148 16.99 13.78 47.54
N TYR A 1149 16.94 15.00 48.08
CA TYR A 1149 18.17 15.70 48.47
C TYR A 1149 18.85 14.99 49.66
N SER A 1150 20.18 14.89 49.59
CA SER A 1150 21.04 14.64 50.75
C SER A 1150 22.42 15.26 50.47
N LYS A 1151 23.10 15.69 51.53
CA LYS A 1151 24.45 16.27 51.40
C LYS A 1151 25.45 15.23 50.88
N GLU A 1152 25.39 14.03 51.43
CA GLU A 1152 26.23 12.88 51.09
C GLU A 1152 26.05 12.48 49.62
N LEU A 1153 24.84 12.61 49.08
CA LEU A 1153 24.56 12.39 47.67
C LEU A 1153 25.33 13.39 46.79
N PHE A 1154 25.31 14.69 47.12
CA PHE A 1154 26.03 15.71 46.35
C PHE A 1154 27.55 15.56 46.48
N GLU A 1155 28.06 15.18 47.66
CA GLU A 1155 29.47 14.86 47.87
C GLU A 1155 29.92 13.62 47.05
N GLU A 1156 29.11 12.55 47.00
CA GLU A 1156 29.40 11.36 46.18
C GLU A 1156 29.23 11.62 44.68
N VAL A 1157 28.33 12.53 44.26
CA VAL A 1157 28.24 13.02 42.87
C VAL A 1157 29.52 13.77 42.47
N ILE A 1158 30.04 14.65 43.34
CA ILE A 1158 31.33 15.35 43.15
C ILE A 1158 32.50 14.35 43.08
N SER A 1159 32.53 13.36 43.98
CA SER A 1159 33.48 12.25 43.99
C SER A 1159 33.46 11.48 42.66
N LYS A 1160 32.28 11.08 42.18
CA LYS A 1160 32.09 10.34 40.92
C LYS A 1160 32.47 11.16 39.70
N MET A 1161 32.05 12.42 39.58
CA MET A 1161 32.45 13.31 38.48
C MET A 1161 33.97 13.45 38.40
N ARG A 1162 34.63 13.68 39.54
CA ARG A 1162 36.09 13.85 39.66
C ARG A 1162 36.85 12.55 39.33
N LYS A 1163 36.37 11.41 39.81
CA LYS A 1163 37.00 10.08 39.62
C LYS A 1163 36.80 9.51 38.22
N ALA A 1164 35.66 9.77 37.58
CA ALA A 1164 35.33 9.25 36.25
C ALA A 1164 35.75 10.20 35.10
N GLY A 1165 36.26 11.39 35.41
CA GLY A 1165 36.73 12.38 34.44
C GLY A 1165 35.61 13.06 33.63
N ILE A 1166 34.42 13.18 34.21
CA ILE A 1166 33.20 13.60 33.48
C ILE A 1166 33.20 15.11 33.25
N LYS A 1167 33.36 15.91 34.32
CA LYS A 1167 33.36 17.37 34.27
C LYS A 1167 34.77 17.96 34.45
N SER A 1168 34.98 19.16 33.91
CA SER A 1168 36.19 19.94 34.17
C SER A 1168 36.27 20.37 35.64
N THR A 1169 37.48 20.63 36.14
CA THR A 1169 37.69 21.11 37.52
C THR A 1169 36.86 22.36 37.84
N ILE A 1170 36.78 23.30 36.90
CA ILE A 1170 35.97 24.53 37.03
C ILE A 1170 34.48 24.21 37.19
N ALA A 1171 33.94 23.25 36.44
CA ALA A 1171 32.54 22.83 36.55
C ALA A 1171 32.27 22.08 37.86
N ILE A 1172 33.22 21.25 38.32
CA ILE A 1172 33.12 20.54 39.61
C ILE A 1172 33.10 21.52 40.79
N GLU A 1173 33.98 22.54 40.80
CA GLU A 1173 33.98 23.55 41.88
C GLU A 1173 32.74 24.45 41.82
N LYS A 1174 32.18 24.73 40.63
CA LYS A 1174 30.85 25.38 40.52
C LYS A 1174 29.73 24.53 41.12
N PHE A 1175 29.73 23.21 40.87
CA PHE A 1175 28.72 22.31 41.43
C PHE A 1175 28.86 22.21 42.97
N LYS A 1176 30.10 22.23 43.49
CA LYS A 1176 30.39 22.31 44.93
C LYS A 1176 29.87 23.62 45.55
N LEU A 1177 30.08 24.76 44.90
CA LEU A 1177 29.51 26.05 45.33
C LEU A 1177 27.96 26.05 45.29
N LEU A 1178 27.33 25.34 44.36
CA LEU A 1178 25.87 25.15 44.37
C LEU A 1178 25.43 24.30 45.57
N ALA A 1179 26.12 23.19 45.85
CA ALA A 1179 25.82 22.34 47.02
C ALA A 1179 25.96 23.12 48.35
N GLU A 1180 26.99 23.97 48.47
CA GLU A 1180 27.19 24.83 49.65
C GLU A 1180 26.06 25.86 49.84
N LYS A 1181 25.55 26.47 48.75
CA LYS A 1181 24.35 27.35 48.81
C LYS A 1181 23.10 26.57 49.22
N VAL A 1182 22.91 25.35 48.70
CA VAL A 1182 21.75 24.51 49.02
C VAL A 1182 21.77 24.14 50.50
N GLU A 1183 22.92 23.72 51.03
CA GLU A 1183 23.11 23.39 52.44
C GLU A 1183 22.81 24.58 53.38
N GLU A 1184 23.24 25.80 53.02
CA GLU A 1184 22.89 27.02 53.76
C GLU A 1184 21.37 27.24 53.81
N ILE A 1185 20.68 27.02 52.68
CA ILE A 1185 19.22 27.15 52.61
C ILE A 1185 18.52 26.02 53.37
N VAL A 1186 18.98 24.77 53.31
CA VAL A 1186 18.45 23.66 54.13
C VAL A 1186 18.59 23.96 55.62
N ALA A 1187 19.77 24.42 56.06
CA ALA A 1187 20.02 24.80 57.44
C ALA A 1187 19.21 26.02 57.91
N LYS A 1188 18.70 26.84 56.98
CA LYS A 1188 17.78 27.96 57.24
C LYS A 1188 16.31 27.50 57.23
N ASN A 1189 15.91 26.67 56.27
CA ASN A 1189 14.59 26.06 56.18
C ASN A 1189 14.29 25.26 57.47
N ALA A 1190 15.22 24.42 57.92
CA ALA A 1190 15.05 23.61 59.12
C ALA A 1190 14.95 24.42 60.43
N ARG A 1191 15.44 25.67 60.45
CA ARG A 1191 15.18 26.60 61.58
C ARG A 1191 13.78 27.17 61.46
N ALA A 1192 13.43 27.73 60.30
CA ALA A 1192 12.10 28.27 60.03
C ALA A 1192 10.96 27.25 60.27
N GLU A 1193 11.19 25.97 59.95
CA GLU A 1193 10.24 24.87 60.20
C GLU A 1193 10.02 24.62 61.71
N ILE A 1194 11.01 24.88 62.56
CA ILE A 1194 10.86 24.92 64.03
C ILE A 1194 10.16 26.23 64.45
N ASP A 1195 10.67 27.37 63.99
CA ASP A 1195 10.25 28.72 64.39
C ASP A 1195 8.76 29.02 64.07
N TYR A 1196 8.22 28.43 62.99
CA TYR A 1196 6.82 28.60 62.55
C TYR A 1196 5.96 27.34 62.74
N SER A 1197 6.43 26.33 63.49
CA SER A 1197 5.71 25.07 63.71
C SER A 1197 4.32 25.23 64.35
N ASP A 1198 4.08 26.33 65.06
CA ASP A 1198 2.82 26.70 65.70
C ASP A 1198 1.92 27.62 64.85
N ALA A 1199 2.16 27.72 63.53
CA ALA A 1199 1.30 28.44 62.61
C ALA A 1199 -0.16 27.96 62.69
N PRO A 1200 -1.15 28.87 62.87
CA PRO A 1200 -2.58 28.53 62.86
C PRO A 1200 -3.01 27.82 61.57
N ASP A 1201 -3.93 26.86 61.67
CA ASP A 1201 -4.42 26.05 60.54
C ASP A 1201 -4.96 26.90 59.38
N GLU A 1202 -5.59 28.05 59.68
CA GLU A 1202 -6.10 29.01 58.68
C GLU A 1202 -5.01 29.63 57.78
N PHE A 1203 -3.75 29.56 58.20
CA PHE A 1203 -2.59 30.04 57.45
C PHE A 1203 -1.88 28.93 56.65
N ARG A 1204 -2.32 27.67 56.78
CA ARG A 1204 -1.70 26.50 56.14
C ARG A 1204 -2.44 26.08 54.88
N ASP A 1205 -1.70 25.51 53.93
CA ASP A 1205 -2.27 24.95 52.71
C ASP A 1205 -3.00 23.63 53.01
N PRO A 1206 -4.29 23.48 52.65
CA PRO A 1206 -5.10 22.31 52.98
C PRO A 1206 -4.73 21.01 52.22
N LEU A 1207 -3.76 21.04 51.31
CA LEU A 1207 -3.23 19.86 50.63
C LEU A 1207 -1.81 19.49 51.13
N MET A 1208 -0.99 20.49 51.46
CA MET A 1208 0.43 20.31 51.78
C MET A 1208 0.81 20.54 53.27
N ASP A 1209 -0.07 21.08 54.11
CA ASP A 1209 0.18 21.47 55.52
C ASP A 1209 1.35 22.48 55.69
N THR A 1210 1.67 23.22 54.62
CA THR A 1210 2.72 24.26 54.60
C THR A 1210 2.12 25.66 54.69
N LEU A 1211 2.79 26.60 55.35
CA LEU A 1211 2.38 28.01 55.42
C LEU A 1211 2.17 28.62 54.01
N MET A 1212 0.98 29.18 53.76
CA MET A 1212 0.63 29.76 52.46
C MET A 1212 1.42 31.05 52.17
N THR A 1213 1.86 31.22 50.92
CA THR A 1213 2.68 32.36 50.47
C THR A 1213 1.93 33.30 49.52
N ASP A 1214 1.01 32.76 48.72
CA ASP A 1214 0.05 33.50 47.88
C ASP A 1214 -1.33 32.83 47.94
N PRO A 1215 -2.10 33.03 49.03
CA PRO A 1215 -3.40 32.39 49.20
C PRO A 1215 -4.41 32.83 48.12
N VAL A 1216 -5.07 31.84 47.51
CA VAL A 1216 -6.13 31.99 46.52
C VAL A 1216 -7.36 31.20 46.93
N ARG A 1217 -8.53 31.76 46.66
CA ARG A 1217 -9.83 31.13 46.88
C ARG A 1217 -10.30 30.42 45.60
N LEU A 1218 -10.80 29.20 45.78
CA LEU A 1218 -11.42 28.40 44.72
C LEU A 1218 -12.95 28.64 44.71
N PRO A 1219 -13.65 28.38 43.58
CA PRO A 1219 -15.10 28.45 43.51
C PRO A 1219 -15.83 27.51 44.49
N SER A 1220 -15.16 26.47 44.98
CA SER A 1220 -15.61 25.58 46.06
C SER A 1220 -15.65 26.23 47.45
N GLY A 1221 -15.05 27.42 47.59
CA GLY A 1221 -14.95 28.17 48.84
C GLY A 1221 -13.63 27.98 49.59
N THR A 1222 -12.90 26.90 49.33
CA THR A 1222 -11.58 26.57 49.92
C THR A 1222 -10.52 27.61 49.55
N ILE A 1223 -9.61 27.90 50.47
CA ILE A 1223 -8.42 28.74 50.25
C ILE A 1223 -7.17 27.85 50.29
N MET A 1224 -6.23 28.04 49.37
CA MET A 1224 -4.96 27.30 49.28
C MET A 1224 -3.88 28.14 48.56
N ASP A 1225 -2.61 27.72 48.55
CA ASP A 1225 -1.55 28.49 47.88
C ASP A 1225 -1.64 28.39 46.35
N ARG A 1226 -1.45 29.53 45.66
CA ARG A 1226 -1.50 29.61 44.19
C ARG A 1226 -0.58 28.58 43.51
N SER A 1227 0.63 28.38 44.01
CA SER A 1227 1.60 27.47 43.38
C SER A 1227 1.16 26.00 43.45
N ILE A 1228 0.44 25.63 44.52
CA ILE A 1228 -0.06 24.28 44.76
C ILE A 1228 -1.28 24.00 43.87
N ILE A 1229 -2.24 24.92 43.76
CA ILE A 1229 -3.38 24.73 42.85
C ILE A 1229 -2.97 24.82 41.38
N LEU A 1230 -2.04 25.71 40.99
CA LEU A 1230 -1.50 25.74 39.62
C LEU A 1230 -0.78 24.42 39.27
N ARG A 1231 -0.01 23.85 40.20
CA ARG A 1231 0.62 22.53 40.03
C ARG A 1231 -0.39 21.41 39.80
N HIS A 1232 -1.55 21.45 40.46
CA HIS A 1232 -2.65 20.50 40.19
C HIS A 1232 -3.27 20.74 38.80
N LEU A 1233 -3.58 22.00 38.46
CA LEU A 1233 -4.16 22.41 37.17
C LEU A 1233 -3.26 22.16 35.94
N LEU A 1234 -1.96 21.92 36.14
CA LEU A 1234 -1.04 21.45 35.09
C LEU A 1234 -1.18 19.94 34.76
N ASN A 1235 -1.77 19.15 35.64
CA ASN A 1235 -2.03 17.72 35.46
C ASN A 1235 -3.53 17.40 35.26
N SER A 1236 -4.42 18.12 35.95
CA SER A 1236 -5.88 17.94 35.83
C SER A 1236 -6.61 19.27 36.01
N SER A 1237 -7.44 19.66 35.04
CA SER A 1237 -8.25 20.88 35.07
C SER A 1237 -9.50 20.75 35.97
N THR A 1238 -9.29 20.34 37.21
CA THR A 1238 -10.33 20.08 38.21
C THR A 1238 -10.00 20.70 39.56
N ASP A 1239 -11.01 20.94 40.39
CA ASP A 1239 -10.85 21.23 41.81
C ASP A 1239 -10.43 19.93 42.56
N PRO A 1240 -9.36 19.95 43.37
CA PRO A 1240 -8.84 18.74 44.00
C PRO A 1240 -9.75 18.15 45.09
N PHE A 1241 -10.66 18.95 45.66
CA PHE A 1241 -11.56 18.55 46.75
C PHE A 1241 -12.91 18.02 46.23
N ASN A 1242 -13.48 18.64 45.20
CA ASN A 1242 -14.82 18.29 44.68
C ASN A 1242 -14.86 17.76 43.24
N ARG A 1243 -13.71 17.77 42.52
CA ARG A 1243 -13.53 17.30 41.13
C ARG A 1243 -14.36 18.01 40.05
N GLN A 1244 -14.98 19.15 40.36
CA GLN A 1244 -15.61 20.00 39.35
C GLN A 1244 -14.54 20.62 38.45
N THR A 1245 -14.91 21.02 37.22
CA THR A 1245 -13.98 21.64 36.27
C THR A 1245 -13.51 23.00 36.76
N LEU A 1246 -12.19 23.18 36.82
CA LEU A 1246 -11.54 24.39 37.36
C LEU A 1246 -10.48 24.91 36.37
N THR A 1247 -10.34 26.22 36.30
CA THR A 1247 -9.32 26.89 35.47
C THR A 1247 -8.63 28.00 36.27
N GLU A 1248 -7.39 28.33 35.89
CA GLU A 1248 -6.59 29.40 36.51
C GLU A 1248 -7.34 30.74 36.60
N ASN A 1249 -8.16 31.06 35.60
CA ASN A 1249 -8.93 32.31 35.54
C ASN A 1249 -10.08 32.38 36.58
N MET A 1250 -10.36 31.28 37.30
CA MET A 1250 -11.40 31.18 38.34
C MET A 1250 -10.82 31.27 39.76
N LEU A 1251 -9.51 31.56 39.90
CA LEU A 1251 -8.81 31.64 41.19
C LEU A 1251 -8.76 33.08 41.69
N GLU A 1252 -9.52 33.38 42.75
CA GLU A 1252 -9.58 34.73 43.34
C GLU A 1252 -8.42 34.95 44.33
N PRO A 1253 -7.59 36.01 44.21
CA PRO A 1253 -6.55 36.31 45.20
C PRO A 1253 -7.15 36.72 46.56
N VAL A 1254 -6.55 36.27 47.67
CA VAL A 1254 -6.97 36.65 49.03
C VAL A 1254 -5.90 37.54 49.70
N PRO A 1255 -5.81 38.84 49.35
CA PRO A 1255 -4.76 39.71 49.86
C PRO A 1255 -4.82 39.93 51.37
N GLU A 1256 -6.01 39.97 51.97
CA GLU A 1256 -6.20 40.18 53.41
C GLU A 1256 -5.54 39.07 54.25
N LEU A 1257 -5.76 37.80 53.87
CA LEU A 1257 -5.13 36.66 54.53
C LEU A 1257 -3.61 36.66 54.31
N LYS A 1258 -3.15 37.08 53.12
CA LYS A 1258 -1.72 37.22 52.83
C LYS A 1258 -1.04 38.27 53.72
N GLU A 1259 -1.70 39.39 53.99
CA GLU A 1259 -1.22 40.41 54.92
C GLU A 1259 -1.25 39.93 56.38
N GLN A 1260 -2.27 39.15 56.79
CA GLN A 1260 -2.34 38.53 58.12
C GLN A 1260 -1.18 37.54 58.35
N ILE A 1261 -0.90 36.66 57.38
CA ILE A 1261 0.24 35.73 57.44
C ILE A 1261 1.55 36.52 57.54
N GLN A 1262 1.71 37.58 56.73
CA GLN A 1262 2.91 38.43 56.79
C GLN A 1262 3.01 39.30 58.05
N ALA A 1263 1.92 39.60 58.74
CA ALA A 1263 1.96 40.20 60.08
C ALA A 1263 2.44 39.17 61.11
N TRP A 1264 1.78 38.01 61.18
CA TRP A 1264 2.12 36.93 62.10
C TRP A 1264 3.59 36.47 61.97
N MET A 1265 4.11 36.32 60.75
CA MET A 1265 5.52 36.00 60.51
C MET A 1265 6.49 37.09 61.01
N ARG A 1266 6.09 38.37 60.99
CA ARG A 1266 6.93 39.47 61.50
C ARG A 1266 6.88 39.56 63.02
N ASP A 1267 5.71 39.36 63.62
CA ASP A 1267 5.57 39.34 65.08
C ASP A 1267 6.40 38.19 65.67
N LYS A 1268 6.33 37.00 65.06
CA LYS A 1268 7.20 35.85 65.39
C LYS A 1268 8.71 36.12 65.20
N GLN A 1269 9.10 36.98 64.26
CA GLN A 1269 10.49 37.40 64.08
C GLN A 1269 10.94 38.53 65.04
N ASN A 1270 10.01 39.11 65.81
CA ASN A 1270 10.31 40.12 66.83
C ASN A 1270 10.28 39.54 68.27
N ASP A 1271 9.61 38.40 68.47
CA ASP A 1271 9.57 37.66 69.74
C ASP A 1271 10.82 36.76 69.98
N HIS A 1272 11.84 36.82 69.11
CA HIS A 1272 13.08 36.01 69.12
C HIS A 1272 14.33 36.88 68.93
#